data_AF-A0AAP6LFH5-F1
#
_entry.id   AF-A0AAP6LFH5-F1
#
_cell.length_a   1.000
_cell.length_b   1.000
_cell.length_c   1.000
_cell.angle_alpha   90.00
_cell.angle_beta   90.00
_cell.angle_gamma   90.00
#
_symmetry.space_group_name_H-M   'P 1'
#
loop_
_entity.id
_entity.type
_entity.pdbx_description
1 polymer ?
#
loop_
_entity_poly.entity_id
_entity_poly.type
_entity_poly.pdbx_seq_one_letter_code
_entity_poly.pdbx_strand_id
1 'polypeptide(L)'
;MDSLYPAGPSAVPAQLTAPSSAYRRHAWLAVAGLLGFATAYFALMGWFGWTAYRVFRTLLAGEGGNTLLNIIVGTFALFLAVFMAKGLVFLKRGQASRELELKQAEQPELFAFLHRLADEAGAPRPKRVYLSARVNASVFYDLSLFNLLFPSRKNLDIGLPLVNALNLGEFKAVLAHEFGHFAQRTMAVGRWVYVAHQIASQLVARRDALDALLATVSRLDLRIAWVGWLLSLIVWAIRSLVDTAFSVVALSERALSREMEYQADLVAASLAGSDALVHALHRLGAADDAWDRSLGFASREFEAGHAVADLFAVQTRMLANLRRVSPDPLYADPPQLPEREREQHRVFRRDMVRVPQMWSTHPANADRENNLKRRYVEAAIDERPAMLLFRDADGLRHELTRDMLRETPPAFADVDTSLTRLDAEFAIRAMHQRYQGTYLRRSFVRGVATPAELFLHTLAPLSDAQIRERITGLYAPAHGKALQQLQLLEDERATLDAARAGHLRATRNRVHWRDQVLDTRRLGPVIATLDDEIAPLRQAVFQHDQQCRSLHRLAARRSGAGWENLLEGQVTLLHYCEHVEADLRDAYGLFLNTLHVVTADKRVSDKELRRLLGTAEKVRQALGVIYDYAHNCVIDETVVEHGGKPLKETLGELGLPMPVQANIDNWIKHSSGWVNHTCAALSQLRAATLEALLANEDAVAARLGSDEVAPPAPTPSKVPTPYPVLLPGQERKLQTKLGWWDRFQTADGWAASTARASAAAAIVVGVLAFGMHTGAATVSLYNGLATPVRVTIDGNTVELAPLQSASMDVAPGAAHQVTTQSAGGELIESFETERMTGRSHFTYNVAGATPMVQWSAVYGGAKPDEDRNLGAERWSATSADYVLEEPPSSIQTKSNDGGKRSVVSAVGELAPHRQLGLVTDEAQRQAMILAHARWDAPESRHLTTWLAMASQNPATLQGIIAERLTRHPEDVAALRVEQQLDKGQGLNAACERQQKMATGKPASPALAYLSIRCMPQGQAQDEAFLAGQQRWPQDPWFALASGYVLASRGDWTAANEVWSKAAMGPQTAEFTAPELARVKRMLGASDQELQPLAAESAHLTSLLALDSTEVMGSQYEAYIHLHRGEYQGAVAMAELDAELFPQVLRLAGASDGAPEDLVKKALDLPAEEGISPDSAWSMWALALRQGRNEAVWREKVLATDAEEAARVVAFVDAVRANASEQQAEAVLGNVRPANRGYAYTVAAVVRGQSCPQAWREGAKRLLFGTERPHLM
;
A
#
# COMPACT_ATOMS: atom_id res chain seq x y z
N MET A 1 12.39 -59.56 23.54
CA MET A 1 12.49 -58.46 22.56
C MET A 1 12.25 -58.95 21.15
N ASP A 2 13.00 -59.93 20.63
CA ASP A 2 12.73 -60.49 19.28
C ASP A 2 11.33 -61.10 19.13
N SER A 3 10.70 -61.48 20.23
CA SER A 3 9.31 -61.96 20.23
C SER A 3 8.23 -60.86 20.11
N LEU A 4 8.53 -59.59 20.41
CA LEU A 4 7.54 -58.49 20.49
C LEU A 4 7.70 -57.44 19.37
N TYR A 5 8.72 -57.56 18.52
CA TYR A 5 8.92 -56.66 17.37
C TYR A 5 8.42 -57.35 16.09
N PRO A 6 7.30 -56.90 15.47
CA PRO A 6 6.80 -57.50 14.24
C PRO A 6 7.84 -57.47 13.12
N ALA A 7 7.91 -58.54 12.32
CA ALA A 7 8.80 -58.59 11.16
C ALA A 7 8.46 -57.47 10.15
N GLY A 8 9.47 -56.91 9.50
CA GLY A 8 9.28 -55.98 8.39
C GLY A 8 9.03 -56.69 7.06
N PRO A 9 8.73 -55.95 5.98
CA PRO A 9 8.62 -56.49 4.63
C PRO A 9 9.94 -57.12 4.15
N SER A 10 9.83 -58.20 3.36
CA SER A 10 11.00 -58.95 2.85
C SER A 10 11.76 -58.23 1.74
N ALA A 11 11.11 -57.33 1.00
CA ALA A 11 11.71 -56.51 -0.03
C ALA A 11 11.11 -55.10 -0.05
N VAL A 12 11.97 -54.07 0.00
CA VAL A 12 11.59 -52.65 -0.07
C VAL A 12 12.32 -51.99 -1.23
N PRO A 13 11.62 -51.29 -2.14
CA PRO A 13 12.27 -50.53 -3.21
C PRO A 13 13.21 -49.44 -2.65
N ALA A 14 14.46 -49.39 -3.12
CA ALA A 14 15.51 -48.50 -2.58
C ALA A 14 15.18 -46.99 -2.62
N GLN A 15 14.27 -46.56 -3.50
CA GLN A 15 13.82 -45.17 -3.62
C GLN A 15 12.38 -44.95 -3.13
N LEU A 16 11.80 -45.89 -2.37
CA LEU A 16 10.42 -45.75 -1.89
C LEU A 16 10.26 -44.52 -0.99
N THR A 17 11.23 -44.30 -0.09
CA THR A 17 11.25 -43.21 0.89
C THR A 17 12.04 -41.98 0.39
N ALA A 18 12.33 -41.86 -0.90
CA ALA A 18 12.99 -40.66 -1.43
C ALA A 18 11.99 -39.49 -1.56
N PRO A 19 12.33 -38.26 -1.08
CA PRO A 19 11.42 -37.13 -1.13
C PRO A 19 11.09 -36.72 -2.57
N SER A 20 9.79 -36.52 -2.83
CA SER A 20 9.25 -36.15 -4.13
C SER A 20 9.77 -34.78 -4.63
N SER A 21 9.66 -34.52 -5.94
CA SER A 21 10.01 -33.20 -6.50
C SER A 21 9.04 -32.10 -6.03
N ALA A 22 7.79 -32.45 -5.69
CA ALA A 22 6.82 -31.55 -5.09
C ALA A 22 7.23 -31.19 -3.65
N TYR A 23 7.61 -32.19 -2.85
CA TYR A 23 8.14 -32.01 -1.50
C TYR A 23 9.31 -31.01 -1.47
N ARG A 24 10.33 -31.19 -2.32
CA ARG A 24 11.51 -30.30 -2.37
C ARG A 24 11.15 -28.86 -2.73
N ARG A 25 10.21 -28.69 -3.65
CA ARG A 25 9.76 -27.36 -4.11
C ARG A 25 8.97 -26.63 -3.02
N HIS A 26 8.02 -27.31 -2.38
CA HIS A 26 7.23 -26.72 -1.29
C HIS A 26 8.10 -26.41 -0.07
N ALA A 27 9.09 -27.26 0.23
CA ALA A 27 10.09 -27.00 1.27
C ALA A 27 10.89 -25.72 1.00
N TRP A 28 11.41 -25.56 -0.23
CA TRP A 28 12.12 -24.35 -0.63
C TRP A 28 11.26 -23.09 -0.58
N LEU A 29 10.02 -23.16 -1.06
CA LEU A 29 9.08 -22.03 -1.02
C LEU A 29 8.73 -21.62 0.42
N ALA A 30 8.52 -22.59 1.32
CA ALA A 30 8.23 -22.32 2.72
C ALA A 30 9.44 -21.66 3.42
N VAL A 31 10.66 -22.15 3.18
CA VAL A 31 11.90 -21.56 3.72
C VAL A 31 12.13 -20.16 3.16
N ALA A 32 12.01 -19.96 1.84
CA ALA A 32 12.19 -18.67 1.21
C ALA A 32 11.14 -17.65 1.68
N GLY A 33 9.87 -18.06 1.79
CA GLY A 33 8.78 -17.21 2.28
C GLY A 33 8.99 -16.78 3.74
N LEU A 34 9.41 -17.71 4.59
CA LEU A 34 9.73 -17.45 5.99
C LEU A 34 10.94 -16.52 6.13
N LEU A 35 12.04 -16.77 5.41
CA LEU A 35 13.22 -15.90 5.41
C LEU A 35 12.87 -14.50 4.92
N GLY A 36 12.08 -14.40 3.85
CA GLY A 36 11.58 -13.13 3.33
C GLY A 36 10.75 -12.38 4.37
N PHE A 37 9.83 -13.07 5.05
CA PHE A 37 9.03 -12.51 6.14
C PHE A 37 9.90 -12.00 7.30
N ALA A 38 10.83 -12.83 7.80
CA ALA A 38 11.71 -12.46 8.90
C ALA A 38 12.58 -11.26 8.53
N THR A 39 13.18 -11.28 7.34
CA THR A 39 14.02 -10.18 6.83
C THR A 39 13.23 -8.89 6.74
N ALA A 40 12.03 -8.92 6.13
CA ALA A 40 11.18 -7.73 6.01
C ALA A 40 10.74 -7.19 7.38
N TYR A 41 10.38 -8.08 8.31
CA TYR A 41 9.96 -7.71 9.65
C TYR A 41 11.09 -7.04 10.45
N PHE A 42 12.27 -7.67 10.50
CA PHE A 42 13.42 -7.12 11.22
C PHE A 42 13.97 -5.85 10.54
N ALA A 43 13.95 -5.78 9.21
CA ALA A 43 14.31 -4.58 8.46
C ALA A 43 13.37 -3.42 8.80
N LEU A 44 12.05 -3.64 8.83
CA LEU A 44 11.08 -2.61 9.17
C LEU A 44 11.18 -2.17 10.64
N MET A 45 11.38 -3.10 11.57
CA MET A 45 11.60 -2.78 12.99
C MET A 45 12.90 -1.99 13.19
N GLY A 46 13.99 -2.46 12.58
CA GLY A 46 15.29 -1.78 12.60
C GLY A 46 15.22 -0.39 11.96
N TRP A 47 14.45 -0.24 10.88
CA TRP A 47 14.20 1.05 10.24
C TRP A 47 13.52 2.05 11.17
N PHE A 48 12.44 1.66 11.86
CA PHE A 48 11.77 2.54 12.83
C PHE A 48 12.69 2.88 14.01
N GLY A 49 13.45 1.91 14.52
CA GLY A 49 14.43 2.15 15.58
C GLY A 49 15.54 3.11 15.15
N TRP A 50 16.09 2.93 13.94
CA TRP A 50 17.08 3.81 13.35
C TRP A 50 16.53 5.22 13.10
N THR A 51 15.31 5.34 12.59
CA THR A 51 14.64 6.62 12.36
C THR A 51 14.45 7.38 13.68
N ALA A 52 13.98 6.71 14.73
CA ALA A 52 13.86 7.30 16.05
C ALA A 52 15.22 7.78 16.59
N TYR A 53 16.25 6.95 16.50
CA TYR A 53 17.61 7.31 16.91
C TYR A 53 18.15 8.52 16.15
N ARG A 54 18.03 8.52 14.81
CA ARG A 54 18.46 9.63 13.94
C ARG A 54 17.76 10.93 14.31
N VAL A 55 16.44 10.92 14.46
CA VAL A 55 15.62 12.10 14.74
C VAL A 55 15.83 12.64 16.16
N PHE A 56 16.03 11.77 17.16
CA PHE A 56 16.35 12.23 18.51
C PHE A 56 17.79 12.76 18.61
N ARG A 57 18.74 12.18 17.87
CA ARG A 57 20.11 12.69 17.81
C ARG A 57 20.17 14.09 17.19
N THR A 58 19.44 14.34 16.11
CA THR A 58 19.34 15.66 15.47
C THR A 58 18.69 16.70 16.40
N LEU A 59 17.63 16.32 17.11
CA LEU A 59 17.01 17.12 18.18
C LEU A 59 17.98 17.49 19.30
N LEU A 60 18.77 16.53 19.81
CA LEU A 60 19.75 16.74 20.87
C LEU A 60 20.94 17.59 20.42
N ALA A 61 21.31 17.54 19.14
CA ALA A 61 22.37 18.35 18.55
C ALA A 61 21.92 19.79 18.25
N GLY A 62 20.62 20.11 18.36
CA GLY A 62 20.07 21.41 17.94
C GLY A 62 20.03 21.60 16.41
N GLU A 63 20.25 20.52 15.66
CA GLU A 63 20.33 20.51 14.21
C GLU A 63 19.04 19.93 13.63
N GLY A 64 18.09 20.77 13.21
CA GLY A 64 16.93 20.30 12.44
C GLY A 64 15.68 21.16 12.63
N GLY A 65 15.28 21.84 11.54
CA GLY A 65 14.14 22.76 11.42
C GLY A 65 13.03 22.70 12.48
N ASN A 66 11.84 22.19 12.14
CA ASN A 66 10.68 22.27 13.03
C ASN A 66 10.78 21.25 14.19
N THR A 67 11.27 21.71 15.35
CA THR A 67 11.45 20.94 16.59
C THR A 67 10.22 20.11 16.96
N LEU A 68 9.01 20.67 16.80
CA LEU A 68 7.76 19.98 17.12
C LEU A 68 7.52 18.78 16.21
N LEU A 69 7.77 18.93 14.90
CA LEU A 69 7.63 17.85 13.92
C LEU A 69 8.61 16.71 14.22
N ASN A 70 9.87 17.05 14.53
CA ASN A 70 10.89 16.06 14.88
C ASN A 70 10.53 15.28 16.16
N ILE A 71 9.97 15.95 17.18
CA ILE A 71 9.51 15.27 18.40
C ILE A 71 8.38 14.29 18.07
N ILE A 72 7.41 14.71 17.25
CA ILE A 72 6.28 13.86 16.83
C ILE A 72 6.79 12.64 16.06
N VAL A 73 7.64 12.84 15.05
CA VAL A 73 8.18 11.76 14.21
C VAL A 73 9.06 10.81 15.01
N GLY A 74 9.98 11.33 15.83
CA GLY A 74 10.84 10.51 16.69
C GLY A 74 10.04 9.67 17.69
N THR A 75 9.03 10.27 18.32
CA THR A 75 8.15 9.57 19.26
C THR A 75 7.31 8.50 18.56
N PHE A 76 6.78 8.78 17.37
CA PHE A 76 6.01 7.80 16.59
C PHE A 76 6.89 6.65 16.14
N ALA A 77 8.09 6.93 15.60
CA ALA A 77 9.03 5.90 15.19
C ALA A 77 9.45 5.01 16.37
N LEU A 78 9.71 5.61 17.55
CA LEU A 78 10.02 4.86 18.77
C LEU A 78 8.85 4.00 19.22
N PHE A 79 7.63 4.55 19.23
CA PHE A 79 6.42 3.80 19.57
C PHE A 79 6.24 2.59 18.63
N LEU A 80 6.41 2.77 17.33
CA LEU A 80 6.27 1.70 16.33
C LEU A 80 7.36 0.63 16.49
N ALA A 81 8.61 1.03 16.76
CA ALA A 81 9.70 0.11 17.03
C ALA A 81 9.43 -0.74 18.29
N VAL A 82 8.97 -0.13 19.38
CA VAL A 82 8.57 -0.84 20.62
C VAL A 82 7.36 -1.73 20.38
N PHE A 83 6.36 -1.25 19.63
CA PHE A 83 5.17 -2.01 19.25
C PHE A 83 5.52 -3.27 18.45
N MET A 84 6.52 -3.21 17.57
CA MET A 84 7.02 -4.39 16.86
C MET A 84 7.83 -5.29 17.81
N ALA A 85 8.80 -4.73 18.54
CA ALA A 85 9.68 -5.48 19.43
C ALA A 85 8.95 -6.30 20.50
N LYS A 86 7.79 -5.83 20.98
CA LYS A 86 6.99 -6.55 21.99
C LYS A 86 6.62 -7.98 21.57
N GLY A 87 6.41 -8.22 20.27
CA GLY A 87 6.04 -9.53 19.73
C GLY A 87 7.13 -10.60 19.95
N LEU A 88 8.35 -10.17 20.28
CA LEU A 88 9.50 -11.05 20.55
C LEU A 88 9.65 -11.40 22.04
N VAL A 89 9.05 -10.61 22.96
CA VAL A 89 9.31 -10.71 24.41
C VAL A 89 8.27 -11.57 25.15
N PHE A 90 7.04 -11.68 24.64
CA PHE A 90 5.91 -12.33 25.33
C PHE A 90 5.58 -13.76 24.86
N LEU A 91 6.54 -14.52 24.31
CA LEU A 91 6.32 -15.93 23.97
C LEU A 91 5.97 -16.74 25.22
N LYS A 92 4.68 -17.07 25.39
CA LYS A 92 4.25 -18.02 26.42
C LYS A 92 4.91 -19.36 26.12
N ARG A 93 5.60 -19.91 27.13
CA ARG A 93 5.87 -21.35 27.17
C ARG A 93 4.51 -22.04 27.07
N GLY A 94 4.34 -22.92 26.08
CA GLY A 94 3.14 -23.74 25.99
C GLY A 94 2.89 -24.35 27.36
N GLN A 95 1.66 -24.21 27.88
CA GLN A 95 1.28 -24.88 29.10
C GLN A 95 1.63 -26.36 28.90
N ALA A 96 2.51 -26.88 29.75
CA ALA A 96 2.76 -28.30 29.81
C ALA A 96 1.40 -28.95 30.04
N SER A 97 0.92 -29.66 29.03
CA SER A 97 -0.20 -30.58 29.17
C SER A 97 0.15 -31.52 30.33
N ARG A 98 -0.88 -31.95 31.07
CA ARG A 98 -0.78 -32.97 32.12
C ARG A 98 -0.49 -34.33 31.48
N GLU A 99 0.65 -34.45 30.80
CA GLU A 99 1.10 -35.66 30.11
C GLU A 99 2.09 -36.41 31.02
N LEU A 100 1.93 -37.73 31.14
CA LEU A 100 2.75 -38.58 32.00
C LEU A 100 4.06 -38.91 31.26
N GLU A 101 5.21 -38.47 31.77
CA GLU A 101 6.52 -38.79 31.19
C GLU A 101 6.94 -40.22 31.56
N LEU A 102 7.11 -41.09 30.55
CA LEU A 102 7.58 -42.47 30.73
C LEU A 102 9.11 -42.51 30.76
N LYS A 103 9.70 -43.24 31.72
CA LYS A 103 11.14 -43.46 31.78
C LYS A 103 11.52 -44.84 31.22
N GLN A 104 12.70 -44.91 30.60
CA GLN A 104 13.24 -46.16 30.07
C GLN A 104 13.37 -47.28 31.12
N ALA A 105 13.65 -46.93 32.38
CA ALA A 105 13.74 -47.90 33.47
C ALA A 105 12.38 -48.51 33.84
N GLU A 106 11.29 -47.76 33.66
CA GLU A 106 9.91 -48.16 33.96
C GLU A 106 9.33 -48.99 32.80
N GLN A 107 9.65 -48.63 31.56
CA GLN A 107 9.10 -49.22 30.33
C GLN A 107 10.19 -49.70 29.34
N PRO A 108 11.07 -50.66 29.72
CA PRO A 108 12.23 -51.01 28.90
C PRO A 108 11.88 -51.69 27.58
N GLU A 109 10.80 -52.48 27.53
CA GLU A 109 10.32 -53.12 26.30
C GLU A 109 9.88 -52.08 25.25
N LEU A 110 9.07 -51.09 25.66
CA LEU A 110 8.65 -49.98 24.81
C LEU A 110 9.85 -49.19 24.28
N PHE A 111 10.78 -48.78 25.15
CA PHE A 111 11.94 -47.99 24.71
C PHE A 111 12.85 -48.77 23.76
N ALA A 112 13.05 -50.07 24.00
CA ALA A 112 13.83 -50.90 23.09
C ALA A 112 13.12 -51.11 21.74
N PHE A 113 11.78 -51.20 21.72
CA PHE A 113 10.98 -51.18 20.50
C PHE A 113 11.14 -49.86 19.73
N LEU A 114 10.98 -48.71 20.41
CA LEU A 114 11.13 -47.38 19.83
C LEU A 114 12.55 -47.12 19.30
N HIS A 115 13.59 -47.56 20.02
CA HIS A 115 14.97 -47.42 19.57
C HIS A 115 15.24 -48.23 18.30
N ARG A 116 14.80 -49.50 18.25
CA ARG A 116 14.94 -50.33 17.05
C ARG A 116 14.20 -49.72 15.87
N LEU A 117 12.97 -49.26 16.09
CA LEU A 117 12.16 -48.62 15.05
C LEU A 117 12.81 -47.32 14.54
N ALA A 118 13.38 -46.51 15.44
CA ALA A 118 14.13 -45.31 15.07
C ALA A 118 15.38 -45.64 14.24
N ASP A 119 16.13 -46.66 14.64
CA ASP A 119 17.33 -47.10 13.94
C ASP A 119 16.98 -47.64 12.53
N GLU A 120 15.91 -48.44 12.39
CA GLU A 120 15.41 -48.95 11.09
C GLU A 120 14.84 -47.82 10.20
N ALA A 121 14.19 -46.80 10.79
CA ALA A 121 13.68 -45.63 10.08
C ALA A 121 14.77 -44.62 9.66
N GLY A 122 16.02 -44.80 10.12
CA GLY A 122 17.08 -43.80 9.95
C GLY A 122 16.79 -42.48 10.67
N ALA A 123 16.06 -42.57 11.79
CA ALA A 123 15.50 -41.45 12.53
C ALA A 123 16.22 -41.27 13.89
N PRO A 124 16.34 -40.03 14.42
CA PRO A 124 16.89 -39.84 15.76
C PRO A 124 15.98 -40.44 16.84
N ARG A 125 16.57 -41.05 17.87
CA ARG A 125 15.84 -41.60 19.02
C ARG A 125 15.11 -40.49 19.81
N PRO A 126 13.91 -40.76 20.38
CA PRO A 126 13.16 -39.78 21.16
C PRO A 126 13.90 -39.39 22.44
N LYS A 127 13.90 -38.10 22.79
CA LYS A 127 14.52 -37.60 24.04
C LYS A 127 13.68 -37.95 25.26
N ARG A 128 12.36 -37.77 25.14
CA ARG A 128 11.35 -38.08 26.15
C ARG A 128 10.15 -38.70 25.47
N VAL A 129 9.50 -39.64 26.16
CA VAL A 129 8.28 -40.29 25.73
C VAL A 129 7.19 -39.94 26.74
N TYR A 130 6.07 -39.44 26.25
CA TYR A 130 4.92 -39.03 27.04
C TYR A 130 3.73 -39.93 26.73
N LEU A 131 2.89 -40.14 27.73
CA LEU A 131 1.63 -40.85 27.62
C LEU A 131 0.48 -39.85 27.77
N SER A 132 -0.49 -39.90 26.85
CA SER A 132 -1.65 -39.01 26.85
C SER A 132 -2.98 -39.73 26.69
N ALA A 133 -4.06 -39.04 27.04
CA ALA A 133 -5.44 -39.53 26.93
C ALA A 133 -6.11 -39.16 25.59
N ARG A 134 -5.39 -39.36 24.48
CA ARG A 134 -5.85 -39.06 23.12
C ARG A 134 -5.79 -40.32 22.25
N VAL A 135 -6.68 -40.47 21.27
CA VAL A 135 -6.54 -41.52 20.23
C VAL A 135 -5.55 -41.06 19.16
N ASN A 136 -4.31 -40.77 19.57
CA ASN A 136 -3.30 -40.22 18.68
C ASN A 136 -1.88 -40.59 19.12
N ALA A 137 -0.92 -40.57 18.20
CA ALA A 137 0.50 -40.52 18.49
C ALA A 137 1.07 -39.31 17.78
N SER A 138 2.00 -38.57 18.41
CA SER A 138 2.54 -37.38 17.76
C SER A 138 3.97 -37.07 18.18
N VAL A 139 4.71 -36.46 17.27
CA VAL A 139 6.06 -35.95 17.52
C VAL A 139 6.02 -34.46 17.83
N PHE A 140 6.60 -34.04 18.96
CA PHE A 140 6.70 -32.62 19.32
C PHE A 140 8.08 -32.26 19.87
N TYR A 141 8.30 -30.97 20.17
CA TYR A 141 9.57 -30.46 20.67
C TYR A 141 9.34 -29.35 21.70
N ASP A 142 10.29 -29.20 22.64
CA ASP A 142 10.29 -28.08 23.59
C ASP A 142 10.51 -26.76 22.82
N LEU A 143 9.51 -25.89 22.86
CA LEU A 143 9.51 -24.59 22.21
C LEU A 143 10.26 -23.56 23.07
N SER A 144 11.38 -23.06 22.57
CA SER A 144 12.15 -21.93 23.14
C SER A 144 12.82 -21.16 22.01
N LEU A 145 12.97 -19.83 22.16
CA LEU A 145 13.75 -18.99 21.24
C LEU A 145 15.20 -19.50 21.07
N PHE A 146 15.74 -20.10 22.14
CA PHE A 146 17.08 -20.70 22.12
C PHE A 146 17.17 -21.93 21.19
N ASN A 147 16.05 -22.64 21.01
CA ASN A 147 15.95 -23.82 20.15
C ASN A 147 15.71 -23.47 18.65
N LEU A 148 15.73 -22.18 18.27
CA LEU A 148 15.78 -21.75 16.85
C LEU A 148 17.19 -21.81 16.27
N LEU A 149 18.20 -21.50 17.08
CA LEU A 149 19.61 -21.48 16.66
C LEU A 149 20.32 -22.81 16.92
N PHE A 150 19.78 -23.63 17.83
CA PHE A 150 20.33 -24.94 18.20
C PHE A 150 19.31 -26.07 17.98
N PRO A 151 19.73 -27.26 17.50
CA PRO A 151 18.81 -28.37 17.26
C PRO A 151 18.17 -28.86 18.58
N SER A 152 16.86 -28.68 18.76
CA SER A 152 16.15 -29.34 19.86
C SER A 152 15.83 -30.80 19.53
N ARG A 153 16.07 -31.69 20.51
CA ARG A 153 15.74 -33.11 20.41
C ARG A 153 14.21 -33.29 20.48
N LYS A 154 13.69 -34.23 19.71
CA LYS A 154 12.26 -34.50 19.54
C LYS A 154 11.73 -35.37 20.69
N ASN A 155 10.53 -35.08 21.17
CA ASN A 155 9.78 -35.89 22.13
C ASN A 155 8.66 -36.63 21.38
N LEU A 156 8.23 -37.77 21.92
CA LEU A 156 7.14 -38.59 21.38
C LEU A 156 6.00 -38.61 22.37
N ASP A 157 4.79 -38.30 21.92
CA ASP A 157 3.54 -38.50 22.66
C ASP A 157 2.84 -39.76 22.12
N ILE A 158 2.48 -40.67 23.02
CA ILE A 158 1.74 -41.89 22.70
C ILE A 158 0.43 -41.85 23.47
N GLY A 159 -0.67 -41.79 22.75
CA GLY A 159 -1.99 -41.92 23.32
C GLY A 159 -2.23 -43.34 23.83
N LEU A 160 -2.55 -43.53 25.10
CA LEU A 160 -2.92 -44.86 25.58
C LEU A 160 -4.24 -45.38 24.95
N PRO A 161 -5.26 -44.53 24.67
CA PRO A 161 -6.49 -44.96 23.98
C PRO A 161 -6.25 -45.47 22.56
N LEU A 162 -5.18 -44.98 21.91
CA LEU A 162 -4.69 -45.48 20.62
C LEU A 162 -4.16 -46.90 20.77
N VAL A 163 -3.25 -47.11 21.73
CA VAL A 163 -2.63 -48.42 22.00
C VAL A 163 -3.68 -49.46 22.38
N ASN A 164 -4.71 -49.06 23.15
CA ASN A 164 -5.79 -49.94 23.58
C ASN A 164 -6.65 -50.46 22.40
N ALA A 165 -6.69 -49.73 21.28
CA ALA A 165 -7.47 -50.11 20.11
C ALA A 165 -6.67 -50.91 19.07
N LEU A 166 -5.35 -50.72 18.95
CA LEU A 166 -4.53 -51.27 17.87
C LEU A 166 -3.84 -52.60 18.22
N ASN A 167 -3.54 -53.41 17.20
CA ASN A 167 -2.61 -54.53 17.31
C ASN A 167 -1.14 -54.09 17.12
N LEU A 168 -0.17 -54.98 17.36
CA LEU A 168 1.27 -54.68 17.27
C LEU A 168 1.69 -54.26 15.86
N GLY A 169 1.15 -54.88 14.82
CA GLY A 169 1.45 -54.53 13.42
C GLY A 169 0.97 -53.12 13.04
N GLU A 170 -0.28 -52.82 13.37
CA GLU A 170 -0.92 -51.51 13.21
C GLU A 170 -0.20 -50.44 14.04
N PHE A 171 0.13 -50.72 15.30
CA PHE A 171 0.86 -49.81 16.18
C PHE A 171 2.29 -49.56 15.70
N LYS A 172 3.00 -50.59 15.22
CA LYS A 172 4.30 -50.43 14.55
C LYS A 172 4.18 -49.50 13.35
N ALA A 173 3.14 -49.66 12.53
CA ALA A 173 2.92 -48.82 11.36
C ALA A 173 2.63 -47.35 11.71
N VAL A 174 1.81 -47.10 12.74
CA VAL A 174 1.55 -45.74 13.26
C VAL A 174 2.82 -45.11 13.83
N LEU A 175 3.57 -45.82 14.67
CA LEU A 175 4.85 -45.31 15.18
C LEU A 175 5.88 -45.11 14.05
N ALA A 176 5.92 -46.00 13.05
CA ALA A 176 6.81 -45.86 11.90
C ALA A 176 6.49 -44.61 11.07
N HIS A 177 5.20 -44.25 10.96
CA HIS A 177 4.76 -42.98 10.38
C HIS A 177 5.29 -41.79 11.21
N GLU A 178 5.11 -41.81 12.53
CA GLU A 178 5.68 -40.78 13.41
C GLU A 178 7.21 -40.68 13.28
N PHE A 179 7.92 -41.81 13.20
CA PHE A 179 9.37 -41.84 12.95
C PHE A 179 9.75 -41.36 11.55
N GLY A 180 8.84 -41.47 10.57
CA GLY A 180 8.94 -40.78 9.29
C GLY A 180 9.06 -39.26 9.47
N HIS A 181 8.29 -38.66 10.39
CA HIS A 181 8.48 -37.27 10.79
C HIS A 181 9.78 -37.05 11.59
N PHE A 182 10.28 -38.03 12.35
CA PHE A 182 11.60 -37.93 12.99
C PHE A 182 12.75 -37.82 11.98
N ALA A 183 12.73 -38.61 10.90
CA ALA A 183 13.78 -38.63 9.87
C ALA A 183 13.77 -37.39 8.95
N GLN A 184 12.62 -36.73 8.78
CA GLN A 184 12.49 -35.57 7.91
C GLN A 184 13.20 -34.32 8.48
N ARG A 185 14.26 -33.88 7.79
CA ARG A 185 14.99 -32.63 8.11
C ARG A 185 14.11 -31.38 7.99
N THR A 186 13.10 -31.42 7.14
CA THR A 186 12.19 -30.30 6.84
C THR A 186 11.21 -29.98 7.98
N MET A 187 11.09 -30.84 8.99
CA MET A 187 10.38 -30.52 10.24
C MET A 187 10.95 -29.29 10.96
N ALA A 188 12.20 -28.90 10.69
CA ALA A 188 12.73 -27.62 11.12
C ALA A 188 11.88 -26.45 10.58
N VAL A 189 11.42 -26.50 9.33
CA VAL A 189 10.61 -25.45 8.70
C VAL A 189 9.27 -25.25 9.41
N GLY A 190 8.59 -26.33 9.80
CA GLY A 190 7.36 -26.26 10.61
C GLY A 190 7.58 -25.56 11.97
N ARG A 191 8.75 -25.78 12.59
CA ARG A 191 9.21 -25.09 13.81
C ARG A 191 9.24 -23.57 13.64
N TRP A 192 9.89 -23.12 12.59
CA TRP A 192 10.03 -21.70 12.30
C TRP A 192 8.69 -21.06 11.94
N VAL A 193 7.84 -21.76 11.18
CA VAL A 193 6.49 -21.28 10.86
C VAL A 193 5.64 -21.15 12.12
N TYR A 194 5.76 -22.07 13.07
CA TYR A 194 5.07 -21.97 14.36
C TYR A 194 5.54 -20.76 15.18
N VAL A 195 6.84 -20.49 15.22
CA VAL A 195 7.38 -19.31 15.91
C VAL A 195 6.93 -18.01 15.22
N ALA A 196 6.98 -17.97 13.88
CA ALA A 196 6.45 -16.85 13.10
C ALA A 196 4.95 -16.66 13.33
N HIS A 197 4.18 -17.75 13.48
CA HIS A 197 2.76 -17.73 13.84
C HIS A 197 2.53 -17.16 15.24
N GLN A 198 3.34 -17.56 16.23
CA GLN A 198 3.27 -17.00 17.57
C GLN A 198 3.57 -15.49 17.57
N ILE A 199 4.62 -15.06 16.86
CA ILE A 199 4.95 -13.62 16.72
C ILE A 199 3.81 -12.87 16.03
N ALA A 200 3.31 -13.37 14.89
CA ALA A 200 2.22 -12.75 14.14
C ALA A 200 0.92 -12.70 14.98
N SER A 201 0.54 -13.81 15.62
CA SER A 201 -0.66 -13.89 16.46
C SER A 201 -0.58 -12.97 17.67
N GLN A 202 0.59 -12.82 18.31
CA GLN A 202 0.73 -11.88 19.42
C GLN A 202 0.67 -10.42 18.96
N LEU A 203 1.27 -10.10 17.81
CA LEU A 203 1.22 -8.76 17.22
C LEU A 203 -0.19 -8.37 16.75
N VAL A 204 -0.90 -9.31 16.12
CA VAL A 204 -2.21 -9.10 15.46
C VAL A 204 -3.38 -9.30 16.43
N ALA A 205 -3.36 -10.32 17.28
CA ALA A 205 -4.56 -10.76 18.02
C ALA A 205 -4.71 -10.17 19.43
N ARG A 206 -3.62 -9.80 20.13
CA ARG A 206 -3.72 -9.18 21.47
C ARG A 206 -3.84 -7.66 21.35
N ARG A 207 -4.98 -7.13 21.79
CA ARG A 207 -5.08 -5.72 22.18
C ARG A 207 -4.47 -5.57 23.57
N ASP A 208 -3.50 -4.70 23.71
CA ASP A 208 -2.72 -4.54 24.93
C ASP A 208 -2.67 -3.09 25.41
N ALA A 209 -1.83 -2.79 26.40
CA ALA A 209 -1.72 -1.47 27.01
C ALA A 209 -1.41 -0.36 25.99
N LEU A 210 -0.70 -0.67 24.89
CA LEU A 210 -0.41 0.29 23.83
C LEU A 210 -1.66 0.60 22.99
N ASP A 211 -2.50 -0.40 22.72
CA ASP A 211 -3.80 -0.18 22.06
C ASP A 211 -4.78 0.58 22.96
N ALA A 212 -4.74 0.33 24.28
CA ALA A 212 -5.53 1.09 25.24
C ALA A 212 -5.10 2.55 25.29
N LEU A 213 -3.78 2.82 25.30
CA LEU A 213 -3.24 4.17 25.23
C LEU A 213 -3.65 4.89 23.94
N LEU A 214 -3.57 4.21 22.79
CA LEU A 214 -4.08 4.73 21.51
C LEU A 214 -5.56 5.09 21.58
N ALA A 215 -6.39 4.19 22.12
CA ALA A 215 -7.82 4.41 22.25
C ALA A 215 -8.16 5.57 23.19
N THR A 216 -7.36 5.79 24.24
CA THR A 216 -7.50 6.95 25.13
C THR A 216 -7.13 8.23 24.39
N VAL A 217 -5.98 8.28 23.70
CA VAL A 217 -5.53 9.46 22.94
C VAL A 217 -6.54 9.82 21.83
N SER A 218 -7.10 8.82 21.15
CA SER A 218 -8.14 9.00 20.12
C SER A 218 -9.50 9.50 20.62
N ARG A 219 -9.72 9.55 21.94
CA ARG A 219 -10.95 10.06 22.58
C ARG A 219 -10.74 11.40 23.30
N LEU A 220 -9.51 11.93 23.30
CA LEU A 220 -9.23 13.27 23.81
C LEU A 220 -9.80 14.34 22.86
N ASP A 221 -9.58 15.61 23.20
CA ASP A 221 -9.93 16.77 22.37
C ASP A 221 -9.49 16.58 20.90
N LEU A 222 -10.30 17.10 19.96
CA LEU A 222 -10.12 16.98 18.51
C LEU A 222 -8.73 17.44 18.04
N ARG A 223 -8.08 18.37 18.77
CA ARG A 223 -6.72 18.85 18.51
C ARG A 223 -5.63 17.80 18.71
N ILE A 224 -5.90 16.75 19.48
CA ILE A 224 -4.95 15.66 19.81
C ILE A 224 -5.45 14.33 19.23
N ALA A 225 -6.77 14.13 19.13
CA ALA A 225 -7.37 12.89 18.66
C ALA A 225 -6.87 12.43 17.27
N TRP A 226 -6.58 13.38 16.37
CA TRP A 226 -6.06 13.09 15.03
C TRP A 226 -4.70 12.36 15.06
N VAL A 227 -3.85 12.63 16.07
CA VAL A 227 -2.59 11.92 16.29
C VAL A 227 -2.87 10.45 16.61
N GLY A 228 -3.82 10.20 17.52
CA GLY A 228 -4.24 8.85 17.86
C GLY A 228 -4.85 8.11 16.66
N TRP A 229 -5.65 8.79 15.84
CA TRP A 229 -6.24 8.20 14.63
C TRP A 229 -5.18 7.83 13.58
N LEU A 230 -4.22 8.73 13.34
CA LEU A 230 -3.12 8.48 12.41
C LEU A 230 -2.26 7.30 12.87
N LEU A 231 -1.86 7.28 14.15
CA LEU A 231 -1.06 6.19 14.70
C LEU A 231 -1.83 4.86 14.69
N SER A 232 -3.13 4.89 14.97
CA SER A 232 -4.01 3.72 14.87
C SER A 232 -4.11 3.18 13.44
N LEU A 233 -4.15 4.06 12.44
CA LEU A 233 -4.14 3.69 11.02
C LEU A 233 -2.82 3.03 10.62
N ILE A 234 -1.68 3.56 11.07
CA ILE A 234 -0.36 2.98 10.80
C ILE A 234 -0.23 1.61 11.48
N VAL A 235 -0.64 1.48 12.74
CA VAL A 235 -0.65 0.20 13.46
C VAL A 235 -1.56 -0.83 12.77
N TRP A 236 -2.74 -0.40 12.30
CA TRP A 236 -3.63 -1.23 11.50
C TRP A 236 -2.95 -1.69 10.21
N ALA A 237 -2.25 -0.80 9.50
CA ALA A 237 -1.52 -1.12 8.28
C ALA A 237 -0.41 -2.15 8.54
N ILE A 238 0.43 -1.95 9.56
CA ILE A 238 1.49 -2.90 9.93
C ILE A 238 0.90 -4.27 10.29
N ARG A 239 -0.14 -4.32 11.14
CA ARG A 239 -0.83 -5.57 11.48
C ARG A 239 -1.37 -6.27 10.24
N SER A 240 -1.99 -5.52 9.34
CA SER A 240 -2.55 -6.03 8.09
C SER A 240 -1.48 -6.62 7.17
N LEU A 241 -0.34 -5.96 7.06
CA LEU A 241 0.77 -6.39 6.21
C LEU A 241 1.42 -7.66 6.77
N VAL A 242 1.64 -7.71 8.10
CA VAL A 242 2.14 -8.91 8.79
C VAL A 242 1.17 -10.08 8.66
N ASP A 243 -0.13 -9.85 8.87
CA ASP A 243 -1.20 -10.86 8.74
C ASP A 243 -1.28 -11.42 7.31
N THR A 244 -1.22 -10.54 6.30
CA THR A 244 -1.21 -10.95 4.88
C THR A 244 0.04 -11.74 4.50
N ALA A 245 1.21 -11.20 4.85
CA ALA A 245 2.48 -11.85 4.53
C ALA A 245 2.57 -13.23 5.19
N PHE A 246 2.14 -13.33 6.44
CA PHE A 246 2.10 -14.60 7.16
C PHE A 246 1.09 -15.58 6.53
N SER A 247 -0.08 -15.11 6.08
CA SER A 247 -1.08 -15.96 5.41
C SER A 247 -0.52 -16.65 4.14
N VAL A 248 0.37 -15.97 3.41
CA VAL A 248 1.07 -16.54 2.24
C VAL A 248 2.09 -17.62 2.65
N VAL A 249 2.84 -17.38 3.72
CA VAL A 249 3.78 -18.37 4.27
C VAL A 249 3.04 -19.60 4.79
N ALA A 250 1.93 -19.40 5.51
CA ALA A 250 1.08 -20.46 6.03
C ALA A 250 0.45 -21.30 4.91
N LEU A 251 0.10 -20.71 3.77
CA LEU A 251 -0.39 -21.46 2.60
C LEU A 251 0.66 -22.44 2.06
N SER A 252 1.92 -22.00 2.02
CA SER A 252 3.05 -22.78 1.52
C SER A 252 3.43 -23.92 2.49
N GLU A 253 3.36 -23.66 3.80
CA GLU A 253 3.59 -24.67 4.84
C GLU A 253 2.55 -25.80 4.80
N ARG A 254 1.27 -25.49 4.58
CA ARG A 254 0.22 -26.54 4.48
C ARG A 254 0.40 -27.46 3.29
N ALA A 255 0.88 -26.93 2.17
CA ALA A 255 1.21 -27.74 1.00
C ALA A 255 2.38 -28.67 1.29
N LEU A 256 3.38 -28.18 2.04
CA LEU A 256 4.50 -28.98 2.51
C LEU A 256 4.08 -30.04 3.53
N SER A 257 3.23 -29.70 4.51
CA SER A 257 2.70 -30.62 5.52
C SER A 257 2.04 -31.85 4.87
N ARG A 258 1.20 -31.68 3.85
CA ARG A 258 0.61 -32.83 3.12
C ARG A 258 1.65 -33.73 2.45
N GLU A 259 2.70 -33.16 1.87
CA GLU A 259 3.79 -33.95 1.28
C GLU A 259 4.64 -34.64 2.37
N MET A 260 4.75 -34.04 3.56
CA MET A 260 5.40 -34.66 4.72
C MET A 260 4.64 -35.88 5.23
N GLU A 261 3.31 -35.84 5.21
CA GLU A 261 2.40 -36.94 5.56
C GLU A 261 2.53 -38.12 4.58
N TYR A 262 2.45 -37.85 3.27
CA TYR A 262 2.64 -38.90 2.26
C TYR A 262 4.03 -39.54 2.35
N GLN A 263 5.04 -38.73 2.67
CA GLN A 263 6.39 -39.23 2.86
C GLN A 263 6.52 -40.09 4.13
N ALA A 264 5.84 -39.71 5.23
CA ALA A 264 5.79 -40.50 6.46
C ALA A 264 5.04 -41.82 6.26
N ASP A 265 3.95 -41.82 5.48
CA ASP A 265 3.24 -43.03 5.06
C ASP A 265 4.15 -44.01 4.31
N LEU A 266 5.00 -43.52 3.41
CA LEU A 266 5.95 -44.38 2.68
C LEU A 266 7.06 -44.94 3.60
N VAL A 267 7.45 -44.21 4.66
CA VAL A 267 8.35 -44.74 5.70
C VAL A 267 7.65 -45.85 6.49
N ALA A 268 6.39 -45.66 6.88
CA ALA A 268 5.60 -46.71 7.52
C ALA A 268 5.47 -47.95 6.65
N ALA A 269 5.18 -47.78 5.36
CA ALA A 269 5.12 -48.88 4.39
C ALA A 269 6.46 -49.63 4.28
N SER A 270 7.58 -48.92 4.33
CA SER A 270 8.91 -49.56 4.28
C SER A 270 9.24 -50.40 5.51
N LEU A 271 8.60 -50.16 6.65
CA LEU A 271 8.93 -50.82 7.93
C LEU A 271 7.86 -51.83 8.37
N ALA A 272 6.59 -51.63 8.00
CA ALA A 272 5.44 -52.43 8.43
C ALA A 272 4.55 -52.93 7.27
N GLY A 273 4.88 -52.59 6.01
CA GLY A 273 4.05 -52.91 4.84
C GLY A 273 2.92 -51.90 4.60
N SER A 274 2.35 -51.91 3.39
CA SER A 274 1.34 -50.93 2.97
C SER A 274 0.00 -51.11 3.68
N ASP A 275 -0.40 -52.33 4.06
CA ASP A 275 -1.74 -52.62 4.60
C ASP A 275 -1.87 -52.34 6.10
N ALA A 276 -0.81 -52.51 6.89
CA ALA A 276 -0.85 -52.30 8.34
C ALA A 276 -1.27 -50.87 8.71
N LEU A 277 -0.76 -49.86 8.00
CA LEU A 277 -1.17 -48.47 8.22
C LEU A 277 -2.60 -48.22 7.73
N VAL A 278 -3.04 -48.84 6.63
CA VAL A 278 -4.42 -48.71 6.12
C VAL A 278 -5.43 -49.28 7.10
N HIS A 279 -5.14 -50.46 7.67
CA HIS A 279 -5.95 -51.10 8.70
C HIS A 279 -5.99 -50.26 9.98
N ALA A 280 -4.85 -49.73 10.42
CA ALA A 280 -4.80 -48.79 11.53
C ALA A 280 -5.70 -47.58 11.27
N LEU A 281 -5.56 -46.89 10.13
CA LEU A 281 -6.39 -45.72 9.78
C LEU A 281 -7.89 -46.03 9.78
N HIS A 282 -8.30 -47.25 9.44
CA HIS A 282 -9.69 -47.68 9.49
C HIS A 282 -10.17 -47.84 10.95
N ARG A 283 -9.38 -48.54 11.78
CA ARG A 283 -9.69 -48.78 13.19
C ARG A 283 -9.71 -47.50 14.03
N LEU A 284 -8.83 -46.54 13.71
CA LEU A 284 -8.70 -45.28 14.44
C LEU A 284 -9.96 -44.42 14.44
N GLY A 285 -10.70 -44.38 13.32
CA GLY A 285 -11.95 -43.61 13.26
C GLY A 285 -12.99 -44.10 14.25
N ALA A 286 -13.13 -45.42 14.40
CA ALA A 286 -14.04 -46.01 15.38
C ALA A 286 -13.50 -45.90 16.82
N ALA A 287 -12.17 -46.00 16.99
CA ALA A 287 -11.52 -45.86 18.29
C ALA A 287 -11.71 -44.45 18.88
N ASP A 288 -11.66 -43.41 18.04
CA ASP A 288 -11.90 -42.01 18.42
C ASP A 288 -13.37 -41.78 18.83
N ASP A 289 -14.33 -42.22 18.00
CA ASP A 289 -15.78 -42.14 18.33
C ASP A 289 -16.11 -42.88 19.63
N ALA A 290 -15.53 -44.07 19.84
CA ALA A 290 -15.71 -44.82 21.07
C ALA A 290 -15.06 -44.14 22.29
N TRP A 291 -13.89 -43.51 22.13
CA TRP A 291 -13.22 -42.79 23.21
C TRP A 291 -14.04 -41.57 23.65
N ASP A 292 -14.49 -40.74 22.70
CA ASP A 292 -15.34 -39.57 22.99
C ASP A 292 -16.63 -39.97 23.72
N ARG A 293 -17.29 -41.05 23.28
CA ARG A 293 -18.48 -41.58 23.96
C ARG A 293 -18.16 -42.13 25.35
N SER A 294 -17.00 -42.76 25.53
CA SER A 294 -16.55 -43.27 26.82
C SER A 294 -16.28 -42.14 27.81
N LEU A 295 -15.69 -41.02 27.35
CA LEU A 295 -15.54 -39.80 28.14
C LEU A 295 -16.90 -39.19 28.50
N GLY A 296 -17.84 -39.15 27.55
CA GLY A 296 -19.21 -38.69 27.80
C GLY A 296 -19.94 -39.54 28.84
N PHE A 297 -19.82 -40.88 28.74
CA PHE A 297 -20.35 -41.83 29.72
C PHE A 297 -19.73 -41.61 31.10
N ALA A 298 -18.39 -41.56 31.18
CA ALA A 298 -17.68 -41.39 32.44
C ALA A 298 -17.96 -40.03 33.10
N SER A 299 -18.16 -38.96 32.32
CA SER A 299 -18.57 -37.66 32.85
C SER A 299 -19.93 -37.73 33.54
N ARG A 300 -20.91 -38.42 32.93
CA ARG A 300 -22.23 -38.62 33.54
C ARG A 300 -22.16 -39.49 34.79
N GLU A 301 -21.40 -40.58 34.75
CA GLU A 301 -21.21 -41.45 35.92
C GLU A 301 -20.50 -40.72 37.06
N PHE A 302 -19.52 -39.86 36.77
CA PHE A 302 -18.86 -39.02 37.77
C PHE A 302 -19.85 -38.05 38.42
N GLU A 303 -20.68 -37.35 37.63
CA GLU A 303 -21.74 -36.48 38.15
C GLU A 303 -22.78 -37.24 38.98
N ALA A 304 -23.04 -38.51 38.65
CA ALA A 304 -23.91 -39.40 39.40
C ALA A 304 -23.25 -40.01 40.66
N GLY A 305 -21.99 -39.64 40.99
CA GLY A 305 -21.26 -40.14 42.16
C GLY A 305 -20.60 -41.52 41.98
N HIS A 306 -20.47 -42.00 40.74
CA HIS A 306 -19.95 -43.32 40.40
C HIS A 306 -18.73 -43.24 39.48
N ALA A 307 -17.65 -42.63 39.97
CA ALA A 307 -16.45 -42.42 39.16
C ALA A 307 -15.88 -43.73 38.59
N VAL A 308 -15.62 -43.77 37.28
CA VAL A 308 -15.10 -44.93 36.56
C VAL A 308 -13.61 -45.16 36.92
N ALA A 309 -13.26 -46.40 37.32
CA ALA A 309 -11.88 -46.76 37.66
C ALA A 309 -10.96 -46.91 36.44
N ASP A 310 -11.51 -47.37 35.31
CA ASP A 310 -10.76 -47.72 34.10
C ASP A 310 -11.51 -47.32 32.83
N LEU A 311 -11.16 -46.17 32.26
CA LEU A 311 -11.77 -45.65 31.03
C LEU A 311 -11.48 -46.52 29.80
N PHE A 312 -10.41 -47.30 29.83
CA PHE A 312 -9.97 -48.10 28.68
C PHE A 312 -10.80 -49.38 28.57
N ALA A 313 -11.21 -49.96 29.71
CA ALA A 313 -12.17 -51.05 29.73
C ALA A 313 -13.52 -50.58 29.17
N VAL A 314 -13.95 -49.37 29.56
CA VAL A 314 -15.15 -48.70 29.02
C VAL A 314 -15.01 -48.48 27.51
N GLN A 315 -13.86 -48.00 27.02
CA GLN A 315 -13.60 -47.84 25.58
C GLN A 315 -13.71 -49.15 24.80
N THR A 316 -13.10 -50.23 25.30
CA THR A 316 -13.17 -51.55 24.64
C THR A 316 -14.61 -52.06 24.61
N ARG A 317 -15.36 -51.93 25.71
CA ARG A 317 -16.78 -52.32 25.74
C ARG A 317 -17.65 -51.43 24.88
N MET A 318 -17.40 -50.13 24.84
CA MET A 318 -18.08 -49.16 23.97
C MET A 318 -17.90 -49.53 22.50
N LEU A 319 -16.67 -49.85 22.05
CA LEU A 319 -16.41 -50.35 20.71
C LEU A 319 -17.22 -51.62 20.39
N ALA A 320 -17.25 -52.59 21.31
CA ALA A 320 -18.02 -53.82 21.15
C ALA A 320 -19.54 -53.55 21.06
N ASN A 321 -20.06 -52.65 21.89
CA ASN A 321 -21.47 -52.27 21.89
C ASN A 321 -21.87 -51.52 20.63
N LEU A 322 -21.06 -50.55 20.18
CA LEU A 322 -21.26 -49.83 18.92
C LEU A 322 -21.25 -50.79 17.73
N ARG A 323 -20.33 -51.76 17.72
CA ARG A 323 -20.31 -52.83 16.70
C ARG A 323 -21.58 -53.68 16.72
N ARG A 324 -22.08 -54.06 17.90
CA ARG A 324 -23.29 -54.88 18.06
C ARG A 324 -24.55 -54.19 17.53
N VAL A 325 -24.67 -52.88 17.74
CA VAL A 325 -25.86 -52.12 17.30
C VAL A 325 -25.71 -51.52 15.91
N SER A 326 -24.50 -51.53 15.34
CA SER A 326 -24.23 -51.01 14.00
C SER A 326 -24.83 -51.92 12.92
N PRO A 327 -25.44 -51.35 11.86
CA PRO A 327 -25.81 -52.11 10.67
C PRO A 327 -24.58 -52.50 9.81
N ASP A 328 -23.40 -51.92 10.07
CA ASP A 328 -22.15 -52.27 9.41
C ASP A 328 -21.46 -53.45 10.12
N PRO A 329 -21.39 -54.65 9.49
CA PRO A 329 -20.75 -55.81 10.09
C PRO A 329 -19.23 -55.67 10.27
N LEU A 330 -18.60 -54.65 9.66
CA LEU A 330 -17.16 -54.37 9.74
C LEU A 330 -16.85 -53.13 10.59
N TYR A 331 -17.79 -52.65 11.42
CA TYR A 331 -17.53 -51.49 12.28
C TYR A 331 -16.32 -51.74 13.22
N ALA A 332 -15.29 -50.91 13.06
CA ALA A 332 -14.00 -50.97 13.75
C ALA A 332 -13.07 -52.16 13.38
N ASP A 333 -13.48 -53.07 12.48
CA ASP A 333 -12.62 -54.15 12.01
C ASP A 333 -12.35 -53.99 10.51
N PRO A 334 -11.08 -53.89 10.08
CA PRO A 334 -10.77 -53.77 8.67
C PRO A 334 -11.20 -55.03 7.90
N PRO A 335 -11.62 -54.90 6.62
CA PRO A 335 -11.96 -56.04 5.79
C PRO A 335 -10.77 -57.00 5.66
N GLN A 336 -11.05 -58.30 5.52
CA GLN A 336 -9.99 -59.29 5.32
C GLN A 336 -9.23 -59.02 4.00
N LEU A 337 -7.90 -59.08 4.07
CA LEU A 337 -7.05 -58.91 2.90
C LEU A 337 -7.27 -60.05 1.90
N PRO A 338 -7.44 -59.77 0.59
CA PRO A 338 -7.61 -60.81 -0.40
C PRO A 338 -6.33 -61.63 -0.58
N GLU A 339 -6.47 -62.89 -1.03
CA GLU A 339 -5.34 -63.78 -1.31
C GLU A 339 -4.52 -63.34 -2.54
N ARG A 340 -5.12 -62.56 -3.45
CA ARG A 340 -4.49 -62.03 -4.68
C ARG A 340 -4.83 -60.54 -4.86
N GLU A 341 -4.00 -59.83 -5.61
CA GLU A 341 -4.22 -58.44 -6.03
C GLU A 341 -4.40 -57.44 -4.86
N ARG A 342 -3.64 -57.62 -3.78
CA ARG A 342 -3.69 -56.73 -2.59
C ARG A 342 -3.36 -55.27 -2.93
N GLU A 343 -2.53 -55.05 -3.95
CA GLU A 343 -2.21 -53.72 -4.47
C GLU A 343 -3.43 -52.99 -5.07
N GLN A 344 -4.46 -53.72 -5.52
CA GLN A 344 -5.70 -53.18 -6.06
C GLN A 344 -6.81 -53.09 -5.01
N HIS A 345 -6.73 -53.84 -3.92
CA HIS A 345 -7.68 -53.79 -2.82
C HIS A 345 -7.74 -52.38 -2.20
N ARG A 346 -8.94 -51.83 -2.00
CA ARG A 346 -9.17 -50.53 -1.37
C ARG A 346 -10.13 -50.67 -0.19
N VAL A 347 -9.67 -50.23 0.99
CA VAL A 347 -10.48 -50.19 2.21
C VAL A 347 -11.35 -48.93 2.23
N PHE A 348 -10.84 -47.81 1.73
CA PHE A 348 -11.57 -46.54 1.71
C PHE A 348 -12.17 -46.26 0.32
N ARG A 349 -13.50 -46.04 0.26
CA ARG A 349 -14.21 -45.72 -1.00
C ARG A 349 -13.85 -44.32 -1.52
N ARG A 350 -13.73 -44.18 -2.84
CA ARG A 350 -13.51 -42.89 -3.53
C ARG A 350 -14.79 -42.09 -3.76
N ASP A 351 -15.94 -42.69 -3.52
CA ASP A 351 -17.24 -42.14 -3.89
C ASP A 351 -17.62 -40.90 -3.06
N MET A 352 -17.00 -40.71 -1.89
CA MET A 352 -17.28 -39.55 -1.05
C MET A 352 -16.69 -38.26 -1.65
N VAL A 353 -17.49 -37.20 -1.54
CA VAL A 353 -17.15 -35.84 -1.98
C VAL A 353 -15.96 -35.31 -1.19
N ARG A 354 -14.92 -34.90 -1.91
CA ARG A 354 -13.66 -34.47 -1.28
C ARG A 354 -13.44 -33.00 -1.52
N VAL A 355 -13.56 -32.23 -0.45
CA VAL A 355 -13.10 -30.86 -0.44
C VAL A 355 -11.65 -30.86 0.05
N PRO A 356 -10.67 -30.40 -0.74
CA PRO A 356 -9.29 -30.40 -0.31
C PRO A 356 -9.10 -29.42 0.85
N GLN A 357 -9.24 -29.92 2.08
CA GLN A 357 -9.15 -29.16 3.32
C GLN A 357 -7.71 -28.71 3.53
N MET A 358 -7.46 -27.46 3.18
CA MET A 358 -6.26 -26.71 3.55
C MET A 358 -6.13 -26.44 5.07
N TRP A 359 -6.87 -27.18 5.92
CA TRP A 359 -6.93 -27.06 7.38
C TRP A 359 -7.01 -28.42 8.11
N SER A 360 -7.05 -29.54 7.38
CA SER A 360 -6.88 -30.85 8.01
C SER A 360 -5.39 -31.06 8.25
N THR A 361 -5.02 -31.50 9.46
CA THR A 361 -3.62 -31.84 9.77
C THR A 361 -3.13 -33.03 8.95
N HIS A 362 -4.04 -33.86 8.43
CA HIS A 362 -3.71 -35.02 7.59
C HIS A 362 -4.49 -35.02 6.26
N PRO A 363 -3.90 -35.52 5.16
CA PRO A 363 -4.64 -35.92 3.97
C PRO A 363 -5.72 -36.96 4.30
N ALA A 364 -6.78 -37.01 3.50
CA ALA A 364 -7.84 -37.99 3.69
C ALA A 364 -7.35 -39.43 3.50
N ASN A 365 -7.89 -40.37 4.28
CA ASN A 365 -7.42 -41.77 4.34
C ASN A 365 -7.35 -42.48 2.99
N ALA A 366 -8.29 -42.20 2.07
CA ALA A 366 -8.26 -42.75 0.71
C ALA A 366 -7.05 -42.25 -0.12
N ASP A 367 -6.58 -41.00 0.05
CA ASP A 367 -5.36 -40.52 -0.62
C ASP A 367 -4.12 -41.18 -0.02
N ARG A 368 -4.10 -41.33 1.30
CA ARG A 368 -3.03 -42.01 2.02
C ARG A 368 -2.93 -43.47 1.57
N GLU A 369 -4.05 -44.19 1.49
CA GLU A 369 -4.11 -45.55 0.93
C GLU A 369 -3.63 -45.59 -0.53
N ASN A 370 -4.04 -44.64 -1.37
CA ASN A 370 -3.57 -44.59 -2.76
C ASN A 370 -2.06 -44.31 -2.85
N ASN A 371 -1.53 -43.44 -1.99
CA ASN A 371 -0.10 -43.18 -1.91
C ASN A 371 0.68 -44.45 -1.46
N LEU A 372 0.19 -45.13 -0.42
CA LEU A 372 0.74 -46.38 0.11
C LEU A 372 0.71 -47.54 -0.89
N LYS A 373 -0.37 -47.66 -1.67
CA LYS A 373 -0.57 -48.77 -2.61
C LYS A 373 -0.12 -48.47 -4.04
N ARG A 374 0.29 -47.23 -4.35
CA ARG A 374 0.89 -46.87 -5.65
C ARG A 374 2.19 -47.64 -5.92
N ARG A 375 2.98 -47.88 -4.87
CA ARG A 375 4.14 -48.77 -4.86
C ARG A 375 3.97 -49.72 -3.67
N TYR A 376 3.14 -50.72 -3.88
CA TYR A 376 2.73 -51.66 -2.83
C TYR A 376 3.93 -52.40 -2.23
N VAL A 377 3.94 -52.52 -0.90
CA VAL A 377 4.93 -53.29 -0.13
C VAL A 377 4.18 -54.28 0.74
N GLU A 378 4.41 -55.57 0.52
CA GLU A 378 3.75 -56.64 1.25
C GLU A 378 4.47 -56.94 2.58
N ALA A 379 3.69 -57.07 3.66
CA ALA A 379 4.15 -57.57 4.96
C ALA A 379 3.01 -58.28 5.71
N ALA A 380 3.36 -59.17 6.62
CA ALA A 380 2.38 -59.77 7.54
C ALA A 380 2.03 -58.78 8.67
N ILE A 381 0.76 -58.71 9.03
CA ILE A 381 0.27 -57.88 10.15
C ILE A 381 0.27 -58.75 11.41
N ASP A 382 0.93 -58.28 12.47
CA ASP A 382 0.95 -58.94 13.77
C ASP A 382 -0.29 -58.56 14.58
N GLU A 383 -1.23 -59.50 14.68
CA GLU A 383 -2.55 -59.30 15.30
C GLU A 383 -2.54 -59.30 16.84
N ARG A 384 -1.39 -59.50 17.49
CA ARG A 384 -1.31 -59.47 18.96
C ARG A 384 -1.54 -58.04 19.49
N PRO A 385 -2.12 -57.85 20.69
CA PRO A 385 -2.42 -56.52 21.22
C PRO A 385 -1.19 -55.62 21.39
N ALA A 386 -1.28 -54.34 21.02
CA ALA A 386 -0.18 -53.39 21.19
C ALA A 386 0.20 -53.14 22.67
N MET A 387 -0.77 -53.34 23.58
CA MET A 387 -0.57 -53.22 25.03
C MET A 387 0.53 -54.15 25.58
N LEU A 388 0.91 -55.21 24.86
CA LEU A 388 2.03 -56.08 25.24
C LEU A 388 3.40 -55.36 25.32
N LEU A 389 3.53 -54.17 24.74
CA LEU A 389 4.75 -53.36 24.82
C LEU A 389 4.90 -52.59 26.14
N PHE A 390 3.82 -52.50 26.93
CA PHE A 390 3.78 -51.73 28.18
C PHE A 390 3.84 -52.68 29.37
N ARG A 391 4.82 -52.45 30.24
CA ARG A 391 4.94 -53.10 31.54
C ARG A 391 3.93 -52.48 32.50
N ASP A 392 3.20 -53.33 33.25
CA ASP A 392 2.12 -52.90 34.14
C ASP A 392 1.08 -52.01 33.43
N ALA A 393 0.56 -52.50 32.30
CA ALA A 393 -0.37 -51.77 31.46
C ALA A 393 -1.65 -51.36 32.22
N ASP A 394 -2.13 -52.18 33.16
CA ASP A 394 -3.30 -51.87 33.98
C ASP A 394 -3.02 -50.74 34.98
N GLY A 395 -1.82 -50.68 35.58
CA GLY A 395 -1.39 -49.55 36.40
C GLY A 395 -1.43 -48.21 35.63
N LEU A 396 -0.87 -48.20 34.41
CA LEU A 396 -0.87 -46.99 33.55
C LEU A 396 -2.28 -46.54 33.16
N ARG A 397 -3.20 -47.47 32.88
CA ARG A 397 -4.60 -47.18 32.56
C ARG A 397 -5.31 -46.49 33.73
N HIS A 398 -5.12 -47.00 34.95
CA HIS A 398 -5.72 -46.42 36.15
C HIS A 398 -5.12 -45.06 36.50
N GLU A 399 -3.80 -44.89 36.35
CA GLU A 399 -3.13 -43.62 36.59
C GLU A 399 -3.63 -42.54 35.62
N LEU A 400 -3.66 -42.85 34.32
CA LEU A 400 -4.13 -41.90 33.31
C LEU A 400 -5.63 -41.57 33.48
N THR A 401 -6.46 -42.55 33.87
CA THR A 401 -7.88 -42.32 34.21
C THR A 401 -8.03 -41.32 35.36
N ARG A 402 -7.19 -41.44 36.39
CA ARG A 402 -7.21 -40.53 37.55
C ARG A 402 -6.77 -39.10 37.20
N ASP A 403 -5.72 -38.97 36.39
CA ASP A 403 -5.16 -37.67 35.99
C ASP A 403 -6.12 -36.84 35.12
N MET A 404 -7.06 -37.49 34.44
CA MET A 404 -8.12 -36.83 33.66
C MET A 404 -9.20 -36.19 34.53
N LEU A 405 -9.35 -36.61 35.79
CA LEU A 405 -10.36 -36.06 36.69
C LEU A 405 -9.92 -34.69 37.22
N ARG A 406 -10.87 -33.75 37.28
CA ARG A 406 -10.61 -32.43 37.88
C ARG A 406 -10.45 -32.50 39.39
N GLU A 407 -11.15 -33.43 40.02
CA GLU A 407 -11.22 -33.63 41.46
C GLU A 407 -11.17 -35.13 41.76
N THR A 408 -10.56 -35.52 42.88
CA THR A 408 -10.45 -36.93 43.28
C THR A 408 -11.78 -37.39 43.91
N PRO A 409 -12.43 -38.42 43.36
CA PRO A 409 -13.69 -38.93 43.91
C PRO A 409 -13.45 -39.66 45.24
N PRO A 410 -14.47 -39.75 46.12
CA PRO A 410 -14.35 -40.47 47.39
C PRO A 410 -14.12 -41.98 47.21
N ALA A 411 -14.65 -42.56 46.13
CA ALA A 411 -14.39 -43.94 45.72
C ALA A 411 -14.58 -44.07 44.20
N PHE A 412 -13.87 -45.03 43.61
CA PHE A 412 -14.12 -45.48 42.24
C PHE A 412 -15.11 -46.65 42.25
N ALA A 413 -16.00 -46.68 41.27
CA ALA A 413 -16.86 -47.83 41.02
C ALA A 413 -16.02 -49.03 40.52
N ASP A 414 -16.48 -50.23 40.88
CA ASP A 414 -15.95 -51.47 40.32
C ASP A 414 -16.15 -51.52 38.80
N VAL A 415 -15.16 -52.06 38.07
CA VAL A 415 -15.15 -52.04 36.60
C VAL A 415 -16.36 -52.79 36.03
N ASP A 416 -16.71 -53.97 36.57
CA ASP A 416 -17.86 -54.74 36.08
C ASP A 416 -19.17 -53.99 36.31
N THR A 417 -19.27 -53.21 37.38
CA THR A 417 -20.42 -52.34 37.65
C THR A 417 -20.53 -51.24 36.60
N SER A 418 -19.43 -50.53 36.29
CA SER A 418 -19.41 -49.52 35.23
C SER A 418 -19.74 -50.10 33.86
N LEU A 419 -19.21 -51.29 33.54
CA LEU A 419 -19.49 -51.97 32.26
C LEU A 419 -20.95 -52.44 32.17
N THR A 420 -21.54 -52.92 33.27
CA THR A 420 -22.95 -53.31 33.29
C THR A 420 -23.87 -52.10 33.05
N ARG A 421 -23.53 -50.94 33.62
CA ARG A 421 -24.28 -49.69 33.38
C ARG A 421 -24.12 -49.17 31.96
N LEU A 422 -22.90 -49.26 31.41
CA LEU A 422 -22.67 -48.97 30.00
C LEU A 422 -23.52 -49.89 29.12
N ASP A 423 -23.53 -51.20 29.37
CA ASP A 423 -24.33 -52.15 28.60
C ASP A 423 -25.83 -51.87 28.69
N ALA A 424 -26.30 -51.36 29.84
CA ALA A 424 -27.68 -50.92 30.02
C ALA A 424 -28.06 -49.75 29.08
N GLU A 425 -27.13 -48.82 28.77
CA GLU A 425 -27.38 -47.75 27.77
C GLU A 425 -27.63 -48.32 26.36
N PHE A 426 -27.10 -49.51 26.06
CA PHE A 426 -27.28 -50.21 24.79
C PHE A 426 -28.34 -51.33 24.84
N ALA A 427 -28.94 -51.59 26.00
CA ALA A 427 -29.98 -52.60 26.19
C ALA A 427 -31.40 -52.07 25.88
N ILE A 428 -31.53 -50.79 25.54
CA ILE A 428 -32.81 -50.19 25.17
C ILE A 428 -33.33 -50.80 23.85
N ARG A 429 -34.65 -51.04 23.77
CA ARG A 429 -35.29 -51.73 22.65
C ARG A 429 -34.97 -51.07 21.31
N ALA A 430 -34.96 -49.73 21.25
CA ALA A 430 -34.67 -48.97 20.04
C ALA A 430 -33.30 -49.29 19.41
N MET A 431 -32.34 -49.82 20.19
CA MET A 431 -31.01 -50.22 19.72
C MET A 431 -30.89 -51.72 19.39
N HIS A 432 -31.96 -52.50 19.56
CA HIS A 432 -31.93 -53.93 19.28
C HIS A 432 -31.73 -54.20 17.77
N GLN A 433 -30.86 -55.17 17.44
CA GLN A 433 -30.50 -55.51 16.05
C GLN A 433 -31.73 -55.84 15.18
N ARG A 434 -32.82 -56.34 15.79
CA ARG A 434 -34.10 -56.61 15.11
C ARG A 434 -34.65 -55.40 14.36
N TYR A 435 -34.37 -54.18 14.80
CA TYR A 435 -34.83 -52.95 14.17
C TYR A 435 -33.89 -52.42 13.07
N GLN A 436 -32.82 -53.15 12.72
CA GLN A 436 -31.94 -52.80 11.59
C GLN A 436 -31.43 -51.34 11.57
N GLY A 437 -31.27 -50.72 12.75
CA GLY A 437 -30.81 -49.34 12.90
C GLY A 437 -31.87 -48.25 12.63
N THR A 438 -33.15 -48.62 12.45
CA THR A 438 -34.26 -47.70 12.15
C THR A 438 -34.33 -46.48 13.08
N TYR A 439 -33.98 -46.64 14.35
CA TYR A 439 -34.12 -45.60 15.39
C TYR A 439 -32.79 -44.98 15.87
N LEU A 440 -31.63 -45.34 15.28
CA LEU A 440 -30.32 -44.96 15.83
C LEU A 440 -29.84 -43.55 15.44
N ARG A 441 -30.08 -43.13 14.19
CA ARG A 441 -29.51 -41.88 13.63
C ARG A 441 -30.52 -41.00 12.90
N ARG A 442 -31.80 -41.34 12.96
CA ARG A 442 -32.87 -40.58 12.32
C ARG A 442 -34.07 -40.47 13.23
N SER A 443 -34.84 -39.42 13.01
CA SER A 443 -36.20 -39.33 13.49
C SER A 443 -37.19 -39.72 12.40
N PHE A 444 -38.11 -40.61 12.72
CA PHE A 444 -39.23 -40.94 11.83
C PHE A 444 -40.37 -39.92 11.91
N VAL A 445 -40.42 -39.06 12.94
CA VAL A 445 -41.48 -38.06 13.12
C VAL A 445 -41.12 -36.70 12.52
N ARG A 446 -39.83 -36.38 12.36
CA ARG A 446 -39.37 -35.06 11.86
C ARG A 446 -39.79 -34.74 10.42
N GLY A 447 -40.10 -35.76 9.63
CA GLY A 447 -40.47 -35.64 8.22
C GLY A 447 -41.94 -35.26 7.96
N VAL A 448 -42.78 -35.20 9.00
CA VAL A 448 -44.22 -34.94 8.86
C VAL A 448 -44.62 -33.65 9.56
N ALA A 449 -45.64 -32.95 9.04
CA ALA A 449 -46.15 -31.73 9.67
C ALA A 449 -47.12 -32.06 10.82
N THR A 450 -47.81 -33.20 10.70
CA THR A 450 -48.76 -33.70 11.68
C THR A 450 -48.50 -35.19 11.97
N PRO A 451 -48.72 -35.66 13.21
CA PRO A 451 -48.60 -37.09 13.54
C PRO A 451 -49.48 -38.00 12.67
N ALA A 452 -50.60 -37.49 12.16
CA ALA A 452 -51.55 -38.24 11.33
C ALA A 452 -50.94 -38.73 10.00
N GLU A 453 -49.96 -38.02 9.45
CA GLU A 453 -49.27 -38.39 8.19
C GLU A 453 -48.44 -39.67 8.31
N LEU A 454 -48.12 -40.10 9.53
CA LEU A 454 -47.45 -41.38 9.79
C LEU A 454 -48.39 -42.58 9.72
N PHE A 455 -49.68 -42.36 9.50
CA PHE A 455 -50.66 -43.43 9.37
C PHE A 455 -51.23 -43.47 7.95
N LEU A 456 -51.30 -44.66 7.38
CA LEU A 456 -51.96 -44.91 6.10
C LEU A 456 -53.46 -44.64 6.25
N HIS A 457 -54.01 -43.87 5.31
CA HIS A 457 -55.44 -43.52 5.30
C HIS A 457 -56.33 -44.76 5.11
N THR A 458 -55.88 -45.74 4.33
CA THR A 458 -56.59 -46.99 4.06
C THR A 458 -55.63 -48.18 4.15
N LEU A 459 -56.02 -49.17 4.94
CA LEU A 459 -55.40 -50.50 4.96
C LEU A 459 -56.38 -51.50 4.35
N ALA A 460 -55.87 -52.47 3.59
CA ALA A 460 -56.69 -53.60 3.16
C ALA A 460 -57.25 -54.34 4.41
N PRO A 461 -58.43 -54.99 4.31
CA PRO A 461 -58.91 -55.86 5.37
C PRO A 461 -57.93 -57.03 5.55
N LEU A 462 -57.26 -57.09 6.70
CA LEU A 462 -56.29 -58.12 7.06
C LEU A 462 -56.83 -58.97 8.21
N SER A 463 -56.58 -60.28 8.15
CA SER A 463 -56.75 -61.20 9.29
C SER A 463 -55.61 -61.03 10.30
N ASP A 464 -55.83 -61.47 11.55
CA ASP A 464 -54.82 -61.36 12.60
C ASP A 464 -53.50 -62.06 12.24
N ALA A 465 -53.57 -63.21 11.54
CA ALA A 465 -52.40 -63.91 11.02
C ALA A 465 -51.64 -63.08 9.97
N GLN A 466 -52.34 -62.41 9.06
CA GLN A 466 -51.74 -61.54 8.05
C GLN A 466 -51.12 -60.27 8.66
N ILE A 467 -51.72 -59.72 9.72
CA ILE A 467 -51.15 -58.57 10.45
C ILE A 467 -49.85 -59.01 11.12
N ARG A 468 -49.84 -60.14 11.83
CA ARG A 468 -48.66 -60.68 12.51
C ARG A 468 -47.52 -60.99 11.53
N GLU A 469 -47.83 -61.60 10.40
CA GLU A 469 -46.86 -61.87 9.33
C GLU A 469 -46.22 -60.57 8.82
N ARG A 470 -47.04 -59.56 8.50
CA ARG A 470 -46.55 -58.27 8.00
C ARG A 470 -45.73 -57.51 9.03
N ILE A 471 -46.12 -57.51 10.31
CA ILE A 471 -45.35 -56.90 11.41
C ILE A 471 -43.98 -57.58 11.53
N THR A 472 -43.93 -58.91 11.48
CA THR A 472 -42.67 -59.67 11.52
C THR A 472 -41.75 -59.33 10.35
N GLY A 473 -42.33 -59.07 9.17
CA GLY A 473 -41.60 -58.70 7.96
C GLY A 473 -41.13 -57.23 7.88
N LEU A 474 -41.55 -56.35 8.81
CA LEU A 474 -41.22 -54.91 8.74
C LEU A 474 -39.71 -54.67 8.69
N TYR A 475 -38.95 -55.30 9.57
CA TYR A 475 -37.52 -55.01 9.77
C TYR A 475 -36.60 -56.04 9.09
N ALA A 476 -36.86 -56.33 7.82
CA ALA A 476 -35.98 -57.20 7.03
C ALA A 476 -34.59 -56.57 6.79
N PRO A 477 -33.51 -57.35 6.61
CA PRO A 477 -32.16 -56.82 6.35
C PRO A 477 -32.04 -55.86 5.16
N ALA A 478 -32.95 -55.97 4.18
CA ALA A 478 -33.05 -55.04 3.05
C ALA A 478 -33.37 -53.60 3.49
N HIS A 479 -34.17 -53.42 4.56
CA HIS A 479 -34.47 -52.10 5.12
C HIS A 479 -33.23 -51.44 5.73
N GLY A 480 -32.44 -52.20 6.52
CA GLY A 480 -31.18 -51.72 7.09
C GLY A 480 -30.19 -51.25 6.01
N LYS A 481 -30.07 -52.01 4.91
CA LYS A 481 -29.24 -51.61 3.75
C LYS A 481 -29.75 -50.33 3.09
N ALA A 482 -31.07 -50.16 2.94
CA ALA A 482 -31.66 -48.96 2.36
C ALA A 482 -31.42 -47.72 3.25
N LEU A 483 -31.53 -47.87 4.57
CA LEU A 483 -31.20 -46.81 5.54
C LEU A 483 -29.72 -46.41 5.47
N GLN A 484 -28.82 -47.38 5.41
CA GLN A 484 -27.39 -47.12 5.30
C GLN A 484 -27.05 -46.38 3.99
N GLN A 485 -27.67 -46.78 2.87
CA GLN A 485 -27.47 -46.12 1.58
C GLN A 485 -28.03 -44.70 1.59
N LEU A 486 -29.22 -44.48 2.18
CA LEU A 486 -29.82 -43.16 2.31
C LEU A 486 -28.90 -42.23 3.12
N GLN A 487 -28.42 -42.69 4.27
CA GLN A 487 -27.51 -41.93 5.12
C GLN A 487 -26.23 -41.53 4.37
N LEU A 488 -25.62 -42.47 3.65
CA LEU A 488 -24.39 -42.23 2.90
C LEU A 488 -24.57 -41.15 1.83
N LEU A 489 -25.68 -41.20 1.08
CA LEU A 489 -25.98 -40.20 0.05
C LEU A 489 -26.34 -38.84 0.64
N GLU A 490 -27.06 -38.80 1.77
CA GLU A 490 -27.39 -37.56 2.47
C GLU A 490 -26.12 -36.86 3.01
N ASP A 491 -25.18 -37.62 3.58
CA ASP A 491 -23.88 -37.12 4.04
C ASP A 491 -23.03 -36.60 2.86
N GLU A 492 -23.04 -37.32 1.74
CA GLU A 492 -22.37 -36.93 0.50
C GLU A 492 -22.93 -35.61 -0.06
N ARG A 493 -24.26 -35.51 -0.14
CA ARG A 493 -24.99 -34.31 -0.58
C ARG A 493 -24.70 -33.12 0.34
N ALA A 494 -24.74 -33.31 1.66
CA ALA A 494 -24.44 -32.27 2.64
C ALA A 494 -23.00 -31.75 2.46
N THR A 495 -22.04 -32.65 2.18
CA THR A 495 -20.65 -32.29 1.90
C THR A 495 -20.51 -31.45 0.62
N LEU A 496 -21.22 -31.79 -0.46
CA LEU A 496 -21.23 -30.99 -1.70
C LEU A 496 -21.86 -29.62 -1.50
N ASP A 497 -22.95 -29.56 -0.74
CA ASP A 497 -23.62 -28.28 -0.49
C ASP A 497 -22.72 -27.36 0.36
N ALA A 498 -22.04 -27.91 1.36
CA ALA A 498 -21.01 -27.20 2.13
C ALA A 498 -19.83 -26.75 1.25
N ALA A 499 -19.41 -27.56 0.28
CA ALA A 499 -18.38 -27.20 -0.69
C ALA A 499 -18.83 -26.06 -1.64
N ARG A 500 -20.08 -26.15 -2.14
CA ARG A 500 -20.70 -25.14 -3.02
C ARG A 500 -20.89 -23.81 -2.30
N ALA A 501 -21.32 -23.85 -1.04
CA ALA A 501 -21.47 -22.67 -0.19
C ALA A 501 -20.12 -22.06 0.25
N GLY A 502 -19.01 -22.78 0.03
CA GLY A 502 -17.66 -22.31 0.37
C GLY A 502 -17.29 -22.49 1.85
N HIS A 503 -18.10 -23.21 2.63
CA HIS A 503 -17.82 -23.57 4.01
C HIS A 503 -16.64 -24.54 4.12
N LEU A 504 -16.46 -25.38 3.10
CA LEU A 504 -15.28 -26.20 2.93
C LEU A 504 -14.37 -25.53 1.89
N ARG A 505 -13.21 -25.00 2.33
CA ARG A 505 -12.24 -24.33 1.43
C ARG A 505 -11.44 -25.37 0.64
N ALA A 506 -11.86 -25.62 -0.59
CA ALA A 506 -11.16 -26.46 -1.56
C ALA A 506 -9.85 -25.83 -2.05
N THR A 507 -8.77 -26.60 -2.10
CA THR A 507 -7.56 -26.20 -2.83
C THR A 507 -7.90 -26.01 -4.32
N ARG A 508 -7.72 -24.78 -4.85
CA ARG A 508 -8.05 -24.37 -6.23
C ARG A 508 -9.54 -24.46 -6.63
N ASN A 509 -10.48 -24.41 -5.68
CA ASN A 509 -11.93 -24.51 -5.98
C ASN A 509 -12.32 -25.81 -6.72
N ARG A 510 -11.62 -26.92 -6.47
CA ARG A 510 -11.95 -28.22 -7.07
C ARG A 510 -12.36 -29.24 -6.03
N VAL A 511 -13.35 -30.05 -6.38
CA VAL A 511 -13.90 -31.14 -5.57
C VAL A 511 -13.77 -32.43 -6.37
N HIS A 512 -13.28 -33.48 -5.73
CA HIS A 512 -13.32 -34.81 -6.32
C HIS A 512 -14.66 -35.45 -5.95
N TRP A 513 -15.36 -35.94 -6.96
CA TRP A 513 -16.64 -36.61 -6.83
C TRP A 513 -16.63 -37.83 -7.73
N ARG A 514 -16.67 -39.03 -7.13
CA ARG A 514 -16.48 -40.31 -7.84
C ARG A 514 -15.17 -40.23 -8.67
N ASP A 515 -15.22 -40.55 -9.96
CA ASP A 515 -14.06 -40.46 -10.86
C ASP A 515 -13.85 -39.08 -11.52
N GLN A 516 -14.60 -38.05 -11.11
CA GLN A 516 -14.57 -36.71 -11.70
C GLN A 516 -13.95 -35.67 -10.77
N VAL A 517 -13.30 -34.66 -11.37
CA VAL A 517 -12.80 -33.48 -10.67
C VAL A 517 -13.61 -32.27 -11.13
N LEU A 518 -14.45 -31.74 -10.25
CA LEU A 518 -15.42 -30.71 -10.53
C LEU A 518 -15.03 -29.38 -9.90
N ASP A 519 -15.37 -28.26 -10.54
CA ASP A 519 -15.23 -26.93 -9.94
C ASP A 519 -16.35 -26.69 -8.92
N THR A 520 -16.04 -26.07 -7.77
CA THR A 520 -17.03 -25.80 -6.71
C THR A 520 -18.21 -24.96 -7.17
N ARG A 521 -18.04 -24.14 -8.22
CA ARG A 521 -19.11 -23.35 -8.84
C ARG A 521 -20.05 -24.18 -9.72
N ARG A 522 -19.65 -25.39 -10.10
CA ARG A 522 -20.40 -26.29 -10.99
C ARG A 522 -20.97 -27.52 -10.26
N LEU A 523 -21.10 -27.47 -8.94
CA LEU A 523 -21.65 -28.58 -8.15
C LEU A 523 -23.19 -28.66 -8.17
N GLY A 524 -23.89 -27.63 -8.68
CA GLY A 524 -25.36 -27.60 -8.75
C GLY A 524 -25.98 -28.82 -9.44
N PRO A 525 -25.55 -29.19 -10.67
CA PRO A 525 -26.06 -30.38 -11.35
C PRO A 525 -25.80 -31.69 -10.60
N VAL A 526 -24.65 -31.81 -9.92
CA VAL A 526 -24.30 -33.02 -9.16
C VAL A 526 -25.13 -33.17 -7.90
N ILE A 527 -25.39 -32.06 -7.20
CA ILE A 527 -26.32 -32.06 -6.06
C ILE A 527 -27.72 -32.46 -6.53
N ALA A 528 -28.16 -32.00 -7.70
CA ALA A 528 -29.44 -32.42 -8.28
C ALA A 528 -29.47 -33.92 -8.60
N THR A 529 -28.38 -34.49 -9.14
CA THR A 529 -28.29 -35.95 -9.35
C THR A 529 -28.37 -36.72 -8.04
N LEU A 530 -27.72 -36.26 -6.96
CA LEU A 530 -27.86 -36.88 -5.64
C LEU A 530 -29.26 -36.72 -5.06
N ASP A 531 -29.91 -35.57 -5.28
CA ASP A 531 -31.31 -35.36 -4.90
C ASP A 531 -32.22 -36.40 -5.60
N ASP A 532 -31.99 -36.68 -6.88
CA ASP A 532 -32.70 -37.72 -7.64
C ASP A 532 -32.40 -39.14 -7.13
N GLU A 533 -31.17 -39.43 -6.69
CA GLU A 533 -30.77 -40.71 -6.08
C GLU A 533 -31.37 -40.89 -4.66
N ILE A 534 -31.46 -39.81 -3.86
CA ILE A 534 -31.95 -39.79 -2.48
C ILE A 534 -33.47 -39.88 -2.41
N ALA A 535 -34.18 -39.20 -3.30
CA ALA A 535 -35.64 -39.10 -3.28
C ALA A 535 -36.37 -40.47 -3.18
N PRO A 536 -36.07 -41.49 -4.02
CA PRO A 536 -36.76 -42.78 -3.93
C PRO A 536 -36.43 -43.54 -2.63
N LEU A 537 -35.21 -43.43 -2.11
CA LEU A 537 -34.82 -44.05 -0.85
C LEU A 537 -35.53 -43.40 0.34
N ARG A 538 -35.58 -42.06 0.38
CA ARG A 538 -36.30 -41.32 1.41
C ARG A 538 -37.80 -41.65 1.39
N GLN A 539 -38.39 -41.73 0.21
CA GLN A 539 -39.79 -42.13 0.05
C GLN A 539 -40.04 -43.57 0.52
N ALA A 540 -39.17 -44.51 0.19
CA ALA A 540 -39.29 -45.91 0.64
C ALA A 540 -39.17 -46.03 2.17
N VAL A 541 -38.23 -45.30 2.78
CA VAL A 541 -38.07 -45.24 4.25
C VAL A 541 -39.31 -44.64 4.91
N PHE A 542 -39.86 -43.55 4.36
CA PHE A 542 -41.09 -42.94 4.87
C PHE A 542 -42.31 -43.87 4.76
N GLN A 543 -42.47 -44.56 3.62
CA GLN A 543 -43.53 -45.56 3.46
C GLN A 543 -43.40 -46.72 4.45
N HIS A 544 -42.17 -47.15 4.75
CA HIS A 544 -41.91 -48.14 5.78
C HIS A 544 -42.34 -47.63 7.17
N ASP A 545 -42.04 -46.37 7.52
CA ASP A 545 -42.50 -45.77 8.78
C ASP A 545 -44.02 -45.75 8.86
N GLN A 546 -44.69 -45.37 7.76
CA GLN A 546 -46.15 -45.38 7.67
C GLN A 546 -46.72 -46.79 7.88
N GLN A 547 -46.11 -47.81 7.25
CA GLN A 547 -46.52 -49.20 7.42
C GLN A 547 -46.32 -49.67 8.87
N CYS A 548 -45.19 -49.34 9.49
CA CYS A 548 -44.91 -49.68 10.88
C CYS A 548 -46.01 -49.13 11.80
N ARG A 549 -46.29 -47.83 11.74
CA ARG A 549 -47.28 -47.21 12.64
C ARG A 549 -48.70 -47.71 12.36
N SER A 550 -49.05 -47.91 11.09
CA SER A 550 -50.39 -48.31 10.67
C SER A 550 -50.74 -49.75 11.07
N LEU A 551 -49.79 -50.69 10.94
CA LEU A 551 -50.00 -52.08 11.31
C LEU A 551 -50.12 -52.27 12.83
N HIS A 552 -49.27 -51.59 13.61
CA HIS A 552 -49.37 -51.65 15.07
C HIS A 552 -50.60 -50.91 15.61
N ARG A 553 -51.02 -49.81 14.98
CA ARG A 553 -52.32 -49.17 15.30
C ARG A 553 -53.48 -50.12 15.04
N LEU A 554 -53.45 -50.84 13.92
CA LEU A 554 -54.48 -51.84 13.61
C LEU A 554 -54.49 -52.99 14.64
N ALA A 555 -53.32 -53.47 15.07
CA ALA A 555 -53.19 -54.47 16.12
C ALA A 555 -53.72 -53.99 17.48
N ALA A 556 -53.45 -52.72 17.83
CA ALA A 556 -53.98 -52.08 19.02
C ALA A 556 -55.51 -51.94 18.98
N ARG A 557 -56.07 -51.57 17.81
CA ARG A 557 -57.53 -51.53 17.61
C ARG A 557 -58.18 -52.90 17.79
N ARG A 558 -57.52 -53.98 17.34
CA ARG A 558 -57.98 -55.37 17.55
C ARG A 558 -57.93 -55.78 19.03
N SER A 559 -56.94 -55.29 19.77
CA SER A 559 -56.83 -55.50 21.22
C SER A 559 -57.93 -54.79 22.02
N GLY A 560 -58.54 -53.72 21.48
CA GLY A 560 -59.64 -52.98 22.12
C GLY A 560 -59.19 -52.08 23.28
N ALA A 561 -60.14 -51.70 24.15
CA ALA A 561 -59.90 -51.07 25.46
C ALA A 561 -58.96 -49.82 25.50
N GLY A 562 -58.89 -49.04 24.42
CA GLY A 562 -58.17 -47.76 24.37
C GLY A 562 -56.70 -47.82 23.93
N TRP A 563 -56.17 -49.01 23.58
CA TRP A 563 -54.77 -49.18 23.16
C TRP A 563 -54.39 -48.40 21.89
N GLU A 564 -55.34 -48.20 20.96
CA GLU A 564 -55.12 -47.36 19.77
C GLU A 564 -54.79 -45.91 20.16
N ASN A 565 -55.56 -45.33 21.09
CA ASN A 565 -55.35 -43.96 21.54
C ASN A 565 -54.03 -43.82 22.32
N LEU A 566 -53.61 -44.85 23.05
CA LEU A 566 -52.32 -44.87 23.76
C LEU A 566 -51.16 -44.72 22.77
N LEU A 567 -51.12 -45.56 21.73
CA LEU A 567 -50.05 -45.52 20.72
C LEU A 567 -50.06 -44.19 19.95
N GLU A 568 -51.23 -43.68 19.57
CA GLU A 568 -51.33 -42.37 18.90
C GLU A 568 -50.86 -41.21 19.81
N GLY A 569 -51.17 -41.27 21.10
CA GLY A 569 -50.70 -40.32 22.10
C GLY A 569 -49.17 -40.32 22.24
N GLN A 570 -48.55 -41.50 22.23
CA GLN A 570 -47.09 -41.65 22.27
C GLN A 570 -46.39 -41.15 21.01
N VAL A 571 -46.95 -41.43 19.82
CA VAL A 571 -46.46 -40.86 18.55
C VAL A 571 -46.57 -39.32 18.56
N THR A 572 -47.68 -38.79 19.08
CA THR A 572 -47.89 -37.35 19.21
C THR A 572 -46.89 -36.71 20.17
N LEU A 573 -46.57 -37.39 21.28
CA LEU A 573 -45.56 -36.93 22.24
C LEU A 573 -44.15 -36.93 21.65
N LEU A 574 -43.79 -37.97 20.88
CA LEU A 574 -42.53 -38.00 20.13
C LEU A 574 -42.44 -36.84 19.13
N HIS A 575 -43.48 -36.62 18.32
CA HIS A 575 -43.53 -35.53 17.35
C HIS A 575 -43.38 -34.15 18.03
N TYR A 576 -44.04 -33.92 19.17
CA TYR A 576 -43.86 -32.72 19.97
C TYR A 576 -42.41 -32.53 20.43
N CYS A 577 -41.82 -33.53 21.10
CA CYS A 577 -40.46 -33.42 21.64
C CYS A 577 -39.44 -33.13 20.53
N GLU A 578 -39.55 -33.83 19.41
CA GLU A 578 -38.61 -33.73 18.29
C GLU A 578 -38.67 -32.38 17.56
N HIS A 579 -39.87 -31.86 17.30
CA HIS A 579 -40.03 -30.59 16.58
C HIS A 579 -39.68 -29.38 17.44
N VAL A 580 -40.06 -29.42 18.73
CA VAL A 580 -39.79 -28.33 19.66
C VAL A 580 -38.31 -28.27 20.04
N GLU A 581 -37.65 -29.42 20.21
CA GLU A 581 -36.19 -29.48 20.37
C GLU A 581 -35.49 -28.94 19.11
N ALA A 582 -35.94 -29.32 17.92
CA ALA A 582 -35.38 -28.84 16.66
C ALA A 582 -35.54 -27.33 16.49
N ASP A 583 -36.71 -26.76 16.82
CA ASP A 583 -36.94 -25.31 16.76
C ASP A 583 -36.03 -24.53 17.74
N LEU A 584 -35.86 -25.04 18.97
CA LEU A 584 -34.96 -24.44 19.94
C LEU A 584 -33.50 -24.48 19.47
N ARG A 585 -33.04 -25.62 18.96
CA ARG A 585 -31.68 -25.78 18.42
C ARG A 585 -31.45 -24.87 17.21
N ASP A 586 -32.43 -24.72 16.33
CA ASP A 586 -32.35 -23.83 15.16
C ASP A 586 -32.31 -22.34 15.58
N ALA A 587 -33.17 -21.92 16.51
CA ALA A 587 -33.12 -20.57 17.08
C ALA A 587 -31.76 -20.27 17.73
N TYR A 588 -31.21 -21.23 18.48
CA TYR A 588 -29.90 -21.11 19.11
C TYR A 588 -28.76 -21.10 18.08
N GLY A 589 -28.86 -21.92 17.02
CA GLY A 589 -27.93 -21.93 15.90
C GLY A 589 -27.89 -20.57 15.16
N LEU A 590 -29.05 -19.95 14.93
CA LEU A 590 -29.12 -18.60 14.35
C LEU A 590 -28.46 -17.55 15.26
N PHE A 591 -28.68 -17.65 16.58
CA PHE A 591 -28.04 -16.76 17.55
C PHE A 591 -26.52 -16.94 17.54
N LEU A 592 -26.00 -18.18 17.58
CA LEU A 592 -24.57 -18.45 17.52
C LEU A 592 -23.95 -18.00 16.20
N ASN A 593 -24.62 -18.21 15.07
CA ASN A 593 -24.18 -17.71 13.76
C ASN A 593 -24.11 -16.17 13.77
N THR A 594 -25.13 -15.51 14.30
CA THR A 594 -25.16 -14.04 14.41
C THR A 594 -24.04 -13.55 15.32
N LEU A 595 -23.85 -14.17 16.50
CA LEU A 595 -22.76 -13.87 17.43
C LEU A 595 -21.39 -14.00 16.75
N HIS A 596 -21.15 -15.08 16.02
CA HIS A 596 -19.92 -15.28 15.25
C HIS A 596 -19.71 -14.20 14.18
N VAL A 597 -20.76 -13.85 13.43
CA VAL A 597 -20.69 -12.82 12.38
C VAL A 597 -20.39 -11.45 13.00
N VAL A 598 -21.13 -11.04 14.02
CA VAL A 598 -20.97 -9.69 14.62
C VAL A 598 -19.68 -9.54 15.42
N THR A 599 -19.04 -10.65 15.83
CA THR A 599 -17.76 -10.62 16.54
C THR A 599 -16.55 -10.89 15.64
N ALA A 600 -16.77 -11.14 14.34
CA ALA A 600 -15.73 -11.59 13.41
C ALA A 600 -14.55 -10.61 13.29
N ASP A 601 -14.82 -9.30 13.25
CA ASP A 601 -13.82 -8.24 13.15
C ASP A 601 -13.37 -7.72 14.55
N LYS A 602 -13.85 -8.35 15.63
CA LYS A 602 -13.59 -7.99 17.04
C LYS A 602 -14.02 -6.54 17.38
N ARG A 603 -15.01 -5.98 16.67
CA ARG A 603 -15.68 -4.71 16.98
C ARG A 603 -17.18 -4.87 16.73
N VAL A 604 -18.01 -4.56 17.71
CA VAL A 604 -19.47 -4.64 17.55
C VAL A 604 -20.02 -3.22 17.44
N SER A 605 -20.65 -2.89 16.32
CA SER A 605 -21.39 -1.64 16.13
C SER A 605 -22.78 -1.70 16.78
N ASP A 606 -23.41 -0.55 17.02
CA ASP A 606 -24.77 -0.48 17.58
C ASP A 606 -25.83 -1.18 16.71
N LYS A 607 -25.60 -1.26 15.39
CA LYS A 607 -26.48 -1.98 14.46
C LYS A 607 -26.32 -3.50 14.63
N GLU A 608 -25.09 -3.96 14.78
CA GLU A 608 -24.77 -5.37 15.00
C GLU A 608 -25.23 -5.86 16.37
N LEU A 609 -25.09 -5.03 17.41
CA LEU A 609 -25.60 -5.32 18.74
C LEU A 609 -27.13 -5.47 18.74
N ARG A 610 -27.87 -4.57 18.08
CA ARG A 610 -29.34 -4.69 17.93
C ARG A 610 -29.74 -5.98 17.24
N ARG A 611 -29.00 -6.38 16.20
CA ARG A 611 -29.23 -7.65 15.51
C ARG A 611 -28.97 -8.85 16.41
N LEU A 612 -27.89 -8.84 17.18
CA LEU A 612 -27.56 -9.89 18.14
C LEU A 612 -28.67 -10.04 19.19
N LEU A 613 -29.13 -8.92 19.77
CA LEU A 613 -30.24 -8.88 20.73
C LEU A 613 -31.51 -9.49 20.13
N GLY A 614 -31.87 -9.14 18.89
CA GLY A 614 -33.04 -9.71 18.22
C GLY A 614 -32.96 -11.22 17.97
N THR A 615 -31.76 -11.79 17.82
CA THR A 615 -31.59 -13.25 17.74
C THR A 615 -31.56 -13.94 19.09
N ALA A 616 -30.98 -13.30 20.12
CA ALA A 616 -31.04 -13.78 21.49
C ALA A 616 -32.49 -13.82 22.01
N GLU A 617 -33.30 -12.83 21.63
CA GLU A 617 -34.72 -12.77 21.97
C GLU A 617 -35.48 -13.98 21.43
N LYS A 618 -35.21 -14.41 20.20
CA LYS A 618 -35.83 -15.61 19.62
C LYS A 618 -35.51 -16.88 20.41
N VAL A 619 -34.28 -17.04 20.90
CA VAL A 619 -33.89 -18.17 21.76
C VAL A 619 -34.67 -18.14 23.07
N ARG A 620 -34.77 -16.96 23.70
CA ARG A 620 -35.56 -16.79 24.92
C ARG A 620 -37.03 -17.12 24.67
N GLN A 621 -37.60 -16.66 23.57
CA GLN A 621 -38.99 -16.93 23.21
C GLN A 621 -39.23 -18.42 23.02
N ALA A 622 -38.35 -19.13 22.30
CA ALA A 622 -38.44 -20.58 22.13
C ALA A 622 -38.38 -21.31 23.48
N LEU A 623 -37.45 -20.94 24.37
CA LEU A 623 -37.40 -21.46 25.74
C LEU A 623 -38.69 -21.15 26.51
N GLY A 624 -39.20 -19.93 26.42
CA GLY A 624 -40.44 -19.51 27.08
C GLY A 624 -41.63 -20.39 26.72
N VAL A 625 -41.83 -20.61 25.41
CA VAL A 625 -42.90 -21.47 24.90
C VAL A 625 -42.80 -22.89 25.47
N ILE A 626 -41.59 -23.46 25.55
CA ILE A 626 -41.37 -24.82 26.09
C ILE A 626 -41.74 -24.89 27.57
N TYR A 627 -41.28 -23.94 28.37
CA TYR A 627 -41.54 -23.90 29.80
C TYR A 627 -43.02 -23.64 30.13
N ASP A 628 -43.69 -22.77 29.36
CA ASP A 628 -45.12 -22.52 29.48
C ASP A 628 -45.91 -23.80 29.14
N TYR A 629 -45.53 -24.49 28.07
CA TYR A 629 -46.18 -25.72 27.59
C TYR A 629 -45.86 -26.95 28.42
N ALA A 630 -44.77 -26.96 29.18
CA ALA A 630 -44.40 -28.06 30.07
C ALA A 630 -45.50 -28.41 31.08
N HIS A 631 -46.35 -27.43 31.45
CA HIS A 631 -47.50 -27.60 32.34
C HIS A 631 -48.64 -28.40 31.72
N ASN A 632 -48.79 -28.35 30.40
CA ASN A 632 -49.89 -28.96 29.65
C ASN A 632 -49.46 -30.27 28.97
N CYS A 633 -48.19 -30.67 29.12
CA CYS A 633 -47.67 -31.93 28.63
C CYS A 633 -47.93 -33.03 29.67
N VAL A 634 -48.84 -33.95 29.32
CA VAL A 634 -49.20 -35.11 30.15
C VAL A 634 -48.61 -36.35 29.51
N ILE A 635 -47.88 -37.14 30.30
CA ILE A 635 -47.25 -38.39 29.85
C ILE A 635 -48.02 -39.58 30.43
N ASP A 636 -48.15 -40.66 29.67
CA ASP A 636 -48.84 -41.88 30.11
C ASP A 636 -47.97 -42.74 31.05
N GLU A 637 -48.62 -43.62 31.79
CA GLU A 637 -47.97 -44.47 32.82
C GLU A 637 -46.86 -45.36 32.23
N THR A 638 -47.02 -45.85 31.00
CA THR A 638 -45.99 -46.71 30.39
C THR A 638 -44.73 -45.93 30.02
N VAL A 639 -44.85 -44.63 29.72
CA VAL A 639 -43.69 -43.73 29.53
C VAL A 639 -42.97 -43.49 30.87
N VAL A 640 -43.71 -43.39 31.97
CA VAL A 640 -43.14 -43.25 33.33
C VAL A 640 -42.40 -44.51 33.74
N GLU A 641 -42.96 -45.69 33.48
CA GLU A 641 -42.31 -47.00 33.74
C GLU A 641 -40.96 -47.14 33.03
N HIS A 642 -40.83 -46.54 31.84
CA HIS A 642 -39.58 -46.52 31.06
C HIS A 642 -38.68 -45.31 31.40
N GLY A 643 -38.88 -44.67 32.55
CA GLY A 643 -38.01 -43.62 33.08
C GLY A 643 -38.34 -42.20 32.61
N GLY A 644 -39.48 -42.01 31.94
CA GLY A 644 -39.98 -40.69 31.57
C GLY A 644 -40.47 -39.90 32.78
N LYS A 645 -40.24 -38.59 32.76
CA LYS A 645 -40.70 -37.66 33.80
C LYS A 645 -41.50 -36.51 33.18
N PRO A 646 -42.57 -36.02 33.85
CA PRO A 646 -43.30 -34.86 33.36
C PRO A 646 -42.37 -33.67 33.12
N LEU A 647 -42.51 -32.98 31.99
CA LEU A 647 -41.58 -31.91 31.61
C LEU A 647 -41.48 -30.80 32.66
N LYS A 648 -42.58 -30.47 33.32
CA LYS A 648 -42.62 -29.47 34.40
C LYS A 648 -41.65 -29.81 35.54
N GLU A 649 -41.60 -31.08 35.95
CA GLU A 649 -40.75 -31.53 37.06
C GLU A 649 -39.27 -31.50 36.67
N THR A 650 -38.96 -31.85 35.43
CA THR A 650 -37.58 -31.90 34.92
C THR A 650 -37.01 -30.52 34.60
N LEU A 651 -37.82 -29.61 34.04
CA LEU A 651 -37.37 -28.30 33.58
C LEU A 651 -37.30 -27.25 34.70
N GLY A 652 -38.18 -27.32 35.70
CA GLY A 652 -38.30 -26.30 36.75
C GLY A 652 -38.81 -24.95 36.21
N GLU A 653 -38.40 -23.86 36.85
CA GLU A 653 -38.75 -22.48 36.43
C GLU A 653 -37.69 -21.87 35.51
N LEU A 654 -38.11 -21.08 34.51
CA LEU A 654 -37.22 -20.42 33.57
C LEU A 654 -36.62 -19.13 34.14
N GLY A 655 -35.39 -19.21 34.65
CA GLY A 655 -34.65 -18.11 35.27
C GLY A 655 -33.86 -17.22 34.30
N LEU A 656 -33.94 -17.43 32.98
CA LEU A 656 -33.19 -16.63 32.00
C LEU A 656 -33.94 -15.33 31.64
N PRO A 657 -33.39 -14.13 31.93
CA PRO A 657 -34.07 -12.86 31.65
C PRO A 657 -34.10 -12.54 30.15
N MET A 658 -34.89 -11.52 29.77
CA MET A 658 -34.85 -10.98 28.41
C MET A 658 -33.47 -10.39 28.09
N PRO A 659 -32.94 -10.60 26.87
CA PRO A 659 -31.66 -10.05 26.47
C PRO A 659 -31.79 -8.54 26.19
N VAL A 660 -30.99 -7.74 26.88
CA VAL A 660 -30.86 -6.29 26.69
C VAL A 660 -29.39 -5.90 26.63
N GLN A 661 -29.08 -4.71 26.12
CA GLN A 661 -27.68 -4.24 26.03
C GLN A 661 -26.93 -4.29 27.37
N ALA A 662 -27.61 -4.01 28.49
CA ALA A 662 -26.99 -4.01 29.82
C ALA A 662 -26.62 -5.41 30.36
N ASN A 663 -27.24 -6.49 29.88
CA ASN A 663 -27.02 -7.84 30.41
C ASN A 663 -26.47 -8.85 29.38
N ILE A 664 -26.22 -8.43 28.12
CA ILE A 664 -25.93 -9.33 27.01
C ILE A 664 -24.69 -10.21 27.25
N ASP A 665 -23.63 -9.69 27.84
CA ASP A 665 -22.42 -10.46 28.15
C ASP A 665 -22.70 -11.59 29.14
N ASN A 666 -23.53 -11.32 30.15
CA ASN A 666 -23.91 -12.32 31.12
C ASN A 666 -24.92 -13.32 30.52
N TRP A 667 -25.85 -12.81 29.72
CA TRP A 667 -26.83 -13.63 29.00
C TRP A 667 -26.15 -14.65 28.08
N ILE A 668 -25.15 -14.23 27.30
CA ILE A 668 -24.35 -15.11 26.42
C ILE A 668 -23.76 -16.26 27.24
N LYS A 669 -23.13 -15.97 28.38
CA LYS A 669 -22.45 -16.95 29.24
C LYS A 669 -23.39 -18.04 29.76
N HIS A 670 -24.64 -17.70 30.06
CA HIS A 670 -25.60 -18.63 30.67
C HIS A 670 -26.57 -19.27 29.68
N SER A 671 -26.76 -18.68 28.48
CA SER A 671 -27.72 -19.15 27.49
C SER A 671 -27.53 -20.61 27.07
N SER A 672 -26.27 -21.06 26.92
CA SER A 672 -25.95 -22.44 26.54
C SER A 672 -26.42 -23.46 27.58
N GLY A 673 -26.27 -23.15 28.88
CA GLY A 673 -26.71 -24.02 29.97
C GLY A 673 -28.21 -24.28 29.93
N TRP A 674 -29.01 -23.22 29.74
CA TRP A 674 -30.47 -23.33 29.64
C TRP A 674 -30.92 -24.12 28.40
N VAL A 675 -30.31 -23.86 27.25
CA VAL A 675 -30.61 -24.59 26.01
C VAL A 675 -30.27 -26.07 26.16
N ASN A 676 -29.07 -26.38 26.66
CA ASN A 676 -28.61 -27.75 26.84
C ASN A 676 -29.47 -28.51 27.86
N HIS A 677 -29.82 -27.90 28.98
CA HIS A 677 -30.73 -28.48 29.98
C HIS A 677 -32.10 -28.81 29.38
N THR A 678 -32.67 -27.86 28.63
CA THR A 678 -33.98 -28.04 28.00
C THR A 678 -33.96 -29.14 26.93
N CYS A 679 -32.94 -29.14 26.06
CA CYS A 679 -32.75 -30.19 25.07
C CYS A 679 -32.53 -31.56 25.73
N ALA A 680 -31.78 -31.63 26.84
CA ALA A 680 -31.57 -32.88 27.57
C ALA A 680 -32.89 -33.43 28.13
N ALA A 681 -33.72 -32.59 28.74
CA ALA A 681 -35.03 -32.99 29.25
C ALA A 681 -35.96 -33.51 28.14
N LEU A 682 -36.02 -32.83 26.99
CA LEU A 682 -36.80 -33.27 25.83
C LEU A 682 -36.25 -34.57 25.23
N SER A 683 -34.93 -34.70 25.11
CA SER A 683 -34.28 -35.91 24.61
C SER A 683 -34.49 -37.12 25.51
N GLN A 684 -34.47 -36.93 26.84
CA GLN A 684 -34.79 -37.99 27.81
C GLN A 684 -36.24 -38.43 27.69
N LEU A 685 -37.18 -37.49 27.62
CA LEU A 685 -38.59 -37.81 27.46
C LEU A 685 -38.87 -38.52 26.13
N ARG A 686 -38.24 -38.06 25.03
CA ARG A 686 -38.29 -38.73 23.74
C ARG A 686 -37.79 -40.18 23.82
N ALA A 687 -36.65 -40.42 24.47
CA ALA A 687 -36.08 -41.76 24.60
C ALA A 687 -37.03 -42.70 25.39
N ALA A 688 -37.54 -42.26 26.54
CA ALA A 688 -38.50 -43.02 27.33
C ALA A 688 -39.82 -43.28 26.56
N THR A 689 -40.29 -42.28 25.81
CA THR A 689 -41.52 -42.42 25.00
C THR A 689 -41.32 -43.42 23.86
N LEU A 690 -40.15 -43.43 23.21
CA LEU A 690 -39.85 -44.39 22.16
C LEU A 690 -39.77 -45.82 22.73
N GLU A 691 -39.14 -46.01 23.88
CA GLU A 691 -39.09 -47.30 24.55
C GLU A 691 -40.48 -47.82 24.92
N ALA A 692 -41.32 -46.96 25.50
CA ALA A 692 -42.70 -47.29 25.84
C ALA A 692 -43.53 -47.63 24.60
N LEU A 693 -43.39 -46.84 23.52
CA LEU A 693 -44.04 -47.09 22.25
C LEU A 693 -43.67 -48.47 21.69
N LEU A 694 -42.38 -48.78 21.59
CA LEU A 694 -41.91 -50.06 21.05
C LEU A 694 -42.34 -51.24 21.93
N ALA A 695 -42.36 -51.09 23.26
CA ALA A 695 -42.83 -52.10 24.19
C ALA A 695 -44.33 -52.37 24.03
N ASN A 696 -45.14 -51.31 23.93
CA ASN A 696 -46.59 -51.42 23.74
C ASN A 696 -46.93 -51.99 22.36
N GLU A 697 -46.14 -51.66 21.33
CA GLU A 697 -46.26 -52.25 19.99
C GLU A 697 -46.01 -53.75 19.98
N ASP A 698 -44.96 -54.22 20.65
CA ASP A 698 -44.70 -55.65 20.84
C ASP A 698 -45.86 -56.34 21.59
N ALA A 699 -46.40 -55.68 22.64
CA ALA A 699 -47.49 -56.22 23.43
C ALA A 699 -48.79 -56.38 22.63
N VAL A 700 -49.17 -55.39 21.82
CA VAL A 700 -50.38 -55.50 20.97
C VAL A 700 -50.18 -56.48 19.82
N ALA A 701 -48.96 -56.60 19.27
CA ALA A 701 -48.65 -57.57 18.23
C ALA A 701 -48.68 -59.02 18.77
N ALA A 702 -48.21 -59.25 19.98
CA ALA A 702 -48.21 -60.57 20.63
C ALA A 702 -49.64 -61.11 20.85
N ARG A 703 -50.61 -60.24 21.14
CA ARG A 703 -52.01 -60.59 21.41
C ARG A 703 -52.86 -60.91 20.18
N LEU A 704 -52.38 -60.64 18.96
CA LEU A 704 -53.15 -60.89 17.72
C LEU A 704 -53.54 -62.37 17.57
N GLY A 705 -54.82 -62.71 17.57
CA GLY A 705 -55.29 -64.10 17.50
C GLY A 705 -55.10 -64.91 18.80
N SER A 706 -54.86 -64.24 19.94
CA SER A 706 -54.95 -64.83 21.28
C SER A 706 -56.38 -64.73 21.81
N ASP A 707 -56.83 -65.70 22.62
CA ASP A 707 -58.09 -65.62 23.36
C ASP A 707 -57.97 -64.75 24.64
N GLU A 708 -56.80 -64.17 24.89
CA GLU A 708 -56.50 -63.34 26.05
C GLU A 708 -57.19 -61.96 25.96
N VAL A 709 -57.99 -61.62 26.97
CA VAL A 709 -58.66 -60.31 27.07
C VAL A 709 -57.63 -59.25 27.43
N ALA A 710 -57.44 -58.25 26.57
CA ALA A 710 -56.50 -57.16 26.83
C ALA A 710 -56.92 -56.33 28.06
N PRO A 711 -55.98 -55.96 28.96
CA PRO A 711 -56.28 -55.05 30.06
C PRO A 711 -56.65 -53.65 29.52
N PRO A 712 -57.37 -52.82 30.29
CA PRO A 712 -57.63 -51.43 29.92
C PRO A 712 -56.32 -50.67 29.71
N ALA A 713 -56.21 -49.92 28.61
CA ALA A 713 -55.02 -49.12 28.34
C ALA A 713 -54.91 -47.95 29.33
N PRO A 714 -53.68 -47.56 29.73
CA PRO A 714 -53.45 -46.34 30.50
C PRO A 714 -53.97 -45.08 29.78
N THR A 715 -54.14 -44.00 30.53
CA THR A 715 -54.56 -42.71 29.95
C THR A 715 -53.51 -42.23 28.95
N PRO A 716 -53.87 -41.98 27.67
CA PRO A 716 -52.90 -41.60 26.65
C PRO A 716 -52.15 -40.30 26.95
N SER A 717 -50.89 -40.25 26.52
CA SER A 717 -50.09 -39.03 26.51
C SER A 717 -50.78 -37.91 25.73
N LYS A 718 -50.68 -36.67 26.21
CA LYS A 718 -51.24 -35.46 25.59
C LYS A 718 -50.22 -34.34 25.59
N VAL A 719 -50.16 -33.59 24.49
CA VAL A 719 -49.28 -32.43 24.34
C VAL A 719 -50.10 -31.18 24.07
N PRO A 720 -49.63 -29.99 24.46
CA PRO A 720 -50.29 -28.73 24.14
C PRO A 720 -50.35 -28.50 22.64
N THR A 721 -51.46 -27.94 22.14
CA THR A 721 -51.66 -27.58 20.73
C THR A 721 -52.15 -26.13 20.60
N PRO A 722 -51.63 -25.35 19.62
CA PRO A 722 -50.55 -25.67 18.70
C PRO A 722 -49.16 -25.63 19.36
N TYR A 723 -48.17 -26.25 18.75
CA TYR A 723 -46.75 -26.17 19.13
C TYR A 723 -45.87 -25.91 17.89
N PRO A 724 -44.63 -25.40 18.06
CA PRO A 724 -43.71 -25.20 16.95
C PRO A 724 -43.43 -26.51 16.18
N VAL A 725 -43.62 -26.46 14.86
CA VAL A 725 -43.30 -27.54 13.92
C VAL A 725 -42.27 -27.00 12.95
N LEU A 726 -41.06 -27.58 12.94
CA LEU A 726 -39.98 -27.18 12.04
C LEU A 726 -39.65 -28.32 11.09
N LEU A 727 -40.00 -28.35 9.80
CA LEU A 727 -39.59 -29.49 8.94
C LEU A 727 -38.13 -29.40 8.48
N PRO A 728 -37.44 -30.52 8.17
CA PRO A 728 -36.13 -30.49 7.52
C PRO A 728 -36.14 -29.60 6.27
N GLY A 729 -35.20 -28.66 6.18
CA GLY A 729 -35.11 -27.67 5.10
C GLY A 729 -35.88 -26.36 5.36
N GLN A 730 -36.67 -26.26 6.44
CA GLN A 730 -37.37 -25.04 6.86
C GLN A 730 -36.63 -24.26 7.97
N GLU A 731 -35.37 -24.62 8.24
CA GLU A 731 -34.53 -23.97 9.24
C GLU A 731 -34.33 -22.47 8.97
N ARG A 732 -34.12 -21.70 10.04
CA ARG A 732 -33.87 -20.26 9.95
C ARG A 732 -32.62 -20.01 9.10
N LYS A 733 -32.74 -19.16 8.08
CA LYS A 733 -31.62 -18.83 7.17
C LYS A 733 -30.43 -18.24 7.94
N LEU A 734 -29.32 -18.96 7.92
CA LEU A 734 -28.05 -18.50 8.48
C LEU A 734 -27.35 -17.52 7.52
N GLN A 735 -26.60 -16.58 8.08
CA GLN A 735 -25.70 -15.76 7.28
C GLN A 735 -24.44 -16.58 6.95
N THR A 736 -24.27 -16.86 5.66
CA THR A 736 -23.17 -17.67 5.14
C THR A 736 -22.02 -16.84 4.58
N LYS A 737 -22.20 -15.53 4.38
CA LYS A 737 -21.19 -14.60 3.87
C LYS A 737 -21.08 -13.36 4.73
N LEU A 738 -19.86 -12.97 5.07
CA LEU A 738 -19.55 -11.68 5.70
C LEU A 738 -19.82 -10.51 4.72
N GLY A 739 -20.17 -9.33 5.26
CA GLY A 739 -20.31 -8.12 4.46
C GLY A 739 -18.99 -7.72 3.81
N TRP A 740 -19.00 -6.91 2.75
CA TRP A 740 -17.76 -6.54 2.05
C TRP A 740 -16.74 -5.88 2.98
N TRP A 741 -17.19 -5.01 3.87
CA TRP A 741 -16.34 -4.34 4.85
C TRP A 741 -15.76 -5.32 5.89
N ASP A 742 -16.57 -6.23 6.41
CA ASP A 742 -16.12 -7.26 7.36
C ASP A 742 -15.10 -8.18 6.68
N ARG A 743 -15.32 -8.52 5.41
CA ARG A 743 -14.36 -9.28 4.59
C ARG A 743 -13.07 -8.52 4.35
N PHE A 744 -13.12 -7.21 4.13
CA PHE A 744 -11.94 -6.36 4.04
C PHE A 744 -11.16 -6.35 5.37
N GLN A 745 -11.84 -6.16 6.50
CA GLN A 745 -11.20 -6.13 7.83
C GLN A 745 -10.63 -7.50 8.24
N THR A 746 -11.37 -8.58 7.99
CA THR A 746 -10.96 -9.96 8.31
C THR A 746 -10.06 -10.59 7.25
N ALA A 747 -9.76 -9.87 6.15
CA ALA A 747 -9.09 -10.40 4.96
C ALA A 747 -9.75 -11.68 4.41
N ASP A 748 -11.08 -11.80 4.49
CA ASP A 748 -11.83 -12.97 4.05
C ASP A 748 -12.08 -13.00 2.53
N GLY A 749 -11.20 -13.74 1.85
CA GLY A 749 -11.22 -14.01 0.43
C GLY A 749 -10.27 -13.12 -0.37
N TRP A 750 -9.72 -13.67 -1.46
CA TRP A 750 -8.59 -13.11 -2.20
C TRP A 750 -8.71 -11.62 -2.57
N ALA A 751 -9.87 -11.19 -3.08
CA ALA A 751 -10.06 -9.78 -3.47
C ALA A 751 -9.99 -8.83 -2.26
N ALA A 752 -10.62 -9.21 -1.14
CA ALA A 752 -10.61 -8.43 0.09
C ALA A 752 -9.22 -8.42 0.74
N SER A 753 -8.54 -9.58 0.78
CA SER A 753 -7.16 -9.68 1.25
C SER A 753 -6.21 -8.80 0.43
N THR A 754 -6.35 -8.81 -0.90
CA THR A 754 -5.49 -8.03 -1.81
C THR A 754 -5.74 -6.53 -1.64
N ALA A 755 -6.99 -6.09 -1.58
CA ALA A 755 -7.33 -4.68 -1.34
C ALA A 755 -6.79 -4.18 0.02
N ARG A 756 -6.95 -4.99 1.08
CA ARG A 756 -6.43 -4.69 2.42
C ARG A 756 -4.90 -4.59 2.41
N ALA A 757 -4.23 -5.51 1.72
CA ALA A 757 -2.78 -5.52 1.58
C ALA A 757 -2.25 -4.30 0.81
N SER A 758 -2.89 -3.92 -0.30
CA SER A 758 -2.51 -2.75 -1.09
C SER A 758 -2.70 -1.45 -0.30
N ALA A 759 -3.82 -1.31 0.42
CA ALA A 759 -4.07 -0.14 1.28
C ALA A 759 -3.02 -0.05 2.41
N ALA A 760 -2.74 -1.18 3.08
CA ALA A 760 -1.72 -1.24 4.12
C ALA A 760 -0.32 -0.93 3.57
N ALA A 761 0.03 -1.45 2.39
CA ALA A 761 1.32 -1.20 1.74
C ALA A 761 1.47 0.27 1.36
N ALA A 762 0.44 0.90 0.80
CA ALA A 762 0.45 2.32 0.49
C ALA A 762 0.71 3.18 1.74
N ILE A 763 0.05 2.86 2.87
CA ILE A 763 0.27 3.55 4.14
C ILE A 763 1.71 3.35 4.65
N VAL A 764 2.22 2.11 4.67
CA VAL A 764 3.58 1.83 5.15
C VAL A 764 4.64 2.48 4.24
N VAL A 765 4.48 2.40 2.92
CA VAL A 765 5.37 3.08 1.96
C VAL A 765 5.33 4.59 2.16
N GLY A 766 4.15 5.18 2.37
CA GLY A 766 4.01 6.60 2.69
C GLY A 766 4.76 6.99 3.98
N VAL A 767 4.64 6.19 5.04
CA VAL A 767 5.35 6.41 6.30
C VAL A 767 6.87 6.26 6.11
N LEU A 768 7.33 5.25 5.36
CA LEU A 768 8.75 5.03 5.08
C LEU A 768 9.33 6.17 4.25
N ALA A 769 8.64 6.60 3.19
CA ALA A 769 9.06 7.72 2.34
C ALA A 769 9.14 9.03 3.15
N PHE A 770 8.13 9.32 3.99
CA PHE A 770 8.16 10.47 4.88
C PHE A 770 9.31 10.40 5.91
N GLY A 771 9.57 9.20 6.45
CA GLY A 771 10.70 8.93 7.33
C GLY A 771 12.05 9.08 6.64
N MET A 772 12.18 8.78 5.34
CA MET A 772 13.46 8.93 4.61
C MET A 772 13.87 10.40 4.48
N HIS A 773 12.93 11.27 4.12
CA HIS A 773 13.19 12.69 3.80
C HIS A 773 13.23 13.61 5.03
N THR A 774 12.81 13.13 6.20
CA THR A 774 12.82 13.93 7.44
C THR A 774 14.23 14.06 8.01
N GLY A 775 14.86 15.21 7.77
CA GLY A 775 16.17 15.59 8.32
C GLY A 775 17.30 15.82 7.31
N ALA A 776 17.04 15.80 6.00
CA ALA A 776 18.00 16.27 4.99
C ALA A 776 17.97 17.80 4.87
N ALA A 777 19.06 18.41 4.41
CA ALA A 777 19.06 19.80 3.97
C ALA A 777 18.93 19.84 2.44
N THR A 778 18.20 20.80 1.89
CA THR A 778 17.99 20.93 0.44
C THR A 778 18.81 22.09 -0.10
N VAL A 779 19.42 21.93 -1.26
CA VAL A 779 20.18 22.96 -2.00
C VAL A 779 19.46 23.23 -3.30
N SER A 780 18.97 24.46 -3.49
CA SER A 780 18.42 24.92 -4.77
C SER A 780 19.53 25.58 -5.59
N LEU A 781 19.80 25.01 -6.76
CA LEU A 781 20.84 25.37 -7.71
C LEU A 781 20.26 26.29 -8.77
N TYR A 782 20.98 27.31 -9.20
CA TYR A 782 20.59 28.15 -10.34
C TYR A 782 21.79 28.47 -11.23
N ASN A 783 21.62 28.31 -12.55
CA ASN A 783 22.63 28.67 -13.54
C ASN A 783 22.34 30.05 -14.15
N GLY A 784 23.02 31.09 -13.67
CA GLY A 784 22.95 32.44 -14.25
C GLY A 784 23.80 32.65 -15.49
N LEU A 785 24.74 31.75 -15.81
CA LEU A 785 25.64 31.89 -16.97
C LEU A 785 24.92 31.54 -18.28
N ALA A 786 25.33 32.19 -19.37
CA ALA A 786 24.80 31.90 -20.71
C ALA A 786 25.46 30.67 -21.37
N THR A 787 25.87 29.69 -20.55
CA THR A 787 26.45 28.41 -20.99
C THR A 787 25.90 27.27 -20.12
N PRO A 788 25.67 26.06 -20.66
CA PRO A 788 25.29 24.92 -19.84
C PRO A 788 26.40 24.52 -18.87
N VAL A 789 26.02 24.17 -17.64
CA VAL A 789 26.95 23.77 -16.58
C VAL A 789 26.58 22.43 -15.97
N ARG A 790 27.59 21.73 -15.47
CA ARG A 790 27.45 20.51 -14.69
C ARG A 790 27.90 20.78 -13.27
N VAL A 791 26.97 20.74 -12.33
CA VAL A 791 27.22 20.94 -10.90
C VAL A 791 27.32 19.59 -10.21
N THR A 792 28.36 19.40 -9.39
CA THR A 792 28.54 18.22 -8.55
C THR A 792 28.69 18.63 -7.09
N ILE A 793 27.84 18.08 -6.20
CA ILE A 793 27.91 18.27 -4.75
C ILE A 793 28.01 16.90 -4.09
N ASP A 794 29.07 16.66 -3.32
CA ASP A 794 29.32 15.40 -2.60
C ASP A 794 29.18 14.12 -3.46
N GLY A 795 29.51 14.22 -4.75
CA GLY A 795 29.42 13.13 -5.72
C GLY A 795 28.09 13.01 -6.48
N ASN A 796 27.08 13.82 -6.13
CA ASN A 796 25.82 13.92 -6.88
C ASN A 796 25.92 15.00 -7.95
N THR A 797 25.57 14.67 -9.19
CA THR A 797 25.73 15.56 -10.34
C THR A 797 24.40 15.94 -10.98
N VAL A 798 24.23 17.22 -11.33
CA VAL A 798 23.09 17.77 -12.07
C VAL A 798 23.60 18.65 -13.22
N GLU A 799 22.97 18.53 -14.39
CA GLU A 799 23.21 19.42 -15.53
C GLU A 799 22.15 20.51 -15.58
N LEU A 800 22.57 21.76 -15.76
CA LEU A 800 21.71 22.95 -15.80
C LEU A 800 21.95 23.71 -17.12
N ALA A 801 20.89 23.91 -17.89
CA ALA A 801 20.87 24.85 -19.01
C ALA A 801 20.95 26.30 -18.49
N PRO A 802 21.26 27.29 -19.34
CA PRO A 802 21.17 28.70 -18.97
C PRO A 802 19.79 29.06 -18.38
N LEU A 803 19.78 29.83 -17.30
CA LEU A 803 18.58 30.28 -16.55
C LEU A 803 17.75 29.17 -15.90
N GLN A 804 18.29 27.94 -15.81
CA GLN A 804 17.58 26.81 -15.21
C GLN A 804 17.88 26.67 -13.71
N SER A 805 16.86 26.28 -12.93
CA SER A 805 17.00 25.84 -11.54
C SER A 805 16.81 24.31 -11.38
N ALA A 806 17.39 23.77 -10.31
CA ALA A 806 17.13 22.41 -9.83
C ALA A 806 17.34 22.32 -8.31
N SER A 807 16.84 21.26 -7.67
CA SER A 807 17.03 21.03 -6.23
C SER A 807 17.77 19.71 -5.98
N MET A 808 18.63 19.70 -4.96
CA MET A 808 19.44 18.54 -4.55
C MET A 808 19.44 18.39 -3.02
N ASP A 809 19.23 17.18 -2.51
CA ASP A 809 19.32 16.91 -1.07
C ASP A 809 20.77 16.61 -0.64
N VAL A 810 21.20 17.22 0.46
CA VAL A 810 22.53 17.10 1.06
C VAL A 810 22.47 16.79 2.55
N ALA A 811 23.55 16.25 3.10
CA ALA A 811 23.63 15.91 4.52
C ALA A 811 23.61 17.18 5.41
N PRO A 812 22.77 17.26 6.45
CA PRO A 812 22.70 18.44 7.31
C PRO A 812 24.00 18.63 8.12
N GLY A 813 24.43 19.89 8.30
CA GLY A 813 25.48 20.27 9.26
C GLY A 813 26.91 19.86 8.87
N ALA A 814 27.15 19.38 7.65
CA ALA A 814 28.48 19.11 7.10
C ALA A 814 28.97 20.27 6.21
N ALA A 815 30.28 20.33 5.98
CA ALA A 815 30.83 21.09 4.86
C ALA A 815 30.68 20.24 3.59
N HIS A 816 30.23 20.86 2.49
CA HIS A 816 29.97 20.19 1.21
C HIS A 816 31.05 20.58 0.20
N GLN A 817 31.52 19.62 -0.58
CA GLN A 817 32.43 19.91 -1.69
C GLN A 817 31.61 20.18 -2.96
N VAL A 818 31.63 21.43 -3.43
CA VAL A 818 30.93 21.87 -4.63
C VAL A 818 31.93 22.01 -5.77
N THR A 819 31.61 21.42 -6.92
CA THR A 819 32.42 21.54 -8.14
C THR A 819 31.51 21.78 -9.34
N THR A 820 31.77 22.83 -10.10
CA THR A 820 30.99 23.21 -11.29
C THR A 820 31.90 23.24 -12.51
N GLN A 821 31.48 22.55 -13.57
CA GLN A 821 32.19 22.45 -14.84
C GLN A 821 31.34 22.98 -16.00
N SER A 822 31.98 23.50 -17.04
CA SER A 822 31.32 23.83 -18.31
C SER A 822 30.89 22.56 -19.05
N ALA A 823 30.03 22.69 -20.06
CA ALA A 823 29.69 21.59 -20.96
C ALA A 823 30.92 20.93 -21.64
N GLY A 824 32.00 21.68 -21.83
CA GLY A 824 33.27 21.20 -22.37
C GLY A 824 34.17 20.48 -21.36
N GLY A 825 33.76 20.37 -20.09
CA GLY A 825 34.52 19.73 -19.01
C GLY A 825 35.54 20.63 -18.30
N GLU A 826 35.51 21.93 -18.57
CA GLU A 826 36.43 22.90 -17.94
C GLU A 826 35.93 23.29 -16.56
N LEU A 827 36.84 23.44 -15.60
CA LEU A 827 36.49 23.81 -14.24
C LEU A 827 36.10 25.29 -14.18
N ILE A 828 34.83 25.58 -13.84
CA ILE A 828 34.34 26.94 -13.59
C ILE A 828 34.71 27.35 -12.16
N GLU A 829 34.35 26.52 -11.19
CA GLU A 829 34.72 26.72 -9.80
C GLU A 829 34.70 25.42 -8.98
N SER A 830 35.51 25.39 -7.92
CA SER A 830 35.48 24.34 -6.90
C SER A 830 35.74 24.98 -5.54
N PHE A 831 34.89 24.68 -4.56
CA PHE A 831 35.01 25.21 -3.20
C PHE A 831 34.35 24.29 -2.18
N GLU A 832 34.76 24.42 -0.92
CA GLU A 832 34.14 23.78 0.23
C GLU A 832 33.18 24.78 0.90
N THR A 833 31.96 24.36 1.24
CA THR A 833 30.97 25.25 1.86
C THR A 833 31.28 25.50 3.34
N GLU A 834 30.94 26.68 3.84
CA GLU A 834 31.00 26.93 5.29
C GLU A 834 29.99 26.05 6.04
N ARG A 835 30.39 25.60 7.23
CA ARG A 835 29.53 24.78 8.10
C ARG A 835 28.46 25.66 8.75
N MET A 836 27.28 25.72 8.16
CA MET A 836 26.17 26.54 8.68
C MET A 836 25.23 25.70 9.56
N THR A 837 25.21 25.99 10.87
CA THR A 837 24.33 25.31 11.84
C THR A 837 22.95 25.96 11.88
N GLY A 838 21.87 25.17 11.82
CA GLY A 838 20.50 25.62 12.14
C GLY A 838 19.59 26.00 10.96
N ARG A 839 20.04 25.91 9.70
CA ARG A 839 19.20 26.09 8.51
C ARG A 839 19.17 24.82 7.65
N SER A 840 18.02 24.54 7.02
CA SER A 840 17.78 23.31 6.23
C SER A 840 17.63 23.56 4.73
N HIS A 841 17.71 24.80 4.25
CA HIS A 841 17.63 25.13 2.83
C HIS A 841 18.73 26.12 2.44
N PHE A 842 19.50 25.79 1.41
CA PHE A 842 20.57 26.59 0.85
C PHE A 842 20.30 26.91 -0.61
N THR A 843 20.84 28.02 -1.10
CA THR A 843 20.91 28.33 -2.53
C THR A 843 22.35 28.29 -3.00
N TYR A 844 22.56 27.72 -4.18
CA TYR A 844 23.83 27.77 -4.90
C TYR A 844 23.63 28.49 -6.23
N ASN A 845 24.21 29.68 -6.29
CA ASN A 845 24.22 30.55 -7.45
C ASN A 845 25.53 30.33 -8.20
N VAL A 846 25.46 29.62 -9.33
CA VAL A 846 26.67 29.22 -10.07
C VAL A 846 27.51 30.45 -10.42
N ALA A 847 28.78 30.45 -9.98
CA ALA A 847 29.73 31.54 -10.13
C ALA A 847 29.28 32.92 -9.59
N GLY A 848 28.22 33.00 -8.79
CA GLY A 848 27.61 34.27 -8.41
C GLY A 848 27.08 35.05 -9.62
N ALA A 849 26.61 34.36 -10.65
CA ALA A 849 26.30 34.94 -11.95
C ALA A 849 24.94 35.67 -12.02
N THR A 850 24.14 35.70 -10.95
CA THR A 850 22.87 36.44 -10.97
C THR A 850 22.53 37.01 -9.59
N PRO A 851 21.81 38.15 -9.49
CA PRO A 851 21.23 38.57 -8.22
C PRO A 851 20.06 37.66 -7.80
N MET A 852 19.87 37.49 -6.50
CA MET A 852 18.66 36.90 -5.93
C MET A 852 17.83 37.98 -5.22
N VAL A 853 16.51 37.84 -5.28
CA VAL A 853 15.54 38.74 -4.64
C VAL A 853 14.58 37.92 -3.79
N GLN A 854 14.31 38.38 -2.57
CA GLN A 854 13.28 37.83 -1.71
C GLN A 854 12.05 38.72 -1.73
N TRP A 855 10.89 38.17 -2.06
CA TRP A 855 9.61 38.87 -2.12
C TRP A 855 8.50 38.05 -1.44
N SER A 856 7.34 38.66 -1.19
CA SER A 856 6.20 38.01 -0.54
C SER A 856 5.06 37.76 -1.53
N ALA A 857 4.76 36.49 -1.82
CA ALA A 857 3.55 36.09 -2.53
C ALA A 857 2.32 36.27 -1.63
N VAL A 858 1.38 37.10 -2.08
CA VAL A 858 0.22 37.54 -1.31
C VAL A 858 -1.06 36.87 -1.82
N TYR A 859 -1.85 36.35 -0.90
CA TYR A 859 -3.13 35.72 -1.19
C TYR A 859 -4.24 36.40 -0.41
N GLY A 860 -5.32 36.80 -1.09
CA GLY A 860 -6.45 37.50 -0.47
C GLY A 860 -6.12 38.93 -0.06
N GLY A 861 -6.61 39.37 1.11
CA GLY A 861 -6.49 40.76 1.59
C GLY A 861 -5.19 41.10 2.35
N ALA A 862 -4.20 40.21 2.36
CA ALA A 862 -2.91 40.49 2.99
C ALA A 862 -2.14 41.59 2.23
N LYS A 863 -1.30 42.38 2.91
CA LYS A 863 -0.42 43.37 2.25
C LYS A 863 0.92 42.72 1.88
N PRO A 864 1.58 43.00 0.76
CA PRO A 864 2.94 42.51 0.51
C PRO A 864 3.94 43.08 1.52
N ASP A 865 5.06 42.37 1.72
CA ASP A 865 6.24 42.94 2.39
C ASP A 865 7.12 43.64 1.34
N GLU A 866 8.04 44.50 1.77
CA GLU A 866 9.02 45.09 0.84
C GLU A 866 9.98 44.02 0.32
N ASP A 867 10.22 44.04 -1.00
CA ASP A 867 11.17 43.15 -1.65
C ASP A 867 12.59 43.45 -1.19
N ARG A 868 13.33 42.40 -0.87
CA ARG A 868 14.69 42.48 -0.36
C ARG A 868 15.67 41.91 -1.38
N ASN A 869 16.59 42.76 -1.85
CA ASN A 869 17.72 42.33 -2.66
C ASN A 869 18.72 41.53 -1.82
N LEU A 870 19.03 40.32 -2.24
CA LEU A 870 19.98 39.41 -1.57
C LEU A 870 21.36 39.44 -2.21
N GLY A 871 21.57 40.24 -3.26
CA GLY A 871 22.83 40.31 -4.00
C GLY A 871 23.09 39.04 -4.81
N ALA A 872 24.33 38.85 -5.25
CA ALA A 872 24.77 37.72 -6.08
C ALA A 872 25.63 36.74 -5.28
N GLU A 873 25.24 36.44 -4.04
CA GLU A 873 25.95 35.50 -3.20
C GLU A 873 26.02 34.11 -3.85
N ARG A 874 27.23 33.56 -3.91
CA ARG A 874 27.48 32.22 -4.48
C ARG A 874 26.77 31.12 -3.70
N TRP A 875 26.81 31.18 -2.37
CA TRP A 875 26.20 30.20 -1.49
C TRP A 875 25.55 30.91 -0.32
N SER A 876 24.23 30.77 -0.15
CA SER A 876 23.53 31.41 0.96
C SER A 876 22.48 30.48 1.56
N ALA A 877 22.17 30.69 2.84
CA ALA A 877 21.15 29.92 3.53
C ALA A 877 19.84 30.72 3.57
N THR A 878 18.72 30.08 3.27
CA THR A 878 17.40 30.75 3.23
C THR A 878 16.39 30.05 4.15
N SER A 879 15.40 30.81 4.58
CA SER A 879 14.23 30.31 5.30
C SER A 879 12.92 30.63 4.57
N ALA A 880 13.01 30.93 3.27
CA ALA A 880 11.84 31.23 2.45
C ALA A 880 10.97 29.99 2.25
N ASP A 881 9.67 30.19 2.05
CA ASP A 881 8.70 29.11 1.83
C ASP A 881 8.88 28.46 0.45
N TYR A 882 9.25 29.26 -0.56
CA TYR A 882 9.56 28.81 -1.92
C TYR A 882 10.90 29.39 -2.36
N VAL A 883 11.77 28.56 -2.95
CA VAL A 883 13.14 28.93 -3.31
C VAL A 883 13.40 28.49 -4.74
N LEU A 884 13.55 29.46 -5.65
CA LEU A 884 13.75 29.25 -7.09
C LEU A 884 12.63 28.42 -7.75
N GLU A 885 11.43 28.51 -7.17
CA GLU A 885 10.20 27.84 -7.59
C GLU A 885 9.03 28.83 -7.62
N GLU A 886 8.06 28.60 -8.50
CA GLU A 886 6.84 29.40 -8.54
C GLU A 886 5.96 29.10 -7.32
N PRO A 887 5.51 30.13 -6.57
CA PRO A 887 4.56 29.93 -5.49
C PRO A 887 3.19 29.51 -6.07
N PRO A 888 2.36 28.75 -5.33
CA PRO A 888 1.06 28.28 -5.80
C PRO A 888 0.14 29.47 -6.12
N SER A 889 -0.84 29.29 -6.99
CA SER A 889 -1.80 30.34 -7.35
C SER A 889 -2.85 30.65 -6.26
N SER A 890 -3.02 29.76 -5.28
CA SER A 890 -3.93 29.97 -4.15
C SER A 890 -3.51 29.18 -2.90
N ILE A 891 -3.96 29.62 -1.71
CA ILE A 891 -3.74 28.94 -0.42
C ILE A 891 -5.06 28.81 0.36
N GLN A 892 -5.15 27.84 1.26
CA GLN A 892 -6.24 27.73 2.24
C GLN A 892 -5.81 28.25 3.62
N THR A 893 -6.57 29.18 4.20
CA THR A 893 -6.32 29.76 5.52
C THR A 893 -7.50 29.51 6.47
N LYS A 894 -7.23 29.48 7.79
CA LYS A 894 -8.26 29.21 8.82
C LYS A 894 -9.23 30.37 9.04
N SER A 895 -8.84 31.59 8.70
CA SER A 895 -9.71 32.77 8.61
C SER A 895 -9.71 33.29 7.18
N ASN A 896 -10.77 34.00 6.79
CA ASN A 896 -10.95 34.59 5.45
C ASN A 896 -10.03 35.80 5.18
N ASP A 897 -9.00 36.02 5.99
CA ASP A 897 -8.16 37.23 5.99
C ASP A 897 -6.98 37.17 5.01
N GLY A 898 -6.80 36.06 4.29
CA GLY A 898 -5.67 35.86 3.38
C GLY A 898 -4.39 35.42 4.09
N GLY A 899 -3.27 35.37 3.36
CA GLY A 899 -1.97 34.99 3.89
C GLY A 899 -0.82 35.34 2.95
N LYS A 900 0.42 35.23 3.45
CA LYS A 900 1.65 35.46 2.68
C LYS A 900 2.53 34.22 2.64
N ARG A 901 3.34 34.10 1.59
CA ARG A 901 4.44 33.14 1.48
C ARG A 901 5.68 33.87 0.99
N SER A 902 6.79 33.65 1.66
CA SER A 902 8.09 34.21 1.28
C SER A 902 8.69 33.42 0.12
N VAL A 903 9.18 34.12 -0.89
CA VAL A 903 9.72 33.53 -2.13
C VAL A 903 11.10 34.11 -2.39
N VAL A 904 12.07 33.26 -2.73
CA VAL A 904 13.37 33.68 -3.27
C VAL A 904 13.40 33.35 -4.76
N SER A 905 13.66 34.36 -5.60
CA SER A 905 13.75 34.23 -7.05
C SER A 905 15.12 34.73 -7.54
N ALA A 906 15.62 34.11 -8.59
CA ALA A 906 16.75 34.62 -9.37
C ALA A 906 16.22 35.51 -10.51
N VAL A 907 16.99 36.51 -10.93
CA VAL A 907 16.59 37.50 -11.95
C VAL A 907 17.56 37.53 -13.14
N GLY A 908 18.04 36.36 -13.55
CA GLY A 908 19.06 36.19 -14.59
C GLY A 908 18.60 36.57 -16.00
N GLU A 909 17.28 36.64 -16.22
CA GLU A 909 16.65 37.05 -17.47
C GLU A 909 16.70 38.57 -17.72
N LEU A 910 17.00 39.38 -16.70
CA LEU A 910 17.10 40.83 -16.85
C LEU A 910 18.37 41.24 -17.62
N ALA A 911 18.34 42.41 -18.26
CA ALA A 911 19.53 42.96 -18.91
C ALA A 911 20.67 43.25 -17.89
N PRO A 912 21.96 43.18 -18.29
CA PRO A 912 23.12 43.30 -17.39
C PRO A 912 23.08 44.46 -16.40
N HIS A 913 22.74 45.67 -16.87
CA HIS A 913 22.69 46.87 -16.04
C HIS A 913 21.58 46.81 -14.98
N ARG A 914 20.44 46.16 -15.28
CA ARG A 914 19.35 45.94 -14.31
C ARG A 914 19.76 44.93 -13.25
N GLN A 915 20.43 43.85 -13.65
CA GLN A 915 20.96 42.87 -12.70
C GLN A 915 21.96 43.52 -11.75
N LEU A 916 22.94 44.27 -12.28
CA LEU A 916 23.93 44.96 -11.46
C LEU A 916 23.33 46.00 -10.51
N GLY A 917 22.21 46.64 -10.90
CA GLY A 917 21.47 47.56 -10.03
C GLY A 917 20.87 46.91 -8.78
N LEU A 918 20.69 45.59 -8.78
CA LEU A 918 20.18 44.82 -7.63
C LEU A 918 21.30 44.31 -6.71
N VAL A 919 22.57 44.51 -7.10
CA VAL A 919 23.73 44.11 -6.31
C VAL A 919 24.37 45.35 -5.71
N THR A 920 24.24 45.50 -4.39
CA THR A 920 24.80 46.65 -3.66
C THR A 920 26.29 46.49 -3.35
N ASP A 921 26.77 45.26 -3.22
CA ASP A 921 28.17 44.92 -2.95
C ASP A 921 29.02 45.02 -4.21
N GLU A 922 30.05 45.87 -4.17
CA GLU A 922 30.91 46.12 -5.34
C GLU A 922 31.76 44.90 -5.73
N ALA A 923 32.20 44.08 -4.76
CA ALA A 923 32.99 42.90 -5.06
C ALA A 923 32.14 41.82 -5.76
N GLN A 924 30.88 41.65 -5.34
CA GLN A 924 29.92 40.79 -6.03
C GLN A 924 29.60 41.30 -7.44
N ARG A 925 29.41 42.62 -7.62
CA ARG A 925 29.23 43.22 -8.95
C ARG A 925 30.38 42.90 -9.89
N GLN A 926 31.62 43.13 -9.44
CA GLN A 926 32.82 42.86 -10.24
C GLN A 926 32.98 41.36 -10.52
N ALA A 927 32.75 40.48 -9.54
CA ALA A 927 32.82 39.04 -9.73
C ALA A 927 31.80 38.55 -10.78
N MET A 928 30.57 39.06 -10.73
CA MET A 928 29.51 38.76 -11.70
C MET A 928 29.89 39.20 -13.12
N ILE A 929 30.39 40.43 -13.29
CA ILE A 929 30.87 40.95 -14.59
C ILE A 929 31.95 40.02 -15.17
N LEU A 930 32.95 39.66 -14.35
CA LEU A 930 34.06 38.81 -14.78
C LEU A 930 33.62 37.37 -15.06
N ALA A 931 32.64 36.84 -14.31
CA ALA A 931 32.09 35.51 -14.53
C ALA A 931 31.41 35.42 -15.90
N HIS A 932 30.54 36.37 -16.24
CA HIS A 932 29.90 36.43 -17.56
C HIS A 932 30.92 36.68 -18.67
N ALA A 933 31.83 37.65 -18.50
CA ALA A 933 32.88 37.93 -19.48
C ALA A 933 33.71 36.68 -19.78
N ARG A 934 34.01 35.85 -18.77
CA ARG A 934 34.82 34.64 -18.92
C ARG A 934 34.04 33.45 -19.45
N TRP A 935 32.83 33.19 -18.99
CA TRP A 935 32.16 31.89 -19.19
C TRP A 935 30.96 31.91 -20.12
N ASP A 936 30.36 33.07 -20.41
CA ASP A 936 29.24 33.12 -21.36
C ASP A 936 29.68 32.65 -22.75
N ALA A 937 28.81 31.90 -23.41
CA ALA A 937 29.06 31.41 -24.76
C ALA A 937 29.27 32.59 -25.74
N PRO A 938 30.08 32.44 -26.80
CA PRO A 938 30.31 33.49 -27.79
C PRO A 938 29.01 34.11 -28.29
N GLU A 939 28.03 33.29 -28.67
CA GLU A 939 26.72 33.70 -29.17
C GLU A 939 25.77 34.34 -28.13
N SER A 940 26.18 34.46 -26.86
CA SER A 940 25.36 35.09 -25.81
C SER A 940 25.00 36.53 -26.17
N ARG A 941 23.71 36.87 -26.01
CA ARG A 941 23.14 38.18 -26.33
C ARG A 941 23.87 39.33 -25.65
N HIS A 942 24.24 39.15 -24.39
CA HIS A 942 24.81 40.21 -23.55
C HIS A 942 26.33 40.14 -23.41
N LEU A 943 27.01 39.22 -24.10
CA LEU A 943 28.47 39.06 -23.98
C LEU A 943 29.23 40.34 -24.29
N THR A 944 28.86 41.05 -25.36
CA THR A 944 29.49 42.30 -25.77
C THR A 944 29.35 43.38 -24.69
N THR A 945 28.19 43.44 -24.01
CA THR A 945 27.94 44.32 -22.87
C THR A 945 28.82 43.94 -21.67
N TRP A 946 28.90 42.65 -21.33
CA TRP A 946 29.73 42.17 -20.21
C TRP A 946 31.22 42.40 -20.45
N LEU A 947 31.72 42.16 -21.67
CA LEU A 947 33.10 42.45 -22.05
C LEU A 947 33.39 43.97 -22.01
N ALA A 948 32.44 44.81 -22.43
CA ALA A 948 32.58 46.25 -22.33
C ALA A 948 32.64 46.71 -20.86
N MET A 949 31.80 46.16 -19.97
CA MET A 949 31.84 46.45 -18.54
C MET A 949 33.17 45.97 -17.90
N ALA A 950 33.66 44.79 -18.29
CA ALA A 950 34.93 44.24 -17.82
C ALA A 950 36.15 45.07 -18.27
N SER A 951 36.02 45.91 -19.30
CA SER A 951 37.11 46.76 -19.80
C SER A 951 37.57 47.84 -18.83
N GLN A 952 36.80 48.09 -17.76
CA GLN A 952 37.23 48.92 -16.63
C GLN A 952 38.47 48.34 -15.92
N ASN A 953 38.78 47.04 -16.10
CA ASN A 953 39.99 46.39 -15.63
C ASN A 953 40.74 45.70 -16.80
N PRO A 954 41.50 46.47 -17.61
CA PRO A 954 42.12 45.96 -18.84
C PRO A 954 43.08 44.79 -18.63
N ALA A 955 43.84 44.79 -17.53
CA ALA A 955 44.80 43.74 -17.22
C ALA A 955 44.12 42.38 -16.97
N THR A 956 43.00 42.39 -16.23
CA THR A 956 42.22 41.17 -15.96
C THR A 956 41.50 40.70 -17.22
N LEU A 957 40.93 41.64 -17.98
CA LEU A 957 40.23 41.35 -19.22
C LEU A 957 41.16 40.70 -20.25
N GLN A 958 42.41 41.14 -20.38
CA GLN A 958 43.36 40.53 -21.32
C GLN A 958 43.57 39.02 -21.07
N GLY A 959 43.65 38.60 -19.80
CA GLY A 959 43.72 37.18 -19.44
C GLY A 959 42.44 36.42 -19.80
N ILE A 960 41.27 37.01 -19.51
CA ILE A 960 39.97 36.44 -19.87
C ILE A 960 39.84 36.27 -21.39
N ILE A 961 40.24 37.27 -22.17
CA ILE A 961 40.21 37.20 -23.64
C ILE A 961 41.09 36.06 -24.16
N ALA A 962 42.30 35.88 -23.62
CA ALA A 962 43.17 34.76 -24.00
C ALA A 962 42.54 33.39 -23.68
N GLU A 963 41.91 33.24 -22.51
CA GLU A 963 41.18 32.03 -22.12
C GLU A 963 39.99 31.77 -23.05
N ARG A 964 39.22 32.80 -23.40
CA ARG A 964 38.10 32.69 -24.36
C ARG A 964 38.58 32.26 -25.73
N LEU A 965 39.63 32.89 -26.27
CA LEU A 965 40.13 32.60 -27.62
C LEU A 965 40.80 31.22 -27.72
N THR A 966 41.26 30.66 -26.60
CA THR A 966 41.71 29.27 -26.53
C THR A 966 40.54 28.30 -26.77
N ARG A 967 39.35 28.62 -26.24
CA ARG A 967 38.13 27.81 -26.35
C ARG A 967 37.36 28.06 -27.64
N HIS A 968 37.32 29.32 -28.06
CA HIS A 968 36.58 29.83 -29.20
C HIS A 968 37.48 30.75 -30.04
N PRO A 969 38.34 30.19 -30.92
CA PRO A 969 39.32 30.97 -31.69
C PRO A 969 38.73 32.02 -32.64
N GLU A 970 37.43 31.93 -32.94
CA GLU A 970 36.70 32.85 -33.83
C GLU A 970 35.64 33.69 -33.07
N ASP A 971 35.75 33.80 -31.74
CA ASP A 971 34.87 34.68 -30.93
C ASP A 971 35.06 36.15 -31.35
N VAL A 972 34.14 36.63 -32.19
CA VAL A 972 34.18 37.98 -32.77
C VAL A 972 34.14 39.06 -31.68
N ALA A 973 33.38 38.86 -30.60
CA ALA A 973 33.28 39.85 -29.54
C ALA A 973 34.63 39.99 -28.81
N ALA A 974 35.27 38.86 -28.48
CA ALA A 974 36.59 38.86 -27.85
C ALA A 974 37.69 39.42 -28.77
N LEU A 975 37.72 39.01 -30.05
CA LEU A 975 38.69 39.49 -31.03
C LEU A 975 38.54 41.00 -31.32
N ARG A 976 37.32 41.54 -31.28
CA ARG A 976 37.07 42.99 -31.37
C ARG A 976 37.64 43.75 -30.17
N VAL A 977 37.48 43.21 -28.97
CA VAL A 977 38.03 43.81 -27.75
C VAL A 977 39.56 43.88 -27.84
N GLU A 978 40.23 42.86 -28.38
CA GLU A 978 41.69 42.93 -28.64
C GLU A 978 42.09 44.08 -29.57
N GLN A 979 41.28 44.39 -30.59
CA GLN A 979 41.50 45.55 -31.46
C GLN A 979 41.29 46.89 -30.74
N GLN A 980 40.64 46.90 -29.58
CA GLN A 980 40.24 48.13 -28.86
C GLN A 980 41.11 48.43 -27.62
N LEU A 981 41.72 47.40 -27.02
CA LEU A 981 42.42 47.52 -25.73
C LEU A 981 43.72 48.37 -25.78
N ASP A 982 44.46 48.36 -26.89
CA ASP A 982 45.69 49.17 -27.05
C ASP A 982 45.75 49.81 -28.44
N LYS A 983 45.55 51.14 -28.50
CA LYS A 983 45.52 51.93 -29.75
C LYS A 983 46.91 52.15 -30.39
N GLY A 984 47.98 51.50 -29.90
CA GLY A 984 49.34 51.58 -30.41
C GLY A 984 49.87 50.28 -31.03
N GLN A 985 50.95 49.74 -30.46
CA GLN A 985 51.58 48.51 -30.96
C GLN A 985 50.69 47.26 -30.79
N GLY A 986 49.86 47.21 -29.75
CA GLY A 986 48.92 46.11 -29.50
C GLY A 986 47.87 45.96 -30.60
N LEU A 987 47.28 47.06 -31.08
CA LEU A 987 46.35 47.05 -32.22
C LEU A 987 47.01 46.46 -33.47
N ASN A 988 48.24 46.89 -33.80
CA ASN A 988 48.95 46.38 -34.97
C ASN A 988 49.21 44.87 -34.85
N ALA A 989 49.64 44.40 -33.68
CA ALA A 989 49.87 42.97 -33.44
C ALA A 989 48.58 42.13 -33.51
N ALA A 990 47.48 42.63 -32.94
CA ALA A 990 46.17 41.98 -33.02
C ALA A 990 45.69 41.91 -34.48
N CYS A 991 45.80 43.01 -35.22
CA CYS A 991 45.41 43.10 -36.62
C CYS A 991 46.24 42.19 -37.53
N GLU A 992 47.57 42.18 -37.40
CA GLU A 992 48.42 41.26 -38.16
C GLU A 992 48.07 39.79 -37.91
N ARG A 993 47.81 39.42 -36.65
CA ARG A 993 47.41 38.06 -36.29
C ARG A 993 46.07 37.70 -36.89
N GLN A 994 45.07 38.56 -36.73
CA GLN A 994 43.71 38.30 -37.22
C GLN A 994 43.64 38.28 -38.76
N GLN A 995 44.44 39.10 -39.46
CA GLN A 995 44.59 39.04 -40.92
C GLN A 995 45.24 37.72 -41.38
N LYS A 996 46.25 37.21 -40.66
CA LYS A 996 46.83 35.88 -40.93
C LYS A 996 45.79 34.76 -40.71
N MET A 997 44.99 34.86 -39.64
CA MET A 997 43.89 33.92 -39.38
C MET A 997 42.86 33.94 -40.53
N ALA A 998 42.46 35.12 -40.99
CA ALA A 998 41.53 35.29 -42.11
C ALA A 998 42.08 34.69 -43.41
N THR A 999 43.38 34.85 -43.68
CA THR A 999 44.05 34.25 -44.85
C THR A 999 44.04 32.72 -44.78
N GLY A 1000 44.23 32.15 -43.58
CA GLY A 1000 44.16 30.70 -43.35
C GLY A 1000 42.74 30.11 -43.42
N LYS A 1001 41.71 30.94 -43.21
CA LYS A 1001 40.29 30.54 -43.25
C LYS A 1001 39.43 31.51 -44.08
N PRO A 1002 39.60 31.54 -45.41
CA PRO A 1002 38.96 32.55 -46.28
C PRO A 1002 37.43 32.44 -46.40
N ALA A 1003 36.83 31.38 -45.83
CA ALA A 1003 35.39 31.17 -45.76
C ALA A 1003 34.75 31.71 -44.47
N SER A 1004 35.55 32.06 -43.44
CA SER A 1004 35.03 32.55 -42.15
C SER A 1004 34.58 34.01 -42.28
N PRO A 1005 33.27 34.31 -42.15
CA PRO A 1005 32.79 35.69 -42.17
C PRO A 1005 33.32 36.49 -40.99
N ALA A 1006 33.42 35.88 -39.80
CA ALA A 1006 33.97 36.47 -38.58
C ALA A 1006 35.38 37.04 -38.79
N LEU A 1007 36.29 36.25 -39.35
CA LEU A 1007 37.69 36.67 -39.57
C LEU A 1007 37.82 37.67 -40.73
N ALA A 1008 37.01 37.53 -41.79
CA ALA A 1008 36.97 38.50 -42.87
C ALA A 1008 36.50 39.88 -42.37
N TYR A 1009 35.45 39.92 -41.54
CA TYR A 1009 34.94 41.11 -40.90
C TYR A 1009 36.01 41.82 -40.05
N LEU A 1010 36.67 41.07 -39.16
CA LEU A 1010 37.73 41.58 -38.29
C LEU A 1010 38.93 42.10 -39.09
N SER A 1011 39.30 41.42 -40.18
CA SER A 1011 40.38 41.86 -41.07
C SER A 1011 40.07 43.19 -41.74
N ILE A 1012 38.81 43.43 -42.15
CA ILE A 1012 38.39 44.71 -42.77
C ILE A 1012 38.40 45.84 -41.73
N ARG A 1013 38.02 45.57 -40.47
CA ARG A 1013 38.12 46.56 -39.37
C ARG A 1013 39.54 47.08 -39.14
N CYS A 1014 40.55 46.29 -39.47
CA CYS A 1014 41.96 46.69 -39.36
C CYS A 1014 42.45 47.60 -40.50
N MET A 1015 41.62 47.87 -41.52
CA MET A 1015 41.96 48.84 -42.56
C MET A 1015 41.87 50.28 -42.02
N PRO A 1016 42.65 51.23 -42.58
CA PRO A 1016 42.45 52.66 -42.32
C PRO A 1016 41.02 53.08 -42.65
N GLN A 1017 40.41 53.91 -41.80
CA GLN A 1017 39.07 54.45 -42.03
C GLN A 1017 39.02 55.29 -43.31
N GLY A 1018 37.93 55.14 -44.06
CA GLY A 1018 37.69 55.86 -45.30
C GLY A 1018 37.03 54.99 -46.37
N GLN A 1019 36.93 55.53 -47.59
CA GLN A 1019 36.16 54.94 -48.68
C GLN A 1019 36.55 53.48 -49.00
N ALA A 1020 37.84 53.14 -48.94
CA ALA A 1020 38.30 51.77 -49.23
C ALA A 1020 37.77 50.74 -48.22
N GLN A 1021 37.67 51.11 -46.94
CA GLN A 1021 37.11 50.26 -45.90
C GLN A 1021 35.59 50.15 -46.03
N ASP A 1022 34.90 51.25 -46.35
CA ASP A 1022 33.46 51.27 -46.59
C ASP A 1022 33.06 50.30 -47.72
N GLU A 1023 33.74 50.38 -48.86
CA GLU A 1023 33.48 49.49 -50.00
C GLU A 1023 33.82 48.02 -49.66
N ALA A 1024 34.83 47.78 -48.83
CA ALA A 1024 35.16 46.44 -48.37
C ALA A 1024 34.07 45.84 -47.46
N PHE A 1025 33.46 46.64 -46.57
CA PHE A 1025 32.32 46.19 -45.77
C PHE A 1025 31.09 45.88 -46.64
N LEU A 1026 30.77 46.75 -47.60
CA LEU A 1026 29.65 46.52 -48.54
C LEU A 1026 29.86 45.25 -49.38
N ALA A 1027 31.07 45.04 -49.91
CA ALA A 1027 31.41 43.81 -50.63
C ALA A 1027 31.31 42.55 -49.73
N GLY A 1028 31.72 42.68 -48.46
CA GLY A 1028 31.56 41.64 -47.45
C GLY A 1028 30.09 41.29 -47.20
N GLN A 1029 29.22 42.29 -47.07
CA GLN A 1029 27.78 42.09 -46.88
C GLN A 1029 27.12 41.42 -48.09
N GLN A 1030 27.55 41.72 -49.31
CA GLN A 1030 27.06 41.00 -50.49
C GLN A 1030 27.46 39.53 -50.47
N ARG A 1031 28.67 39.23 -49.98
CA ARG A 1031 29.19 37.86 -49.88
C ARG A 1031 28.57 37.06 -48.73
N TRP A 1032 28.31 37.70 -47.59
CA TRP A 1032 27.76 37.09 -46.38
C TRP A 1032 26.51 37.84 -45.90
N PRO A 1033 25.38 37.74 -46.63
CA PRO A 1033 24.21 38.59 -46.40
C PRO A 1033 23.49 38.35 -45.07
N GLN A 1034 23.75 37.21 -44.41
CA GLN A 1034 23.16 36.82 -43.13
C GLN A 1034 24.10 37.04 -41.93
N ASP A 1035 25.33 37.49 -42.15
CA ASP A 1035 26.26 37.73 -41.05
C ASP A 1035 25.91 39.04 -40.32
N PRO A 1036 25.60 38.99 -39.01
CA PRO A 1036 25.12 40.17 -38.29
C PRO A 1036 26.17 41.26 -38.13
N TRP A 1037 27.46 40.92 -38.13
CA TRP A 1037 28.55 41.89 -37.97
C TRP A 1037 28.84 42.66 -39.25
N PHE A 1038 28.81 41.98 -40.41
CA PHE A 1038 28.83 42.64 -41.72
C PHE A 1038 27.60 43.51 -41.94
N ALA A 1039 26.44 43.03 -41.50
CA ALA A 1039 25.20 43.78 -41.60
C ALA A 1039 25.26 45.06 -40.74
N LEU A 1040 25.78 44.96 -39.51
CA LEU A 1040 25.99 46.12 -38.63
C LEU A 1040 26.90 47.17 -39.30
N ALA A 1041 28.09 46.78 -39.77
CA ALA A 1041 29.05 47.71 -40.36
C ALA A 1041 28.54 48.32 -41.68
N SER A 1042 27.94 47.52 -42.55
CA SER A 1042 27.41 47.99 -43.83
C SER A 1042 26.23 48.92 -43.66
N GLY A 1043 25.37 48.69 -42.65
CA GLY A 1043 24.30 49.62 -42.34
C GLY A 1043 24.83 50.99 -41.90
N TYR A 1044 25.93 51.08 -41.14
CA TYR A 1044 26.55 52.38 -40.82
C TYR A 1044 27.03 53.10 -42.08
N VAL A 1045 27.63 52.38 -43.03
CA VAL A 1045 28.08 52.95 -44.31
C VAL A 1045 26.89 53.50 -45.11
N LEU A 1046 25.83 52.71 -45.28
CA LEU A 1046 24.64 53.07 -46.04
C LEU A 1046 23.87 54.23 -45.39
N ALA A 1047 23.67 54.17 -44.07
CA ALA A 1047 22.97 55.20 -43.32
C ALA A 1047 23.74 56.53 -43.34
N SER A 1048 25.08 56.48 -43.29
CA SER A 1048 25.91 57.69 -43.37
C SER A 1048 25.79 58.38 -44.73
N ARG A 1049 25.62 57.60 -45.81
CA ARG A 1049 25.35 58.11 -47.18
C ARG A 1049 23.92 58.63 -47.36
N GLY A 1050 23.05 58.48 -46.36
CA GLY A 1050 21.63 58.85 -46.45
C GLY A 1050 20.76 57.84 -47.21
N ASP A 1051 21.24 56.63 -47.49
CA ASP A 1051 20.45 55.56 -48.11
C ASP A 1051 19.64 54.81 -47.04
N TRP A 1052 18.56 55.43 -46.60
CA TRP A 1052 17.71 54.94 -45.50
C TRP A 1052 17.08 53.57 -45.81
N THR A 1053 16.68 53.35 -47.06
CA THR A 1053 16.01 52.11 -47.47
C THR A 1053 16.97 50.92 -47.42
N ALA A 1054 18.17 51.07 -47.99
CA ALA A 1054 19.18 50.02 -47.95
C ALA A 1054 19.69 49.79 -46.52
N ALA A 1055 19.90 50.87 -45.75
CA ALA A 1055 20.30 50.76 -44.34
C ALA A 1055 19.25 49.99 -43.50
N ASN A 1056 17.95 50.26 -43.69
CA ASN A 1056 16.87 49.54 -42.99
C ASN A 1056 16.88 48.04 -43.30
N GLU A 1057 17.12 47.64 -44.56
CA GLU A 1057 17.16 46.21 -44.91
C GLU A 1057 18.31 45.49 -44.22
N VAL A 1058 19.50 46.08 -44.25
CA VAL A 1058 20.70 45.44 -43.72
C VAL A 1058 20.69 45.45 -42.18
N TRP A 1059 20.33 46.57 -41.55
CA TRP A 1059 20.26 46.64 -40.08
C TRP A 1059 19.11 45.83 -39.49
N SER A 1060 18.02 45.58 -40.21
CA SER A 1060 16.99 44.63 -39.72
C SER A 1060 17.56 43.23 -39.52
N LYS A 1061 18.55 42.81 -40.33
CA LYS A 1061 19.26 41.53 -40.17
C LYS A 1061 20.23 41.57 -38.98
N ALA A 1062 20.98 42.67 -38.83
CA ALA A 1062 21.88 42.85 -37.68
C ALA A 1062 21.13 42.94 -36.33
N ALA A 1063 19.92 43.51 -36.31
CA ALA A 1063 19.07 43.58 -35.12
C ALA A 1063 18.55 42.20 -34.64
N MET A 1064 18.53 41.19 -35.52
CA MET A 1064 18.20 39.81 -35.16
C MET A 1064 19.40 39.03 -34.59
N GLY A 1065 20.62 39.55 -34.74
CA GLY A 1065 21.83 38.91 -34.21
C GLY A 1065 21.98 39.17 -32.71
N PRO A 1066 22.08 38.14 -31.84
CA PRO A 1066 22.11 38.33 -30.39
C PRO A 1066 23.17 39.32 -29.91
N GLN A 1067 24.38 39.24 -30.45
CA GLN A 1067 25.52 40.09 -30.05
C GLN A 1067 25.44 41.54 -30.56
N THR A 1068 24.68 41.77 -31.64
CA THR A 1068 24.60 43.06 -32.36
C THR A 1068 23.29 43.79 -32.12
N ALA A 1069 22.25 43.09 -31.65
CA ALA A 1069 20.90 43.60 -31.44
C ALA A 1069 20.87 44.85 -30.55
N GLU A 1070 21.51 44.80 -29.39
CA GLU A 1070 21.54 45.89 -28.41
C GLU A 1070 22.05 47.21 -29.01
N PHE A 1071 23.05 47.15 -29.90
CA PHE A 1071 23.65 48.32 -30.56
C PHE A 1071 22.94 48.73 -31.85
N THR A 1072 22.34 47.77 -32.56
CA THR A 1072 21.72 48.01 -33.86
C THR A 1072 20.33 48.59 -33.71
N ALA A 1073 19.56 48.13 -32.71
CA ALA A 1073 18.15 48.48 -32.59
C ALA A 1073 17.90 50.00 -32.44
N PRO A 1074 18.67 50.76 -31.63
CA PRO A 1074 18.53 52.23 -31.59
C PRO A 1074 18.75 52.89 -32.95
N GLU A 1075 19.80 52.51 -33.67
CA GLU A 1075 20.13 53.08 -34.99
C GLU A 1075 19.12 52.69 -36.07
N LEU A 1076 18.64 51.44 -36.05
CA LEU A 1076 17.57 50.98 -36.93
C LEU A 1076 16.26 51.71 -36.64
N ALA A 1077 15.95 52.00 -35.38
CA ALA A 1077 14.78 52.79 -35.02
C ALA A 1077 14.85 54.21 -35.59
N ARG A 1078 16.01 54.88 -35.55
CA ARG A 1078 16.22 56.19 -36.21
C ARG A 1078 15.94 56.13 -37.71
N VAL A 1079 16.45 55.10 -38.40
CA VAL A 1079 16.24 54.92 -39.84
C VAL A 1079 14.78 54.61 -40.17
N LYS A 1080 14.12 53.76 -39.39
CA LYS A 1080 12.69 53.45 -39.55
C LYS A 1080 11.82 54.70 -39.34
N ARG A 1081 12.12 55.53 -38.34
CA ARG A 1081 11.46 56.82 -38.12
C ARG A 1081 11.66 57.77 -39.31
N MET A 1082 12.85 57.79 -39.90
CA MET A 1082 13.09 58.54 -41.15
C MET A 1082 12.21 58.06 -42.31
N LEU A 1083 12.02 56.74 -42.43
CA LEU A 1083 11.12 56.12 -43.41
C LEU A 1083 9.63 56.23 -43.06
N GLY A 1084 9.27 56.83 -41.91
CA GLY A 1084 7.90 57.11 -41.50
C GLY A 1084 7.24 56.07 -40.60
N ALA A 1085 8.02 55.18 -39.95
CA ALA A 1085 7.48 54.23 -38.97
C ALA A 1085 6.94 54.95 -37.72
N SER A 1086 5.83 54.43 -37.19
CA SER A 1086 5.22 54.83 -35.93
C SER A 1086 5.91 54.18 -34.72
N ASP A 1087 5.74 54.74 -33.52
CA ASP A 1087 6.31 54.20 -32.28
C ASP A 1087 5.83 52.77 -31.98
N GLN A 1088 4.59 52.43 -32.39
CA GLN A 1088 4.06 51.07 -32.25
C GLN A 1088 4.82 50.05 -33.11
N GLU A 1089 5.29 50.46 -34.29
CA GLU A 1089 6.09 49.62 -35.18
C GLU A 1089 7.54 49.44 -34.68
N LEU A 1090 7.96 50.24 -33.69
CA LEU A 1090 9.28 50.13 -33.05
C LEU A 1090 9.28 49.23 -31.82
N GLN A 1091 8.11 48.93 -31.22
CA GLN A 1091 8.00 48.10 -30.01
C GLN A 1091 8.67 46.71 -30.13
N PRO A 1092 8.57 45.98 -31.26
CA PRO A 1092 9.30 44.72 -31.41
C PRO A 1092 10.82 44.89 -31.34
N LEU A 1093 11.36 46.02 -31.82
CA LEU A 1093 12.79 46.32 -31.71
C LEU A 1093 13.18 46.70 -30.28
N ALA A 1094 12.27 47.35 -29.56
CA ALA A 1094 12.47 47.72 -28.15
C ALA A 1094 12.66 46.49 -27.27
N ALA A 1095 11.94 45.40 -27.53
CA ALA A 1095 12.15 44.11 -26.84
C ALA A 1095 13.56 43.51 -27.07
N GLU A 1096 14.21 43.92 -28.16
CA GLU A 1096 15.54 43.43 -28.53
C GLU A 1096 16.70 44.30 -27.99
N SER A 1097 16.42 45.50 -27.46
CA SER A 1097 17.44 46.41 -26.91
C SER A 1097 16.93 47.18 -25.69
N ALA A 1098 17.59 46.98 -24.56
CA ALA A 1098 17.21 47.68 -23.34
C ALA A 1098 17.50 49.18 -23.42
N HIS A 1099 18.55 49.57 -24.17
CA HIS A 1099 18.82 50.96 -24.48
C HIS A 1099 17.67 51.60 -25.27
N LEU A 1100 17.16 50.93 -26.31
CA LEU A 1100 16.02 51.42 -27.08
C LEU A 1100 14.73 51.43 -26.25
N THR A 1101 14.49 50.41 -25.40
CA THR A 1101 13.35 50.41 -24.48
C THR A 1101 13.38 51.67 -23.61
N SER A 1102 14.54 52.01 -23.06
CA SER A 1102 14.70 53.18 -22.19
C SER A 1102 14.44 54.49 -22.95
N LEU A 1103 14.95 54.62 -24.18
CA LEU A 1103 14.73 55.81 -25.01
C LEU A 1103 13.24 56.01 -25.36
N LEU A 1104 12.54 54.93 -25.74
CA LEU A 1104 11.10 55.00 -26.07
C LEU A 1104 10.24 55.23 -24.82
N ALA A 1105 10.61 54.65 -23.68
CA ALA A 1105 9.91 54.88 -22.42
C ALA A 1105 9.92 56.37 -22.04
N LEU A 1106 11.08 57.03 -22.15
CA LEU A 1106 11.27 58.47 -21.88
C LEU A 1106 10.49 59.38 -22.85
N ASP A 1107 10.14 58.88 -24.04
CA ASP A 1107 9.32 59.59 -25.04
C ASP A 1107 7.82 59.25 -24.92
N SER A 1108 7.42 58.38 -23.97
CA SER A 1108 6.04 57.88 -23.82
C SER A 1108 5.42 58.17 -22.46
N THR A 1109 4.13 57.86 -22.29
CA THR A 1109 3.44 58.00 -21.00
C THR A 1109 3.84 56.96 -19.95
N GLU A 1110 4.79 56.07 -20.24
CA GLU A 1110 5.28 55.07 -19.27
C GLU A 1110 6.02 55.70 -18.08
N VAL A 1111 6.59 56.89 -18.26
CA VAL A 1111 7.32 57.62 -17.20
C VAL A 1111 6.43 58.51 -16.34
N MET A 1112 5.11 58.53 -16.58
CA MET A 1112 4.15 59.33 -15.82
C MET A 1112 4.18 58.97 -14.33
N GLY A 1113 4.26 59.99 -13.47
CA GLY A 1113 4.40 59.80 -12.01
C GLY A 1113 5.84 59.59 -11.54
N SER A 1114 6.83 59.70 -12.42
CA SER A 1114 8.26 59.72 -12.09
C SER A 1114 8.90 61.07 -12.45
N GLN A 1115 10.10 61.33 -11.95
CA GLN A 1115 10.86 62.55 -12.30
C GLN A 1115 11.14 62.71 -13.80
N TYR A 1116 11.14 61.62 -14.57
CA TYR A 1116 11.37 61.64 -16.02
C TYR A 1116 10.14 62.13 -16.83
N GLU A 1117 8.99 62.35 -16.18
CA GLU A 1117 7.82 63.01 -16.78
C GLU A 1117 8.16 64.41 -17.32
N ALA A 1118 9.25 65.03 -16.82
CA ALA A 1118 9.83 66.26 -17.34
C ALA A 1118 10.04 66.24 -18.87
N TYR A 1119 10.48 65.12 -19.46
CA TYR A 1119 10.67 65.03 -20.91
C TYR A 1119 9.34 65.05 -21.68
N ILE A 1120 8.26 64.50 -21.13
CA ILE A 1120 6.93 64.54 -21.75
C ILE A 1120 6.39 65.97 -21.77
N HIS A 1121 6.55 66.72 -20.68
CA HIS A 1121 6.22 68.15 -20.65
C HIS A 1121 7.05 68.94 -21.67
N LEU A 1122 8.35 68.67 -21.78
CA LEU A 1122 9.22 69.28 -22.78
C LEU A 1122 8.71 69.02 -24.20
N HIS A 1123 8.32 67.78 -24.53
CA HIS A 1123 7.79 67.41 -25.85
C HIS A 1123 6.45 68.05 -26.20
N ARG A 1124 5.65 68.42 -25.20
CA ARG A 1124 4.37 69.12 -25.39
C ARG A 1124 4.52 70.64 -25.49
N GLY A 1125 5.72 71.17 -25.31
CA GLY A 1125 5.98 72.61 -25.26
C GLY A 1125 5.67 73.24 -23.90
N GLU A 1126 5.52 72.43 -22.84
CA GLU A 1126 5.17 72.85 -21.48
C GLU A 1126 6.43 73.13 -20.64
N TYR A 1127 7.25 74.08 -21.08
CA TYR A 1127 8.64 74.24 -20.62
C TYR A 1127 8.81 74.48 -19.12
N GLN A 1128 7.95 75.31 -18.51
CA GLN A 1128 8.04 75.60 -17.07
C GLN A 1128 7.71 74.36 -16.22
N GLY A 1129 6.72 73.55 -16.64
CA GLY A 1129 6.37 72.30 -15.98
C GLY A 1129 7.47 71.26 -16.09
N ALA A 1130 8.10 71.17 -17.27
CA ALA A 1130 9.24 70.28 -17.51
C ALA A 1130 10.41 70.57 -16.54
N VAL A 1131 10.80 71.84 -16.42
CA VAL A 1131 11.91 72.24 -15.55
C VAL A 1131 11.58 72.02 -14.07
N ALA A 1132 10.36 72.37 -13.63
CA ALA A 1132 9.93 72.20 -12.24
C ALA A 1132 9.92 70.72 -11.79
N MET A 1133 9.55 69.80 -12.68
CA MET A 1133 9.64 68.37 -12.39
C MET A 1133 11.07 67.86 -12.25
N ALA A 1134 12.00 68.41 -13.03
CA ALA A 1134 13.40 68.01 -13.00
C ALA A 1134 14.18 68.59 -11.80
N GLU A 1135 13.70 69.68 -11.17
CA GLU A 1135 14.41 70.40 -10.07
C GLU A 1135 14.78 69.53 -8.86
N LEU A 1136 14.06 68.43 -8.63
CA LEU A 1136 14.30 67.51 -7.50
C LEU A 1136 15.44 66.51 -7.77
N ASP A 1137 15.93 66.44 -9.01
CA ASP A 1137 17.00 65.54 -9.43
C ASP A 1137 18.19 66.35 -9.95
N ALA A 1138 19.29 66.28 -9.21
CA ALA A 1138 20.51 67.03 -9.48
C ALA A 1138 21.20 66.65 -10.82
N GLU A 1139 20.95 65.45 -11.33
CA GLU A 1139 21.50 64.98 -12.62
C GLU A 1139 20.57 65.34 -13.78
N LEU A 1140 19.25 65.25 -13.58
CA LEU A 1140 18.25 65.49 -14.63
C LEU A 1140 18.04 66.99 -14.90
N PHE A 1141 18.07 67.83 -13.87
CA PHE A 1141 17.77 69.26 -13.96
C PHE A 1141 18.61 70.01 -15.00
N PRO A 1142 19.96 69.91 -15.02
CA PRO A 1142 20.77 70.65 -15.98
C PRO A 1142 20.48 70.27 -17.43
N GLN A 1143 20.14 69.00 -17.70
CA GLN A 1143 19.85 68.52 -19.05
C GLN A 1143 18.51 69.06 -19.56
N VAL A 1144 17.44 68.95 -18.76
CA VAL A 1144 16.11 69.43 -19.15
C VAL A 1144 16.09 70.95 -19.34
N LEU A 1145 16.76 71.70 -18.47
CA LEU A 1145 16.84 73.16 -18.59
C LEU A 1145 17.53 73.61 -19.89
N ARG A 1146 18.61 72.93 -20.30
CA ARG A 1146 19.31 73.24 -21.56
C ARG A 1146 18.45 72.99 -22.80
N LEU A 1147 17.75 71.86 -22.83
CA LEU A 1147 16.85 71.53 -23.94
C LEU A 1147 15.64 72.48 -23.99
N ALA A 1148 15.05 72.80 -22.83
CA ALA A 1148 13.96 73.77 -22.72
C ALA A 1148 14.38 75.16 -23.22
N GLY A 1149 15.57 75.63 -22.84
CA GLY A 1149 16.10 76.93 -23.29
C GLY A 1149 16.38 76.99 -24.79
N ALA A 1150 16.74 75.87 -25.43
CA ALA A 1150 16.97 75.79 -26.86
C ALA A 1150 15.68 75.54 -27.69
N SER A 1151 14.51 75.39 -27.06
CA SER A 1151 13.25 75.04 -27.71
C SER A 1151 12.55 76.22 -28.41
N ASP A 1152 11.70 75.90 -29.39
CA ASP A 1152 10.91 76.90 -30.10
C ASP A 1152 9.87 77.56 -29.17
N GLY A 1153 9.87 78.89 -29.09
CA GLY A 1153 8.95 79.62 -28.20
C GLY A 1153 9.31 79.53 -26.72
N ALA A 1154 10.55 79.11 -26.37
CA ALA A 1154 11.04 79.14 -25.00
C ALA A 1154 10.97 80.56 -24.40
N PRO A 1155 10.42 80.71 -23.18
CA PRO A 1155 10.44 81.98 -22.44
C PRO A 1155 11.85 82.55 -22.26
N GLU A 1156 12.00 83.88 -22.33
CA GLU A 1156 13.30 84.55 -22.22
C GLU A 1156 14.04 84.25 -20.90
N ASP A 1157 13.30 84.03 -19.81
CA ASP A 1157 13.88 83.68 -18.51
C ASP A 1157 14.52 82.28 -18.52
N LEU A 1158 13.90 81.30 -19.18
CA LEU A 1158 14.46 79.96 -19.34
C LEU A 1158 15.65 79.96 -20.29
N VAL A 1159 15.60 80.72 -21.38
CA VAL A 1159 16.73 80.92 -22.31
C VAL A 1159 17.94 81.47 -21.54
N LYS A 1160 17.72 82.47 -20.69
CA LYS A 1160 18.78 83.08 -19.87
C LYS A 1160 19.34 82.07 -18.85
N LYS A 1161 18.48 81.38 -18.11
CA LYS A 1161 18.89 80.36 -17.12
C LYS A 1161 19.72 79.25 -17.77
N ALA A 1162 19.33 78.78 -18.96
CA ALA A 1162 20.08 77.75 -19.69
C ALA A 1162 21.48 78.23 -20.11
N LEU A 1163 21.62 79.49 -20.55
CA LEU A 1163 22.90 80.08 -20.94
C LEU A 1163 23.82 80.41 -19.75
N ASP A 1164 23.23 80.69 -18.57
CA ASP A 1164 23.97 81.00 -17.34
C ASP A 1164 24.47 79.72 -16.61
N LEU A 1165 23.99 78.52 -16.98
CA LEU A 1165 24.48 77.25 -16.44
C LEU A 1165 25.97 77.01 -16.80
N PRO A 1166 26.82 76.59 -15.84
CA PRO A 1166 28.22 76.25 -16.11
C PRO A 1166 28.36 75.18 -17.19
N ALA A 1167 29.36 75.32 -18.06
CA ALA A 1167 29.58 74.39 -19.19
C ALA A 1167 30.13 73.00 -18.78
N GLU A 1168 30.47 72.81 -17.50
CA GLU A 1168 30.95 71.54 -16.91
C GLU A 1168 29.83 70.78 -16.17
N GLU A 1169 28.74 71.43 -15.80
CA GLU A 1169 27.73 70.87 -14.90
C GLU A 1169 26.68 70.07 -15.69
N GLY A 1170 26.59 68.75 -15.50
CA GLY A 1170 25.53 67.91 -16.09
C GLY A 1170 25.44 67.96 -17.62
N ILE A 1171 26.58 68.16 -18.31
CA ILE A 1171 26.62 68.24 -19.77
C ILE A 1171 26.61 66.85 -20.40
N SER A 1172 25.58 66.54 -21.18
CA SER A 1172 25.60 65.39 -22.09
C SER A 1172 26.21 65.78 -23.44
N PRO A 1173 26.88 64.86 -24.16
CA PRO A 1173 27.32 65.08 -25.53
C PRO A 1173 26.21 65.61 -26.45
N ASP A 1174 24.97 65.20 -26.21
CA ASP A 1174 23.79 65.56 -27.02
C ASP A 1174 23.31 66.99 -26.73
N SER A 1175 23.28 67.39 -25.45
CA SER A 1175 22.87 68.74 -25.03
C SER A 1175 23.88 69.83 -25.45
N ALA A 1176 25.15 69.47 -25.68
CA ALA A 1176 26.18 70.39 -26.16
C ALA A 1176 25.83 71.00 -27.53
N TRP A 1177 25.22 70.21 -28.43
CA TRP A 1177 24.76 70.68 -29.73
C TRP A 1177 23.66 71.73 -29.62
N SER A 1178 22.70 71.51 -28.72
CA SER A 1178 21.59 72.43 -28.46
C SER A 1178 22.07 73.75 -27.86
N MET A 1179 23.02 73.69 -26.93
CA MET A 1179 23.62 74.88 -26.32
C MET A 1179 24.51 75.66 -27.30
N TRP A 1180 25.24 74.96 -28.17
CA TRP A 1180 25.99 75.61 -29.25
C TRP A 1180 25.04 76.39 -30.18
N ALA A 1181 23.93 75.78 -30.57
CA ALA A 1181 22.93 76.42 -31.41
C ALA A 1181 22.24 77.62 -30.73
N LEU A 1182 21.92 77.50 -29.44
CA LEU A 1182 21.32 78.57 -28.66
C LEU A 1182 22.28 79.77 -28.50
N ALA A 1183 23.56 79.51 -28.22
CA ALA A 1183 24.57 80.54 -28.15
C ALA A 1183 24.73 81.30 -29.48
N LEU A 1184 24.74 80.56 -30.60
CA LEU A 1184 24.77 81.13 -31.95
C LEU A 1184 23.55 82.02 -32.24
N ARG A 1185 22.34 81.55 -31.90
CA ARG A 1185 21.09 82.30 -32.09
C ARG A 1185 21.06 83.61 -31.29
N GLN A 1186 21.59 83.58 -30.07
CA GLN A 1186 21.58 84.72 -29.13
C GLN A 1186 22.81 85.64 -29.25
N GLY A 1187 23.74 85.35 -30.17
CA GLY A 1187 24.98 86.13 -30.34
C GLY A 1187 25.89 86.12 -29.10
N ARG A 1188 25.87 85.03 -28.31
CA ARG A 1188 26.74 84.82 -27.14
C ARG A 1188 28.03 84.10 -27.55
N ASN A 1189 29.02 84.05 -26.67
CA ASN A 1189 30.26 83.33 -26.90
C ASN A 1189 30.00 81.82 -27.09
N GLU A 1190 30.18 81.34 -28.32
CA GLU A 1190 29.92 79.97 -28.74
C GLU A 1190 31.16 79.06 -28.71
N ALA A 1191 32.36 79.61 -28.47
CA ALA A 1191 33.63 78.91 -28.66
C ALA A 1191 33.75 77.65 -27.78
N VAL A 1192 33.36 77.75 -26.51
CA VAL A 1192 33.38 76.64 -25.54
C VAL A 1192 32.47 75.50 -25.99
N TRP A 1193 31.29 75.83 -26.53
CA TRP A 1193 30.33 74.83 -27.01
C TRP A 1193 30.81 74.20 -28.33
N ARG A 1194 31.41 74.98 -29.22
CA ARG A 1194 32.03 74.48 -30.47
C ARG A 1194 33.18 73.50 -30.16
N GLU A 1195 34.02 73.80 -29.17
CA GLU A 1195 35.10 72.92 -28.72
C GLU A 1195 34.55 71.61 -28.16
N LYS A 1196 33.56 71.68 -27.26
CA LYS A 1196 32.94 70.49 -26.66
C LYS A 1196 32.26 69.60 -27.70
N VAL A 1197 31.62 70.21 -28.71
CA VAL A 1197 31.05 69.51 -29.86
C VAL A 1197 32.14 68.81 -30.70
N LEU A 1198 33.25 69.49 -31.02
CA LEU A 1198 34.37 68.92 -31.79
C LEU A 1198 35.09 67.79 -31.05
N ALA A 1199 35.01 67.76 -29.72
CA ALA A 1199 35.59 66.69 -28.90
C ALA A 1199 34.80 65.37 -28.94
N THR A 1200 33.60 65.34 -29.53
CA THR A 1200 32.77 64.12 -29.60
C THR A 1200 33.28 63.12 -30.65
N ASP A 1201 33.35 63.56 -31.90
CA ASP A 1201 33.93 62.85 -33.04
C ASP A 1201 34.58 63.88 -33.96
N ALA A 1202 35.90 64.05 -33.88
CA ALA A 1202 36.59 65.16 -34.53
C ALA A 1202 36.40 65.21 -36.05
N GLU A 1203 36.18 64.07 -36.72
CA GLU A 1203 36.01 64.03 -38.17
C GLU A 1203 34.55 64.31 -38.58
N GLU A 1204 33.58 63.62 -37.97
CA GLU A 1204 32.17 63.85 -38.29
C GLU A 1204 31.68 65.21 -37.77
N ALA A 1205 32.07 65.61 -36.56
CA ALA A 1205 31.71 66.90 -36.00
C ALA A 1205 32.26 68.07 -36.83
N ALA A 1206 33.45 67.93 -37.44
CA ALA A 1206 33.98 68.95 -38.35
C ALA A 1206 33.09 69.14 -39.58
N ARG A 1207 32.47 68.07 -40.11
CA ARG A 1207 31.51 68.14 -41.23
C ARG A 1207 30.20 68.81 -40.80
N VAL A 1208 29.70 68.46 -39.60
CA VAL A 1208 28.52 69.13 -39.03
C VAL A 1208 28.79 70.62 -38.82
N VAL A 1209 29.97 70.97 -38.33
CA VAL A 1209 30.38 72.37 -38.16
C VAL A 1209 30.43 73.11 -39.50
N ALA A 1210 30.98 72.49 -40.54
CA ALA A 1210 30.99 73.06 -41.89
C ALA A 1210 29.58 73.25 -42.46
N PHE A 1211 28.66 72.31 -42.21
CA PHE A 1211 27.24 72.46 -42.53
C PHE A 1211 26.61 73.66 -41.84
N VAL A 1212 26.83 73.82 -40.53
CA VAL A 1212 26.30 74.96 -39.76
C VAL A 1212 26.87 76.29 -40.26
N ASP A 1213 28.16 76.35 -40.57
CA ASP A 1213 28.80 77.53 -41.15
C ASP A 1213 28.18 77.87 -42.53
N ALA A 1214 27.85 76.88 -43.36
CA ALA A 1214 27.13 77.09 -44.62
C ALA A 1214 25.67 77.57 -44.42
N VAL A 1215 24.97 77.04 -43.41
CA VAL A 1215 23.61 77.48 -43.03
C VAL A 1215 23.63 78.96 -42.60
N ARG A 1216 24.63 79.37 -41.82
CA ARG A 1216 24.80 80.79 -41.41
C ARG A 1216 25.10 81.71 -42.58
N ALA A 1217 25.78 81.20 -43.61
CA ALA A 1217 26.04 81.92 -44.86
C ALA A 1217 24.81 81.97 -45.81
N ASN A 1218 23.64 81.49 -45.37
CA ASN A 1218 22.41 81.40 -46.18
C ASN A 1218 22.56 80.54 -47.45
N ALA A 1219 23.38 79.48 -47.40
CA ALA A 1219 23.46 78.50 -48.49
C ALA A 1219 22.09 77.83 -48.75
N SER A 1220 21.86 77.37 -49.99
CA SER A 1220 20.66 76.57 -50.29
C SER A 1220 20.69 75.23 -49.55
N GLU A 1221 19.52 74.61 -49.38
CA GLU A 1221 19.41 73.30 -48.73
C GLU A 1221 20.35 72.27 -49.37
N GLN A 1222 20.39 72.21 -50.71
CA GLN A 1222 21.26 71.32 -51.47
C GLN A 1222 22.76 71.60 -51.25
N GLN A 1223 23.16 72.88 -51.15
CA GLN A 1223 24.55 73.26 -50.91
C GLN A 1223 24.99 72.90 -49.49
N ALA A 1224 24.14 73.15 -48.49
CA ALA A 1224 24.42 72.77 -47.12
C ALA A 1224 24.53 71.24 -46.99
N GLU A 1225 23.59 70.47 -47.54
CA GLU A 1225 23.61 69.00 -47.52
C GLU A 1225 24.86 68.41 -48.18
N ALA A 1226 25.33 69.00 -49.28
CA ALA A 1226 26.54 68.55 -49.96
C ALA A 1226 27.81 68.72 -49.09
N VAL A 1227 27.85 69.77 -48.26
CA VAL A 1227 28.96 70.01 -47.32
C VAL A 1227 28.91 69.06 -46.13
N LEU A 1228 27.71 68.71 -45.65
CA LEU A 1228 27.53 67.74 -44.57
C LEU A 1228 28.08 66.36 -44.97
N GLY A 1229 27.83 65.93 -46.21
CA GLY A 1229 28.37 64.70 -46.77
C GLY A 1229 27.94 63.44 -45.99
N ASN A 1230 28.86 62.49 -45.85
CA ASN A 1230 28.63 61.24 -45.13
C ASN A 1230 28.85 61.43 -43.62
N VAL A 1231 27.76 61.38 -42.85
CA VAL A 1231 27.76 61.47 -41.38
C VAL A 1231 26.68 60.56 -40.83
N ARG A 1232 26.87 60.04 -39.62
CA ARG A 1232 25.92 59.11 -39.00
C ARG A 1232 24.53 59.73 -38.81
N PRO A 1233 23.48 58.89 -38.71
CA PRO A 1233 22.10 59.35 -38.55
C PRO A 1233 21.91 60.36 -37.40
N ALA A 1234 22.46 60.07 -36.21
CA ALA A 1234 22.37 60.97 -35.06
C ALA A 1234 23.09 62.31 -35.31
N ASN A 1235 24.31 62.30 -35.85
CA ASN A 1235 25.07 63.51 -36.18
C ASN A 1235 24.39 64.37 -37.24
N ARG A 1236 23.73 63.74 -38.22
CA ARG A 1236 22.85 64.43 -39.18
C ARG A 1236 21.66 65.08 -38.47
N GLY A 1237 21.04 64.39 -37.51
CA GLY A 1237 19.99 64.93 -36.65
C GLY A 1237 20.45 66.13 -35.82
N TYR A 1238 21.67 66.10 -35.26
CA TYR A 1238 22.25 67.23 -34.54
C TYR A 1238 22.53 68.41 -35.47
N ALA A 1239 23.05 68.18 -36.68
CA ALA A 1239 23.22 69.21 -37.70
C ALA A 1239 21.89 69.93 -37.97
N TYR A 1240 20.82 69.16 -38.18
CA TYR A 1240 19.47 69.69 -38.40
C TYR A 1240 18.90 70.42 -37.19
N THR A 1241 19.17 69.93 -35.97
CA THR A 1241 18.78 70.60 -34.73
C THR A 1241 19.46 71.97 -34.61
N VAL A 1242 20.77 72.04 -34.86
CA VAL A 1242 21.51 73.31 -34.82
C VAL A 1242 20.96 74.29 -35.86
N ALA A 1243 20.71 73.82 -37.09
CA ALA A 1243 20.11 74.65 -38.14
C ALA A 1243 18.71 75.15 -37.77
N ALA A 1244 17.87 74.29 -37.19
CA ALA A 1244 16.51 74.63 -36.78
C ALA A 1244 16.49 75.70 -35.67
N VAL A 1245 17.33 75.55 -34.65
CA VAL A 1245 17.44 76.52 -33.55
C VAL A 1245 18.02 77.84 -34.05
N VAL A 1246 19.09 77.82 -34.85
CA VAL A 1246 19.75 79.04 -35.37
C VAL A 1246 18.81 79.84 -36.28
N ARG A 1247 18.07 79.18 -37.18
CA ARG A 1247 17.18 79.84 -38.15
C ARG A 1247 15.77 80.12 -37.61
N GLY A 1248 15.40 79.53 -36.47
CA GLY A 1248 14.05 79.61 -35.90
C GLY A 1248 12.98 79.24 -36.94
N GLN A 1249 11.93 80.06 -37.04
CA GLN A 1249 10.80 79.83 -37.97
C GLN A 1249 11.20 79.81 -39.46
N SER A 1250 12.37 80.34 -39.82
CA SER A 1250 12.84 80.35 -41.22
C SER A 1250 13.55 79.06 -41.66
N CYS A 1251 13.68 78.07 -40.76
CA CYS A 1251 14.30 76.79 -41.09
C CYS A 1251 13.40 75.97 -42.04
N PRO A 1252 13.96 75.35 -43.10
CA PRO A 1252 13.25 74.37 -43.92
C PRO A 1252 12.57 73.28 -43.09
N GLN A 1253 11.35 72.90 -43.47
CA GLN A 1253 10.59 71.86 -42.78
C GLN A 1253 11.28 70.50 -42.85
N ALA A 1254 12.02 70.22 -43.93
CA ALA A 1254 12.77 68.98 -44.10
C ALA A 1254 13.81 68.76 -42.98
N TRP A 1255 14.54 69.81 -42.56
CA TRP A 1255 15.48 69.71 -41.45
C TRP A 1255 14.78 69.58 -40.09
N ARG A 1256 13.66 70.30 -39.89
CA ARG A 1256 12.86 70.17 -38.64
C ARG A 1256 12.34 68.75 -38.46
N GLU A 1257 11.72 68.18 -39.49
CA GLU A 1257 11.22 66.81 -39.47
C GLU A 1257 12.37 65.78 -39.42
N GLY A 1258 13.47 66.05 -40.12
CA GLY A 1258 14.68 65.21 -40.05
C GLY A 1258 15.26 65.14 -38.63
N ALA A 1259 15.38 66.27 -37.93
CA ALA A 1259 15.81 66.30 -36.54
C ALA A 1259 14.84 65.53 -35.63
N LYS A 1260 13.52 65.72 -35.80
CA LYS A 1260 12.48 65.02 -35.02
C LYS A 1260 12.49 63.51 -35.24
N ARG A 1261 12.84 63.02 -36.43
CA ARG A 1261 12.84 61.59 -36.78
C ARG A 1261 14.16 60.90 -36.45
N LEU A 1262 15.29 61.59 -36.63
CA LEU A 1262 16.63 61.03 -36.38
C LEU A 1262 17.01 61.05 -34.90
N LEU A 1263 16.47 61.97 -34.10
CA LEU A 1263 16.76 62.10 -32.67
C LEU A 1263 15.54 61.71 -31.82
N PHE A 1264 15.80 61.03 -30.71
CA PHE A 1264 14.83 60.80 -29.64
C PHE A 1264 14.64 62.08 -28.82
N GLY A 1265 13.57 62.13 -28.07
CA GLY A 1265 13.16 63.34 -27.39
C GLY A 1265 14.14 63.87 -26.35
N THR A 1266 14.89 62.98 -25.70
CA THR A 1266 15.95 63.32 -24.73
C THR A 1266 17.20 63.94 -25.37
N GLU A 1267 17.33 63.87 -26.70
CA GLU A 1267 18.53 64.27 -27.45
C GLU A 1267 18.38 65.63 -28.13
N ARG A 1268 17.16 66.19 -28.16
CA ARG A 1268 16.86 67.42 -28.89
C ARG A 1268 15.93 68.35 -28.11
N PRO A 1269 15.93 69.66 -28.41
CA PRO A 1269 14.90 70.55 -27.90
C PRO A 1269 13.55 70.30 -28.57
N HIS A 1270 12.49 70.90 -28.03
CA HIS A 1270 11.19 70.93 -28.69
C HIS A 1270 11.25 71.85 -29.90
N LEU A 1271 10.95 71.29 -31.07
CA LEU A 1271 10.90 71.97 -32.36
C LEU A 1271 9.45 71.94 -32.86
N MET A 1272 8.88 73.09 -33.21
CA MET A 1272 7.53 73.17 -33.78
C MET A 1272 7.48 72.56 -35.18
#